data_AF-A0A7X3XL98-F1
#
_entry.id   AF-A0A7X3XL98-F1
#
_cell.length_a   1.000
_cell.length_b   1.000
_cell.length_c   1.000
_cell.angle_alpha   90.00
_cell.angle_beta   90.00
_cell.angle_gamma   90.00
#
_symmetry.space_group_name_H-M   'P 1'
#
loop_
_entity.id
_entity.type
_entity.pdbx_description
1 polymer ?
#
loop_
_entity_poly.entity_id
_entity_poly.type
_entity_poly.pdbx_seq_one_letter_code
_entity_poly.pdbx_strand_id
1 'polypeptide(L)'
;MLPISRAIFSYSYLFSLFMLALNLPVQHIHAADHEGEGSTSPSTVNNSTREAQTLIVGTPTTKTFSFTDVYQIELSLNIPGNIELIATEGDVITVTLEKYARETTNTKLIRDYLDNITFTGTQSNETLQLRIQRPGDPPEAQSNPLPKTEALQAVPYDGLHLKCTIKTPADVAVKLHAKTGDIHLQRIRGKIEASTGTGNVHLEETVGTYNIRVTKGNIDGKILLTHGQNKLETQNGSIGLVILDTVASPMDITAQGGSIRLRLPENYTADVEVESEKRRIVVNLPAHLDEETGLTLINEGGPLFRLKATDTISLLPSSADTPTDTETDLIVDFAQPIPHVAKAPIIDGNLSEIAWQAAALLSPFQNPDGTDVPSNSTETFLMWDAENFYVGVKAYMSDAFLPYISQTQQDSPIWGDECIEILIDPNPKTDIYYHLVINPIGASFDQRVNTPGEPSFQFAPHDVQVTLNRKTMKTVFDADSTWNSNAKVGSQINAAFWSLEVALPRKMLESSTKTDAQSTPAFENKWLFNIHRKMHSSNMKSLIPATSREYSYWLPIYDTVYPWWPHSPQEYTGPLSGRYGPAMGILQFVTTPSTSEDFVSEEKFRVEAIEIKGNTTIPTEVIQRHLPIQPEDVITGPQLSWLITELREHGWFQDVRLETKQVDGGSEESIGTQKPEGLVSPDTALPTTDNRKDFRRQGSPHGLHTVDSSETRTIPSISLHIRVTEARVLFAQQIKIAGNKSFPSQFIKEWFQLESGYLAPTVLRLKQQLIADFYSNRGYEFATVTHQSVNDVLEFSIDEGTLHEIRFTGNSRISRAELLSALDLKTAAGDGEQDSQVSDIYYHALGQSKINRMRKELSENSEHFKSIRNWHVQREGGKNVMIVDIEEQPFARPGGFPILQFNRVHGLMLGAGGTLSTHLTGKEEVFGSISRGFSSKTWNYHAGIEKSFFKRKLLRFGGSFYKLTDVSSNLYLHQGDATLSATYDGSALQDYYQRQGSQGWITYAPSEWSYFRLEFTGERHDNLSKSTDWSYLNRNLIKRGNSRIKRGQLRSLSLVYAFDTRDHRATTIRHFHTLFSANERTRRGWRGQFAVEIAGHGFGGDYDFNFYRFEVARYTPLSGPHHLNVRIAGDFAAAALPRQRLLHLGGGNTLRGHDSNLFAGDNRLLLNLEYRLIQETIPSGQDAVFGWTLSCFLDTGSVWWHDDAPFSDLENFMTRLKTSIGVGCSVFIDPFGNPPPWSLALEVAEPLDASFSLRNPSIILRLDRMF
;
A
#
# COMPACT_ATOMS: atom_id res chain seq x y z
N MET A 1 -39.41 18.01 -17.21
CA MET A 1 -40.28 16.87 -17.62
C MET A 1 -39.39 15.78 -18.18
N LEU A 2 -39.10 14.65 -17.53
CA LEU A 2 -39.04 14.26 -16.11
C LEU A 2 -37.88 13.24 -16.11
N PRO A 3 -36.73 13.51 -15.48
CA PRO A 3 -35.59 12.61 -15.49
C PRO A 3 -35.78 11.53 -14.41
N ILE A 4 -35.69 10.26 -14.80
CA ILE A 4 -35.66 9.12 -13.88
C ILE A 4 -34.25 8.53 -13.96
N SER A 5 -33.34 9.08 -13.16
CA SER A 5 -32.04 8.52 -12.82
C SER A 5 -31.95 8.43 -11.30
N ARG A 6 -31.46 7.29 -10.79
CA ARG A 6 -31.34 6.89 -9.36
C ARG A 6 -32.58 6.25 -8.72
N ALA A 7 -32.89 5.00 -9.05
CA ALA A 7 -33.67 4.11 -8.17
C ALA A 7 -33.60 2.60 -8.49
N ILE A 8 -32.46 2.02 -8.89
CA ILE A 8 -32.35 0.55 -8.97
C ILE A 8 -30.92 0.10 -8.65
N PHE A 9 -30.48 0.15 -7.39
CA PHE A 9 -29.44 -0.73 -6.83
C PHE A 9 -29.37 -0.50 -5.32
N SER A 10 -30.25 -1.18 -4.58
CA SER A 10 -30.13 -1.30 -3.12
C SER A 10 -30.57 -2.70 -2.70
N TYR A 11 -29.61 -3.63 -2.78
CA TYR A 11 -29.63 -4.89 -2.04
C TYR A 11 -29.49 -4.56 -0.53
N SER A 12 -30.57 -4.06 0.08
CA SER A 12 -30.62 -3.78 1.52
C SER A 12 -32.02 -3.90 2.13
N TYR A 13 -33.07 -4.11 1.33
CA TYR A 13 -34.46 -4.06 1.80
C TYR A 13 -35.12 -5.41 2.14
N LEU A 14 -34.39 -6.53 2.08
CA LEU A 14 -34.95 -7.86 2.39
C LEU A 14 -34.51 -8.46 3.74
N PHE A 15 -33.64 -7.76 4.49
CA PHE A 15 -33.21 -8.21 5.82
C PHE A 15 -33.89 -7.44 6.97
N SER A 16 -34.49 -6.29 6.68
CA SER A 16 -35.11 -5.41 7.69
C SER A 16 -36.55 -5.81 8.07
N LEU A 17 -37.12 -6.84 7.45
CA LEU A 17 -38.51 -7.25 7.70
C LEU A 17 -38.66 -8.35 8.77
N PHE A 18 -37.59 -8.76 9.47
CA PHE A 18 -37.65 -9.83 10.48
C PHE A 18 -37.50 -9.37 11.94
N MET A 19 -37.36 -8.07 12.22
CA MET A 19 -37.25 -7.56 13.59
C MET A 19 -38.23 -6.41 13.86
N LEU A 20 -39.52 -6.66 13.67
CA LEU A 20 -40.57 -5.84 14.26
C LEU A 20 -41.66 -6.72 14.89
N ALA A 21 -41.36 -7.23 16.08
CA ALA A 21 -42.37 -7.69 17.04
C ALA A 21 -41.80 -7.52 18.46
N LEU A 22 -41.88 -6.29 18.98
CA LEU A 22 -42.32 -5.97 20.35
C LEU A 22 -42.24 -4.44 20.59
N ASN A 23 -43.39 -3.80 20.32
CA ASN A 23 -44.00 -2.63 21.00
C ASN A 23 -43.58 -2.46 22.48
N LEU A 24 -43.50 -1.30 23.18
CA LEU A 24 -43.92 0.14 23.11
C LEU A 24 -43.40 0.76 24.46
N PRO A 25 -43.64 2.04 24.86
CA PRO A 25 -43.57 3.34 24.19
C PRO A 25 -42.82 4.46 24.99
N VAL A 26 -42.74 5.64 24.38
CA VAL A 26 -42.21 6.95 24.86
C VAL A 26 -43.34 7.83 25.45
N GLN A 27 -43.05 8.75 26.39
CA GLN A 27 -43.48 10.19 26.49
C GLN A 27 -43.22 10.76 27.91
N HIS A 28 -42.79 12.01 28.15
CA HIS A 28 -43.33 13.36 27.79
C HIS A 28 -42.16 14.40 27.71
N ILE A 29 -42.07 15.41 26.82
CA ILE A 29 -42.88 16.62 26.46
C ILE A 29 -42.54 17.91 27.27
N HIS A 30 -42.01 18.91 26.53
CA HIS A 30 -42.08 20.41 26.55
C HIS A 30 -41.83 21.22 27.86
N ALA A 31 -40.85 22.15 27.89
CA ALA A 31 -40.81 23.58 27.45
C ALA A 31 -40.90 24.52 28.69
N ALA A 32 -40.42 25.77 28.78
CA ALA A 32 -39.98 26.79 27.83
C ALA A 32 -39.26 27.94 28.61
N ASP A 33 -38.53 28.78 27.85
CA ASP A 33 -38.31 30.25 28.00
C ASP A 33 -37.46 30.80 29.19
N HIS A 34 -36.60 31.82 29.07
CA HIS A 34 -36.62 33.08 28.29
C HIS A 34 -35.21 33.69 28.09
N GLU A 35 -35.03 34.39 26.95
CA GLU A 35 -34.43 35.74 26.68
C GLU A 35 -33.15 36.21 27.40
N GLY A 36 -32.21 36.96 26.80
CA GLY A 36 -32.13 37.65 25.51
C GLY A 36 -30.96 38.66 25.52
N GLU A 37 -30.39 38.96 24.33
CA GLU A 37 -29.73 40.19 23.82
C GLU A 37 -28.69 40.96 24.71
N GLY A 38 -27.63 41.61 24.24
CA GLY A 38 -27.17 42.03 22.91
C GLY A 38 -26.13 43.17 23.05
N SER A 39 -25.08 43.10 22.21
CA SER A 39 -24.26 44.16 21.59
C SER A 39 -23.39 45.18 22.41
N THR A 40 -22.06 45.06 22.18
CA THR A 40 -21.06 46.07 21.70
C THR A 40 -20.75 47.34 22.54
N SER A 41 -19.55 47.48 23.15
CA SER A 41 -18.25 48.04 22.62
C SER A 41 -18.05 49.53 22.99
N PRO A 42 -16.84 50.16 22.96
CA PRO A 42 -15.44 49.72 23.17
C PRO A 42 -14.60 50.67 24.09
N SER A 43 -13.34 50.35 24.42
CA SER A 43 -12.13 51.23 24.36
C SER A 43 -11.00 50.89 25.36
N THR A 44 -9.86 50.47 24.80
CA THR A 44 -8.43 50.80 25.08
C THR A 44 -7.88 51.15 26.48
N VAL A 45 -6.67 50.57 26.71
CA VAL A 45 -5.53 50.91 27.59
C VAL A 45 -5.58 50.47 29.06
N ASN A 46 -4.77 49.46 29.43
CA ASN A 46 -3.63 49.63 30.35
C ASN A 46 -2.91 48.32 30.68
N ASN A 47 -1.58 48.36 30.57
CA ASN A 47 -0.68 47.50 31.33
C ASN A 47 -0.98 47.63 32.82
N SER A 48 -1.34 46.52 33.46
CA SER A 48 -1.18 46.36 34.91
C SER A 48 -0.64 44.97 35.19
N THR A 49 0.64 44.95 35.57
CA THR A 49 1.24 44.07 36.58
C THR A 49 0.30 43.03 37.17
N ARG A 50 0.36 41.79 36.66
CA ARG A 50 -0.02 40.62 37.45
C ARG A 50 1.23 40.09 38.14
N GLU A 51 1.21 40.26 39.45
CA GLU A 51 2.14 39.66 40.42
C GLU A 51 2.42 38.20 40.06
N ALA A 52 3.70 37.84 39.99
CA ALA A 52 4.13 36.45 39.90
C ALA A 52 3.72 35.74 41.20
N GLN A 53 2.57 35.07 41.17
CA GLN A 53 2.12 34.22 42.27
C GLN A 53 3.02 32.99 42.33
N THR A 54 3.72 32.81 43.45
CA THR A 54 4.54 31.63 43.73
C THR A 54 3.67 30.39 43.80
N LEU A 55 3.95 29.41 42.92
CA LEU A 55 3.28 28.11 42.87
C LEU A 55 4.05 27.12 43.76
N ILE A 56 3.34 26.36 44.60
CA ILE A 56 3.91 25.21 45.29
C ILE A 56 3.95 24.04 44.31
N VAL A 57 5.15 23.55 44.04
CA VAL A 57 5.39 22.37 43.18
C VAL A 57 5.52 21.13 44.06
N GLY A 58 4.69 20.12 43.79
CA GLY A 58 4.80 18.80 44.41
C GLY A 58 5.84 17.95 43.69
N THR A 59 6.27 16.85 44.32
CA THR A 59 7.24 15.93 43.70
C THR A 59 6.62 15.28 42.46
N PRO A 60 7.25 15.40 41.27
CA PRO A 60 6.73 14.78 40.06
C PRO A 60 6.80 13.26 40.18
N THR A 61 5.71 12.59 39.79
CA THR A 61 5.65 11.12 39.78
C THR A 61 5.76 10.63 38.35
N THR A 62 6.77 9.81 38.07
CA THR A 62 6.95 9.17 36.76
C THR A 62 6.71 7.67 36.88
N LYS A 63 5.91 7.12 35.96
CA LYS A 63 5.72 5.68 35.80
C LYS A 63 5.99 5.26 34.37
N THR A 64 6.45 4.04 34.25
CA THR A 64 6.90 3.45 32.99
C THR A 64 6.11 2.18 32.75
N PHE A 65 5.56 2.02 31.54
CA PHE A 65 4.81 0.84 31.10
C PHE A 65 5.47 0.29 29.83
N SER A 66 5.37 -1.04 29.63
CA SER A 66 5.77 -1.63 28.35
C SER A 66 4.79 -1.20 27.26
N PHE A 67 5.29 -0.86 26.07
CA PHE A 67 4.42 -0.66 24.91
C PHE A 67 3.92 -1.97 24.30
N THR A 68 4.57 -3.11 24.63
CA THR A 68 4.17 -4.44 24.14
C THR A 68 2.69 -4.70 24.44
N ASP A 69 1.91 -4.99 23.40
CA ASP A 69 0.46 -5.23 23.47
C ASP A 69 -0.34 -4.04 24.02
N VAL A 70 0.05 -2.80 23.71
CA VAL A 70 -0.75 -1.58 23.97
C VAL A 70 -1.14 -0.92 22.64
N TYR A 71 -2.40 -1.07 22.26
CA TYR A 71 -2.98 -0.50 21.04
C TYR A 71 -3.86 0.73 21.31
N GLN A 72 -4.27 0.95 22.57
CA GLN A 72 -5.05 2.13 22.97
C GLN A 72 -4.62 2.68 24.34
N ILE A 73 -4.53 4.01 24.47
CA ILE A 73 -4.29 4.72 25.74
C ILE A 73 -5.55 5.50 26.12
N GLU A 74 -6.06 5.29 27.34
CA GLU A 74 -7.21 6.04 27.86
C GLU A 74 -6.83 6.85 29.10
N LEU A 75 -7.10 8.16 29.11
CA LEU A 75 -6.88 9.04 30.26
C LEU A 75 -8.07 9.99 30.47
N SER A 76 -8.60 10.01 31.69
CA SER A 76 -9.64 10.96 32.11
C SER A 76 -9.17 11.80 33.31
N LEU A 77 -8.99 13.10 33.09
CA LEU A 77 -8.65 14.11 34.10
C LEU A 77 -9.91 14.85 34.57
N ASN A 78 -10.40 14.46 35.75
CA ASN A 78 -11.55 15.09 36.42
C ASN A 78 -11.17 16.33 37.26
N ILE A 79 -9.88 16.67 37.29
CA ILE A 79 -9.26 17.78 38.04
C ILE A 79 -8.70 18.76 36.99
N PRO A 80 -8.65 20.08 37.25
CA PRO A 80 -8.00 21.01 36.33
C PRO A 80 -6.58 20.58 36.01
N GLY A 81 -6.25 20.46 34.72
CA GLY A 81 -4.91 20.08 34.30
C GLY A 81 -4.78 19.81 32.81
N ASN A 82 -3.55 19.98 32.32
CA ASN A 82 -3.20 19.82 30.92
C ASN A 82 -2.71 18.40 30.63
N ILE A 83 -3.06 17.90 29.45
CA ILE A 83 -2.60 16.62 28.93
C ILE A 83 -1.68 16.91 27.74
N GLU A 84 -0.45 16.39 27.78
CA GLU A 84 0.52 16.47 26.70
C GLU A 84 0.93 15.05 26.31
N LEU A 85 0.68 14.66 25.07
CA LEU A 85 1.00 13.34 24.53
C LEU A 85 1.97 13.50 23.35
N ILE A 86 3.19 12.97 23.49
CA ILE A 86 4.28 13.16 22.52
C ILE A 86 4.78 11.79 22.03
N ALA A 87 4.84 11.62 20.72
CA ALA A 87 5.43 10.43 20.12
C ALA A 87 6.96 10.38 20.29
N THR A 88 7.49 9.20 20.64
CA THR A 88 8.93 8.94 20.82
C THR A 88 9.33 7.60 20.19
N GLU A 89 10.58 7.46 19.76
CA GLU A 89 11.10 6.28 19.03
C GLU A 89 11.37 5.03 19.90
N GLY A 90 10.99 5.01 21.18
CA GLY A 90 11.29 3.91 22.12
C GLY A 90 10.07 3.09 22.54
N ASP A 91 10.25 1.79 22.82
CA ASP A 91 9.19 0.79 23.11
C ASP A 91 8.56 0.90 24.52
N VAL A 92 8.56 2.09 25.09
CA VAL A 92 8.23 2.31 26.49
C VAL A 92 7.31 3.53 26.62
N ILE A 93 6.18 3.33 27.29
CA ILE A 93 5.26 4.43 27.61
C ILE A 93 5.70 5.04 28.94
N THR A 94 6.11 6.31 28.92
CA THR A 94 6.48 7.06 30.12
C THR A 94 5.42 8.09 30.44
N VAL A 95 4.83 8.01 31.63
CA VAL A 95 3.82 8.96 32.14
C VAL A 95 4.42 9.75 33.28
N THR A 96 4.57 11.06 33.09
CA THR A 96 5.05 12.01 34.09
C THR A 96 3.91 12.91 34.52
N LEU A 97 3.61 12.91 35.82
CA LEU A 97 2.58 13.76 36.43
C LEU A 97 3.25 14.84 37.28
N GLU A 98 3.18 16.08 36.82
CA GLU A 98 3.58 17.29 37.54
C GLU A 98 2.37 17.91 38.24
N LYS A 99 2.58 18.46 39.44
CA LYS A 99 1.50 18.83 40.35
C LYS A 99 1.76 20.22 40.92
N TYR A 100 0.82 21.12 40.70
CA TYR A 100 0.91 22.52 41.08
C TYR A 100 -0.27 22.91 41.95
N ALA A 101 -0.02 23.68 43.00
CA ALA A 101 -1.06 24.33 43.78
C ALA A 101 -0.68 25.78 44.10
N ARG A 102 -1.68 26.64 44.26
CA ARG A 102 -1.46 28.02 44.69
C ARG A 102 -0.97 28.06 46.14
N GLU A 103 0.01 28.90 46.42
CA GLU A 103 0.53 29.09 47.78
C GLU A 103 -0.53 29.68 48.72
N THR A 104 -0.75 29.03 49.88
CA THR A 104 -1.57 29.54 50.98
C THR A 104 -0.82 29.34 52.31
N THR A 105 -1.39 29.78 53.43
CA THR A 105 -0.75 29.84 54.76
C THR A 105 -0.23 28.51 55.33
N ASN A 106 -0.43 27.37 54.67
CA ASN A 106 -0.06 26.04 55.16
C ASN A 106 0.72 25.19 54.12
N THR A 107 1.86 25.71 53.66
CA THR A 107 2.74 25.14 52.61
C THR A 107 3.13 23.68 52.83
N LYS A 108 3.30 23.24 54.09
CA LYS A 108 3.70 21.86 54.42
C LYS A 108 2.59 20.84 54.14
N LEU A 109 1.36 21.14 54.57
CA LEU A 109 0.18 20.30 54.33
C LEU A 109 -0.18 20.19 52.84
N ILE A 110 0.04 21.26 52.07
CA ILE A 110 -0.17 21.26 50.61
C ILE A 110 0.85 20.37 49.91
N ARG A 111 2.13 20.47 50.30
CA ARG A 111 3.19 19.62 49.75
C ARG A 111 2.91 18.13 50.06
N ASP A 112 2.54 17.81 51.30
CA ASP A 112 2.18 16.45 51.70
C ASP A 112 0.93 15.94 50.94
N TYR A 113 -0.05 16.79 50.65
CA TYR A 113 -1.22 16.42 49.83
C TYR A 113 -0.83 16.17 48.37
N LEU A 114 -0.04 17.05 47.75
CA LEU A 114 0.45 16.92 46.37
C LEU A 114 1.30 15.65 46.21
N ASP A 115 2.20 15.37 47.15
CA ASP A 115 3.06 14.19 47.11
C ASP A 115 2.25 12.87 47.17
N ASN A 116 1.08 12.88 47.83
CA ASN A 116 0.18 11.73 47.92
C ASN A 116 -0.82 11.59 46.74
N ILE A 117 -0.89 12.53 45.80
CA ILE A 117 -1.60 12.31 44.53
C ILE A 117 -0.78 11.31 43.72
N THR A 118 -1.33 10.13 43.47
CA THR A 118 -0.63 9.09 42.73
C THR A 118 -1.34 8.80 41.41
N PHE A 119 -0.60 8.18 40.50
CA PHE A 119 -1.10 7.80 39.20
C PHE A 119 -1.02 6.27 39.07
N THR A 120 -2.07 5.64 38.56
CA THR A 120 -2.19 4.19 38.37
C THR A 120 -2.48 3.89 36.90
N GLY A 121 -1.80 2.88 36.35
CA GLY A 121 -2.05 2.38 35.01
C GLY A 121 -2.36 0.89 35.07
N THR A 122 -3.48 0.48 34.49
CA THR A 122 -3.85 -0.93 34.35
C THR A 122 -3.87 -1.29 32.86
N GLN A 123 -3.11 -2.31 32.47
CA GLN A 123 -3.14 -2.85 31.12
C GLN A 123 -4.18 -3.99 31.08
N SER A 124 -5.25 -3.81 30.30
CA SER A 124 -6.32 -4.81 30.15
C SER A 124 -6.76 -4.83 28.69
N ASN A 125 -6.81 -6.01 28.05
CA ASN A 125 -7.26 -6.19 26.67
C ASN A 125 -6.67 -5.15 25.72
N GLU A 126 -5.34 -5.12 25.59
CA GLU A 126 -4.65 -4.24 24.63
C GLU A 126 -4.81 -2.72 24.89
N THR A 127 -5.44 -2.33 26.00
CA THR A 127 -5.69 -0.94 26.39
C THR A 127 -4.94 -0.61 27.68
N LEU A 128 -4.20 0.50 27.68
CA LEU A 128 -3.59 1.08 28.87
C LEU A 128 -4.52 2.15 29.45
N GLN A 129 -5.22 1.80 30.54
CA GLN A 129 -6.10 2.72 31.25
C GLN A 129 -5.33 3.49 32.33
N LEU A 130 -5.30 4.81 32.18
CA LEU A 130 -4.59 5.74 33.04
C LEU A 130 -5.57 6.44 34.00
N ARG A 131 -5.40 6.24 35.32
CA ARG A 131 -6.24 6.86 36.37
C ARG A 131 -5.41 7.58 37.42
N ILE A 132 -5.84 8.80 37.78
CA ILE A 132 -5.27 9.58 38.88
C ILE A 132 -6.01 9.20 40.18
N GLN A 133 -5.25 8.76 41.18
CA GLN A 133 -5.76 8.41 42.50
C GLN A 133 -5.43 9.53 43.48
N ARG A 134 -6.47 10.17 44.04
CA ARG A 134 -6.32 11.19 45.06
C ARG A 134 -6.19 10.54 46.45
N PRO A 135 -5.59 11.25 47.41
CA PRO A 135 -5.60 10.82 48.81
C PRO A 135 -7.05 10.62 49.30
N GLY A 136 -7.45 9.36 49.54
CA GLY A 136 -8.79 8.99 50.02
C GLY A 136 -9.73 8.30 49.02
N ASP A 137 -9.34 8.13 47.75
CA ASP A 137 -10.12 7.31 46.79
C ASP A 137 -10.03 5.81 47.18
N PRO A 138 -11.15 5.05 47.16
CA PRO A 138 -11.17 3.65 47.62
C PRO A 138 -10.25 2.75 46.75
N PRO A 139 -9.41 1.87 47.34
CA PRO A 139 -8.53 0.98 46.58
C PRO A 139 -9.31 -0.17 45.91
N GLU A 140 -9.00 -0.47 44.64
CA GLU A 140 -9.42 -1.71 43.97
C GLU A 140 -8.68 -2.91 44.61
N ALA A 141 -9.46 -3.82 45.18
CA ALA A 141 -9.15 -5.15 45.71
C ALA A 141 -7.66 -5.59 45.81
N GLN A 142 -7.02 -5.31 46.96
CA GLN A 142 -6.27 -6.30 47.76
C GLN A 142 -5.98 -5.75 49.17
N SER A 143 -6.01 -6.66 50.14
CA SER A 143 -6.07 -6.46 51.59
C SER A 143 -4.80 -5.91 52.24
N ASN A 144 -4.89 -4.73 52.88
CA ASN A 144 -4.36 -4.46 54.23
C ASN A 144 -4.73 -3.04 54.69
N PRO A 145 -5.19 -2.84 55.95
CA PRO A 145 -5.49 -1.51 56.46
C PRO A 145 -4.22 -0.82 57.01
N LEU A 146 -3.95 0.40 56.54
CA LEU A 146 -2.99 1.35 57.14
C LEU A 146 -3.72 2.68 57.41
N PRO A 147 -3.19 3.53 58.31
CA PRO A 147 -3.96 4.12 59.40
C PRO A 147 -4.75 5.38 59.01
N LYS A 148 -5.80 5.64 59.81
CA LYS A 148 -6.68 6.81 59.73
C LYS A 148 -5.91 8.11 59.55
N THR A 149 -6.11 8.75 58.41
CA THR A 149 -5.71 10.16 58.19
C THR A 149 -6.95 10.97 57.86
N GLU A 150 -7.83 11.13 58.85
CA GLU A 150 -9.04 11.98 58.78
C GLU A 150 -8.69 13.48 58.60
N ALA A 151 -7.40 13.85 58.66
CA ALA A 151 -6.92 15.23 58.49
C ALA A 151 -6.69 15.68 57.02
N LEU A 152 -6.64 14.77 56.04
CA LEU A 152 -6.34 15.12 54.63
C LEU A 152 -7.60 15.31 53.74
N GLN A 153 -8.79 14.94 54.24
CA GLN A 153 -10.02 14.92 53.43
C GLN A 153 -10.81 16.24 53.41
N ALA A 154 -10.43 17.24 54.21
CA ALA A 154 -11.27 18.42 54.48
C ALA A 154 -10.79 19.76 53.87
N VAL A 155 -9.82 19.75 52.94
CA VAL A 155 -9.34 21.00 52.32
C VAL A 155 -9.71 21.03 50.83
N PRO A 156 -10.69 21.88 50.41
CA PRO A 156 -10.92 22.16 49.00
C PRO A 156 -9.76 23.04 48.50
N TYR A 157 -8.84 22.47 47.72
CA TYR A 157 -7.72 23.25 47.19
C TYR A 157 -8.16 24.08 45.98
N ASP A 158 -8.37 25.36 46.23
CA ASP A 158 -8.56 26.38 45.21
C ASP A 158 -7.23 26.55 44.45
N GLY A 159 -7.21 26.17 43.17
CA GLY A 159 -6.03 26.30 42.30
C GLY A 159 -5.11 25.07 42.18
N LEU A 160 -5.60 23.85 42.44
CA LEU A 160 -4.89 22.61 42.05
C LEU A 160 -4.88 22.48 40.52
N HIS A 161 -3.68 22.37 39.93
CA HIS A 161 -3.48 22.20 38.49
C HIS A 161 -2.48 21.05 38.24
N LEU A 162 -2.82 20.14 37.34
CA LEU A 162 -1.96 19.01 36.97
C LEU A 162 -1.39 19.20 35.57
N LYS A 163 -0.17 18.72 35.32
CA LYS A 163 0.35 18.54 33.96
C LYS A 163 0.73 17.08 33.79
N CYS A 164 0.00 16.38 32.92
CA CYS A 164 0.25 14.98 32.59
C CYS A 164 0.96 14.91 31.24
N THR A 165 2.23 14.53 31.25
CA THR A 165 3.03 14.34 30.04
C THR A 165 3.19 12.84 29.79
N ILE A 166 2.72 12.36 28.65
CA ILE A 166 2.82 10.96 28.23
C ILE A 166 3.73 10.92 27.00
N LYS A 167 4.81 10.15 27.09
CA LYS A 167 5.69 9.80 25.96
C LYS A 167 5.42 8.37 25.56
N THR A 168 5.09 8.13 24.30
CA THR A 168 4.66 6.82 23.77
C THR A 168 5.17 6.65 22.34
N PRO A 169 5.34 5.43 21.81
CA PRO A 169 5.42 5.20 20.36
C PRO A 169 4.28 5.86 19.58
N ALA A 170 4.56 6.19 18.32
CA ALA A 170 3.63 6.94 17.46
C ALA A 170 2.33 6.18 17.17
N ASP A 171 2.40 4.86 16.93
CA ASP A 171 1.27 4.05 16.44
C ASP A 171 0.36 3.56 17.59
N VAL A 172 -0.51 4.43 18.10
CA VAL A 172 -1.41 4.12 19.22
C VAL A 172 -2.73 4.89 19.13
N ALA A 173 -3.86 4.20 19.38
CA ALA A 173 -5.15 4.87 19.52
C ALA A 173 -5.23 5.59 20.88
N VAL A 174 -5.89 6.75 20.95
CA VAL A 174 -5.92 7.57 22.16
C VAL A 174 -7.33 8.04 22.47
N LYS A 175 -7.68 7.97 23.75
CA LYS A 175 -8.94 8.49 24.29
C LYS A 175 -8.67 9.36 25.50
N LEU A 176 -8.73 10.67 25.28
CA LEU A 176 -8.37 11.69 26.27
C LEU A 176 -9.59 12.51 26.67
N HIS A 177 -9.79 12.68 27.98
CA HIS A 177 -10.85 13.52 28.53
C HIS A 177 -10.27 14.45 29.60
N ALA A 178 -10.53 15.75 29.50
CA ALA A 178 -10.19 16.74 30.52
C ALA A 178 -11.44 17.54 30.92
N LYS A 179 -11.71 17.68 32.22
CA LYS A 179 -12.82 18.54 32.67
C LYS A 179 -12.51 20.03 32.46
N THR A 180 -11.27 20.41 32.77
CA THR A 180 -10.74 21.77 32.59
C THR A 180 -9.23 21.65 32.33
N GLY A 181 -8.74 22.23 31.23
CA GLY A 181 -7.34 22.17 30.82
C GLY A 181 -7.17 21.84 29.33
N ASP A 182 -5.97 22.12 28.83
CA ASP A 182 -5.60 21.98 27.42
C ASP A 182 -5.13 20.55 27.12
N ILE A 183 -5.41 20.08 25.90
CA ILE A 183 -4.94 18.79 25.40
C ILE A 183 -4.04 19.03 24.19
N HIS A 184 -2.77 18.61 24.28
CA HIS A 184 -1.78 18.72 23.21
C HIS A 184 -1.34 17.33 22.75
N LEU A 185 -1.47 17.05 21.46
CA LEU A 185 -1.01 15.79 20.84
C LEU A 185 0.01 16.10 19.75
N GLN A 186 1.19 15.47 19.81
CA GLN A 186 2.28 15.66 18.85
C GLN A 186 2.73 14.33 18.24
N ARG A 187 2.68 14.21 16.91
CA ARG A 187 3.19 13.07 16.11
C ARG A 187 2.56 11.70 16.43
N ILE A 188 1.33 11.68 16.93
CA ILE A 188 0.56 10.45 17.22
C ILE A 188 -0.18 9.96 15.97
N ARG A 189 -0.12 8.65 15.71
CA ARG A 189 -0.71 7.96 14.57
C ARG A 189 -1.75 6.93 15.04
N GLY A 190 -3.01 7.07 14.61
CA GLY A 190 -4.09 6.16 14.98
C GLY A 190 -5.43 6.84 15.19
N LYS A 191 -6.35 6.18 15.90
CA LYS A 191 -7.67 6.76 16.23
C LYS A 191 -7.52 7.76 17.38
N ILE A 192 -7.90 9.03 17.17
CA ILE A 192 -7.76 10.11 18.16
C ILE A 192 -9.15 10.55 18.64
N GLU A 193 -9.49 10.19 19.88
CA GLU A 193 -10.67 10.67 20.60
C GLU A 193 -10.23 11.64 21.71
N ALA A 194 -10.60 12.93 21.62
CA ALA A 194 -10.22 13.92 22.62
C ALA A 194 -11.42 14.80 23.01
N SER A 195 -11.59 15.07 24.31
CA SER A 195 -12.65 15.98 24.76
C SER A 195 -12.26 16.83 25.95
N THR A 196 -12.62 18.12 25.92
CA THR A 196 -12.44 19.03 27.06
C THR A 196 -13.63 19.94 27.33
N GLY A 197 -13.96 20.11 28.61
CA GLY A 197 -15.05 20.99 29.04
C GLY A 197 -14.68 22.48 29.00
N THR A 198 -13.43 22.82 29.32
CA THR A 198 -12.91 24.20 29.24
C THR A 198 -11.40 24.12 29.01
N GLY A 199 -10.94 24.50 27.82
CA GLY A 199 -9.56 24.37 27.38
C GLY A 199 -9.47 24.17 25.87
N ASN A 200 -8.27 24.29 25.31
CA ASN A 200 -8.01 24.13 23.88
C ASN A 200 -7.51 22.71 23.55
N VAL A 201 -7.72 22.28 22.31
CA VAL A 201 -7.12 21.05 21.77
C VAL A 201 -6.17 21.42 20.65
N HIS A 202 -4.88 21.11 20.82
CA HIS A 202 -3.84 21.37 19.83
C HIS A 202 -3.31 20.06 19.24
N LEU A 203 -3.28 19.95 17.91
CA LEU A 203 -2.82 18.77 17.17
C LEU A 203 -1.62 19.14 16.30
N GLU A 204 -0.44 18.57 16.54
CA GLU A 204 0.76 18.86 15.73
C GLU A 204 1.24 17.57 15.04
N GLU A 205 1.13 17.53 13.71
CA GLU A 205 1.56 16.40 12.84
C GLU A 205 0.95 15.04 13.24
N THR A 206 -0.29 15.05 13.71
CA THR A 206 -1.03 13.82 14.02
C THR A 206 -1.56 13.18 12.73
N VAL A 207 -1.69 11.84 12.70
CA VAL A 207 -2.17 11.09 11.52
C VAL A 207 -3.29 10.13 11.94
N GLY A 208 -4.46 10.17 11.30
CA GLY A 208 -5.47 9.13 11.55
C GLY A 208 -6.92 9.57 11.37
N THR A 209 -7.79 9.13 12.28
CA THR A 209 -9.22 9.52 12.30
C THR A 209 -9.54 10.27 13.59
N TYR A 210 -10.27 11.38 13.47
CA TYR A 210 -10.48 12.33 14.56
C TYR A 210 -11.92 12.34 15.07
N ASN A 211 -12.08 12.29 16.40
CA ASN A 211 -13.34 12.57 17.09
C ASN A 211 -13.07 13.50 18.27
N ILE A 212 -13.20 14.81 18.04
CA ILE A 212 -12.78 15.85 18.99
C ILE A 212 -13.97 16.70 19.41
N ARG A 213 -14.15 16.89 20.71
CA ARG A 213 -15.25 17.70 21.28
C ARG A 213 -14.79 18.68 22.35
N VAL A 214 -15.07 19.97 22.13
CA VAL A 214 -14.74 21.05 23.07
C VAL A 214 -16.01 21.81 23.46
N THR A 215 -16.25 22.02 24.76
CA THR A 215 -17.42 22.81 25.20
C THR A 215 -17.09 24.32 25.21
N LYS A 216 -15.92 24.72 25.71
CA LYS A 216 -15.44 26.12 25.69
C LYS A 216 -13.95 26.13 25.40
N GLY A 217 -13.56 26.67 24.25
CA GLY A 217 -12.16 26.67 23.78
C GLY A 217 -12.04 26.33 22.30
N ASN A 218 -10.82 26.50 21.78
CA ASN A 218 -10.52 26.34 20.37
C ASN A 218 -9.97 24.94 20.06
N ILE A 219 -10.11 24.53 18.81
CA ILE A 219 -9.44 23.35 18.25
C ILE A 219 -8.53 23.86 17.13
N ASP A 220 -7.23 23.62 17.24
CA ASP A 220 -6.28 24.05 16.22
C ASP A 220 -5.15 23.05 16.00
N GLY A 221 -4.56 23.06 14.80
CA GLY A 221 -3.45 22.13 14.53
C GLY A 221 -3.20 21.77 13.07
N LYS A 222 -2.14 21.01 12.85
CA LYS A 222 -1.76 20.38 11.58
C LYS A 222 -2.06 18.88 11.64
N ILE A 223 -2.88 18.39 10.71
CA ILE A 223 -3.37 17.01 10.71
C ILE A 223 -3.14 16.34 9.35
N LEU A 224 -2.98 15.02 9.37
CA LEU A 224 -2.99 14.15 8.18
C LEU A 224 -4.17 13.19 8.30
N LEU A 225 -4.96 13.07 7.24
CA LEU A 225 -6.18 12.28 7.23
C LEU A 225 -5.90 10.85 6.75
N THR A 226 -6.66 9.90 7.29
CA THR A 226 -6.72 8.52 6.76
C THR A 226 -8.14 8.23 6.28
N HIS A 227 -8.34 7.11 5.58
CA HIS A 227 -9.68 6.71 5.13
C HIS A 227 -10.60 6.42 6.34
N GLY A 228 -11.54 7.33 6.63
CA GLY A 228 -12.47 7.21 7.76
C GLY A 228 -13.28 8.49 7.99
N GLN A 229 -14.32 8.44 8.83
CA GLN A 229 -15.09 9.65 9.16
C GLN A 229 -14.40 10.47 10.25
N ASN A 230 -14.27 11.77 10.02
CA ASN A 230 -13.67 12.72 10.94
C ASN A 230 -14.72 13.69 11.47
N LYS A 231 -14.73 13.90 12.79
CA LYS A 231 -15.71 14.76 13.45
C LYS A 231 -15.06 15.67 14.49
N LEU A 232 -15.22 16.99 14.33
CA LEU A 232 -14.68 17.99 15.25
C LEU A 232 -15.75 19.02 15.62
N GLU A 233 -16.02 19.19 16.90
CA GLU A 233 -17.09 20.06 17.40
C GLU A 233 -16.60 20.98 18.53
N THR A 234 -16.92 22.28 18.46
CA THR A 234 -16.83 23.22 19.58
C THR A 234 -18.14 23.99 19.81
N GLN A 235 -18.55 24.17 21.07
CA GLN A 235 -19.77 24.92 21.42
C GLN A 235 -19.55 26.42 21.66
N ASN A 236 -18.32 26.84 21.99
CA ASN A 236 -17.97 28.24 22.20
C ASN A 236 -16.45 28.42 21.98
N GLY A 237 -16.08 28.49 20.71
CA GLY A 237 -14.70 28.61 20.24
C GLY A 237 -14.62 28.48 18.72
N SER A 238 -13.42 28.66 18.17
CA SER A 238 -13.16 28.51 16.73
C SER A 238 -12.35 27.25 16.43
N ILE A 239 -12.48 26.77 15.19
CA ILE A 239 -11.73 25.61 14.70
C ILE A 239 -10.79 26.06 13.57
N GLY A 240 -9.49 25.82 13.71
CA GLY A 240 -8.46 26.23 12.76
C GLY A 240 -7.51 25.08 12.42
N LEU A 241 -7.66 24.45 11.25
CA LEU A 241 -6.88 23.27 10.88
C LEU A 241 -6.08 23.49 9.59
N VAL A 242 -4.88 22.94 9.54
CA VAL A 242 -4.08 22.76 8.33
C VAL A 242 -4.05 21.27 8.00
N ILE A 243 -4.64 20.90 6.88
CA ILE A 243 -4.56 19.53 6.36
C ILE A 243 -3.29 19.46 5.52
N LEU A 244 -2.38 18.57 5.91
CA LEU A 244 -1.03 18.47 5.33
C LEU A 244 -0.95 17.49 4.15
N ASP A 245 -1.92 16.58 4.01
CA ASP A 245 -1.96 15.55 2.98
C ASP A 245 -3.10 15.75 1.97
N THR A 246 -2.96 15.20 0.77
CA THR A 246 -3.98 15.27 -0.28
C THR A 246 -5.03 14.16 -0.18
N VAL A 247 -4.96 13.33 0.87
CA VAL A 247 -5.86 12.19 1.07
C VAL A 247 -7.27 12.69 1.37
N ALA A 248 -8.13 12.62 0.36
CA ALA A 248 -9.50 13.06 0.50
C ALA A 248 -10.28 12.11 1.43
N SER A 249 -10.83 12.65 2.53
CA SER A 249 -11.59 11.88 3.53
C SER A 249 -12.76 12.70 4.10
N PRO A 250 -13.94 12.10 4.38
CA PRO A 250 -15.10 12.86 4.87
C PRO A 250 -14.85 13.58 6.20
N MET A 251 -15.32 14.82 6.31
CA MET A 251 -15.20 15.65 7.52
C MET A 251 -16.55 16.27 7.92
N ASP A 252 -16.85 16.26 9.21
CA ASP A 252 -17.97 16.96 9.85
C ASP A 252 -17.42 17.91 10.92
N ILE A 253 -17.44 19.21 10.63
CA ILE A 253 -16.85 20.24 11.49
C ILE A 253 -17.92 21.24 11.89
N THR A 254 -18.12 21.40 13.19
CA THR A 254 -19.11 22.33 13.75
C THR A 254 -18.49 23.27 14.78
N ALA A 255 -18.60 24.58 14.55
CA ALA A 255 -18.19 25.63 15.49
C ALA A 255 -19.40 26.50 15.88
N GLN A 256 -20.16 26.04 16.88
CA GLN A 256 -21.30 26.78 17.43
C GLN A 256 -20.73 28.00 18.18
N GLY A 257 -21.07 29.22 17.76
CA GLY A 257 -20.54 30.46 18.35
C GLY A 257 -19.17 30.94 17.86
N GLY A 258 -18.54 30.30 16.86
CA GLY A 258 -17.22 30.69 16.35
C GLY A 258 -17.05 30.62 14.84
N SER A 259 -15.79 30.60 14.40
CA SER A 259 -15.39 30.53 12.99
C SER A 259 -14.69 29.20 12.66
N ILE A 260 -14.78 28.77 11.41
CA ILE A 260 -14.02 27.63 10.88
C ILE A 260 -13.02 28.15 9.85
N ARG A 261 -11.74 27.84 10.03
CA ARG A 261 -10.68 28.09 9.06
C ARG A 261 -9.99 26.78 8.72
N LEU A 262 -10.17 26.31 7.49
CA LEU A 262 -9.45 25.15 6.98
C LEU A 262 -8.46 25.62 5.92
N ARG A 263 -7.24 25.14 6.06
CA ARG A 263 -6.15 25.27 5.10
C ARG A 263 -5.96 23.91 4.45
N LEU A 264 -6.31 23.82 3.16
CA LEU A 264 -6.25 22.59 2.38
C LEU A 264 -5.11 22.68 1.36
N PRO A 265 -4.47 21.56 1.00
CA PRO A 265 -3.58 21.52 -0.16
C PRO A 265 -4.30 22.02 -1.43
N GLU A 266 -3.57 22.67 -2.33
CA GLU A 266 -4.16 23.35 -3.50
C GLU A 266 -4.93 22.40 -4.43
N ASN A 267 -4.55 21.13 -4.47
CA ASN A 267 -5.13 20.05 -5.26
C ASN A 267 -6.08 19.13 -4.45
N TYR A 268 -6.50 19.53 -3.26
CA TYR A 268 -7.39 18.75 -2.42
C TYR A 268 -8.81 18.73 -3.01
N THR A 269 -9.36 17.53 -3.25
CA THR A 269 -10.68 17.35 -3.89
C THR A 269 -11.75 17.09 -2.84
N ALA A 270 -12.84 17.87 -2.82
CA ALA A 270 -13.92 17.69 -1.83
C ALA A 270 -15.27 18.21 -2.33
N ASP A 271 -16.34 17.52 -1.91
CA ASP A 271 -17.71 18.01 -2.05
C ASP A 271 -18.06 18.78 -0.77
N VAL A 272 -18.30 20.10 -0.87
CA VAL A 272 -18.46 20.93 0.33
C VAL A 272 -19.90 21.40 0.50
N GLU A 273 -20.46 21.08 1.67
CA GLU A 273 -21.70 21.61 2.22
C GLU A 273 -21.37 22.63 3.32
N VAL A 274 -21.66 23.91 3.07
CA VAL A 274 -21.30 25.02 3.98
C VAL A 274 -22.56 25.69 4.51
N GLU A 275 -22.67 25.78 5.84
CA GLU A 275 -23.76 26.49 6.53
C GLU A 275 -23.18 27.50 7.54
N SER A 276 -23.25 28.80 7.20
CA SER A 276 -22.86 29.90 8.08
C SER A 276 -24.08 30.74 8.47
N GLU A 277 -24.35 30.89 9.77
CA GLU A 277 -25.51 31.68 10.26
C GLU A 277 -25.40 33.17 9.84
N LYS A 278 -24.18 33.74 9.88
CA LYS A 278 -23.89 35.11 9.41
C LYS A 278 -23.63 35.22 7.90
N ARG A 279 -23.74 34.13 7.13
CA ARG A 279 -23.51 34.03 5.67
C ARG A 279 -22.14 34.57 5.21
N ARG A 280 -21.09 34.35 5.99
CA ARG A 280 -19.71 34.74 5.63
C ARG A 280 -18.92 33.51 5.23
N ILE A 281 -18.77 33.29 3.93
CA ILE A 281 -18.07 32.14 3.36
C ILE A 281 -16.98 32.66 2.43
N VAL A 282 -15.75 32.20 2.63
CA VAL A 282 -14.58 32.52 1.81
C VAL A 282 -13.99 31.20 1.31
N VAL A 283 -13.97 30.99 0.00
CA VAL A 283 -13.33 29.83 -0.63
C VAL A 283 -12.27 30.38 -1.58
N ASN A 284 -11.00 30.06 -1.31
CA ASN A 284 -9.85 30.49 -2.11
C ASN A 284 -9.14 29.29 -2.73
N LEU A 285 -9.92 28.38 -3.29
CA LEU A 285 -9.48 27.17 -4.01
C LEU A 285 -10.34 27.06 -5.29
N PRO A 286 -9.85 26.43 -6.37
CA PRO A 286 -10.63 26.22 -7.58
C PRO A 286 -11.91 25.44 -7.26
N ALA A 287 -13.06 26.11 -7.39
CA ALA A 287 -14.35 25.55 -7.02
C ALA A 287 -15.45 25.93 -8.00
N HIS A 288 -16.41 25.03 -8.22
CA HIS A 288 -17.61 25.29 -8.99
C HIS A 288 -18.85 24.75 -8.25
N LEU A 289 -20.00 25.35 -8.50
CA LEU A 289 -21.26 24.90 -7.93
C LEU A 289 -21.87 23.83 -8.83
N ASP A 290 -22.19 22.67 -8.28
CA ASP A 290 -22.99 21.67 -8.98
C ASP A 290 -24.48 22.02 -8.89
N GLU A 291 -25.10 22.36 -10.03
CA GLU A 291 -26.50 22.77 -10.12
C GLU A 291 -27.49 21.64 -9.80
N GLU A 292 -27.10 20.36 -9.91
CA GLU A 292 -27.99 19.22 -9.58
C GLU A 292 -28.03 18.92 -8.08
N THR A 293 -26.90 19.05 -7.38
CA THR A 293 -26.76 18.68 -5.96
C THR A 293 -26.76 19.87 -5.01
N GLY A 294 -26.49 21.09 -5.50
CA GLY A 294 -26.35 22.30 -4.70
C GLY A 294 -25.07 22.36 -3.86
N LEU A 295 -24.12 21.44 -4.08
CA LEU A 295 -22.83 21.37 -3.38
C LEU A 295 -21.76 22.17 -4.12
N THR A 296 -20.79 22.70 -3.38
CA THR A 296 -19.61 23.34 -3.95
C THR A 296 -18.52 22.30 -4.14
N LEU A 297 -18.15 22.01 -5.39
CA LEU A 297 -17.12 21.04 -5.75
C LEU A 297 -15.76 21.74 -5.80
N ILE A 298 -14.81 21.32 -4.96
CA ILE A 298 -13.41 21.78 -4.98
C ILE A 298 -12.59 20.80 -5.81
N ASN A 299 -11.80 21.30 -6.78
CA ASN A 299 -10.90 20.53 -7.65
C ASN A 299 -11.52 19.24 -8.22
N GLU A 300 -12.64 19.36 -8.95
CA GLU A 300 -13.38 18.24 -9.58
C GLU A 300 -14.26 17.38 -8.64
N GLY A 301 -14.34 17.69 -7.34
CA GLY A 301 -15.25 17.01 -6.40
C GLY A 301 -14.67 15.77 -5.74
N GLY A 302 -15.19 15.39 -4.57
CA GLY A 302 -14.59 14.37 -3.70
C GLY A 302 -15.44 14.02 -2.47
N PRO A 303 -14.85 13.47 -1.40
CA PRO A 303 -15.56 13.13 -0.16
C PRO A 303 -16.25 14.35 0.48
N LEU A 304 -17.40 14.12 1.12
CA LEU A 304 -18.25 15.19 1.67
C LEU A 304 -17.63 15.88 2.89
N PHE A 305 -17.54 17.20 2.83
CA PHE A 305 -17.18 18.12 3.89
C PHE A 305 -18.43 18.86 4.36
N ARG A 306 -18.89 18.61 5.59
CA ARG A 306 -19.97 19.37 6.22
C ARG A 306 -19.37 20.37 7.19
N LEU A 307 -19.56 21.66 6.89
CA LEU A 307 -18.98 22.75 7.67
C LEU A 307 -20.11 23.64 8.19
N LYS A 308 -20.27 23.71 9.52
CA LYS A 308 -21.30 24.53 10.18
C LYS A 308 -20.68 25.50 11.17
N ALA A 309 -20.92 26.80 11.00
CA ALA A 309 -20.39 27.82 11.91
C ALA A 309 -21.37 28.98 12.14
N THR A 310 -21.30 29.62 13.30
CA THR A 310 -22.09 30.84 13.55
C THR A 310 -21.51 32.05 12.81
N ASP A 311 -20.18 32.20 12.73
CA ASP A 311 -19.53 33.36 12.09
C ASP A 311 -19.03 33.06 10.67
N THR A 312 -17.71 33.04 10.46
CA THR A 312 -17.09 32.92 9.13
C THR A 312 -16.58 31.49 8.89
N ILE A 313 -16.78 30.99 7.67
CA ILE A 313 -16.17 29.75 7.18
C ILE A 313 -15.17 30.11 6.08
N SER A 314 -13.91 29.75 6.26
CA SER A 314 -12.83 30.01 5.30
C SER A 314 -12.15 28.72 4.88
N LEU A 315 -12.20 28.42 3.58
CA LEU A 315 -11.42 27.39 2.92
C LEU A 315 -10.31 28.09 2.15
N LEU A 316 -9.10 27.96 2.66
CA LEU A 316 -7.92 28.63 2.13
C LEU A 316 -6.95 27.58 1.62
N PRO A 317 -6.11 27.91 0.63
CA PRO A 317 -4.95 27.09 0.37
C PRO A 317 -4.04 27.14 1.60
N SER A 318 -3.33 26.06 1.90
CA SER A 318 -2.44 26.00 3.07
C SER A 318 -1.33 27.06 3.05
N SER A 319 -1.08 27.70 1.91
CA SER A 319 -0.23 28.87 1.71
C SER A 319 -0.98 30.19 2.02
N ALA A 320 -0.71 30.84 3.16
CA ALA A 320 -1.09 32.25 3.35
C ALA A 320 -0.27 32.98 4.44
N ASP A 321 0.61 33.90 4.01
CA ASP A 321 0.65 35.33 4.38
C ASP A 321 2.07 35.89 4.21
N THR A 322 2.30 36.84 3.31
CA THR A 322 3.13 38.05 3.57
C THR A 322 2.94 39.11 2.46
N PRO A 323 3.27 40.39 2.71
CA PRO A 323 2.45 41.55 2.33
C PRO A 323 2.69 41.99 0.88
N THR A 324 1.68 42.66 0.36
CA THR A 324 1.67 43.31 -0.95
C THR A 324 2.69 44.43 -1.11
N ASP A 325 3.14 44.55 -2.36
CA ASP A 325 3.79 45.66 -3.06
C ASP A 325 5.27 45.94 -2.76
N THR A 326 6.16 45.50 -3.66
CA THR A 326 6.82 46.42 -4.61
C THR A 326 7.61 45.65 -5.70
N GLU A 327 7.75 46.32 -6.84
CA GLU A 327 8.22 45.87 -8.15
C GLU A 327 9.64 45.26 -8.22
N THR A 328 9.90 44.68 -9.40
CA THR A 328 11.15 44.66 -10.22
C THR A 328 11.99 43.37 -10.34
N ASP A 329 12.37 43.13 -11.60
CA ASP A 329 13.19 42.08 -12.22
C ASP A 329 14.55 41.83 -11.55
N LEU A 330 14.81 40.66 -10.96
CA LEU A 330 16.12 40.36 -10.32
C LEU A 330 16.64 38.90 -10.40
N ILE A 331 16.16 38.00 -11.28
CA ILE A 331 16.67 36.60 -11.35
C ILE A 331 17.42 36.29 -12.66
N VAL A 332 18.27 37.22 -13.13
CA VAL A 332 19.18 36.96 -14.27
C VAL A 332 20.67 37.08 -13.89
N ASP A 333 21.01 37.42 -12.63
CA ASP A 333 22.38 37.86 -12.28
C ASP A 333 23.24 36.90 -11.42
N PHE A 334 22.79 35.70 -11.03
CA PHE A 334 23.64 34.75 -10.26
C PHE A 334 24.12 33.56 -11.11
N ALA A 335 25.32 33.68 -11.69
CA ALA A 335 26.05 32.56 -12.30
C ALA A 335 27.26 32.19 -11.43
N GLN A 336 27.45 30.90 -11.13
CA GLN A 336 28.56 30.39 -10.34
C GLN A 336 29.84 30.33 -11.20
N PRO A 337 30.89 31.12 -10.90
CA PRO A 337 32.13 31.08 -11.67
C PRO A 337 32.89 29.78 -11.40
N ILE A 338 33.25 29.06 -12.46
CA ILE A 338 34.03 27.81 -12.39
C ILE A 338 35.45 28.08 -12.89
N PRO A 339 36.47 27.92 -12.03
CA PRO A 339 37.84 28.30 -12.33
C PRO A 339 38.53 27.30 -13.25
N HIS A 340 39.34 27.84 -14.16
CA HIS A 340 40.25 27.05 -15.00
C HIS A 340 41.47 26.58 -14.20
N VAL A 341 41.81 25.29 -14.29
CA VAL A 341 42.98 24.70 -13.63
C VAL A 341 44.15 24.50 -14.60
N ALA A 342 45.38 24.77 -14.15
CA ALA A 342 46.57 24.63 -15.00
C ALA A 342 47.12 23.18 -15.06
N LYS A 343 46.85 22.37 -14.04
CA LYS A 343 47.28 20.97 -13.92
C LYS A 343 46.08 20.12 -13.54
N ALA A 344 45.77 19.12 -14.35
CA ALA A 344 44.70 18.17 -14.09
C ALA A 344 44.98 17.35 -12.81
N PRO A 345 43.95 17.04 -11.99
CA PRO A 345 44.06 16.10 -10.87
C PRO A 345 44.21 14.66 -11.37
N ILE A 346 44.72 13.78 -10.51
CA ILE A 346 44.69 12.33 -10.69
C ILE A 346 43.34 11.84 -10.21
N ILE A 347 42.63 11.05 -11.02
CA ILE A 347 41.30 10.55 -10.67
C ILE A 347 41.44 9.22 -9.93
N ASP A 348 41.66 9.28 -8.62
CA ASP A 348 41.85 8.13 -7.73
C ASP A 348 40.93 8.16 -6.48
N GLY A 349 40.04 9.15 -6.42
CA GLY A 349 39.10 9.39 -5.33
C GLY A 349 39.69 10.22 -4.19
N ASN A 350 40.92 10.73 -4.31
CA ASN A 350 41.60 11.51 -3.28
C ASN A 350 41.49 13.02 -3.52
N LEU A 351 40.59 13.68 -2.80
CA LEU A 351 40.37 15.14 -2.92
C LEU A 351 41.46 16.00 -2.29
N SER A 352 42.57 15.39 -1.89
CA SER A 352 43.65 16.01 -1.12
C SER A 352 44.74 16.59 -2.01
N GLU A 353 44.50 16.75 -3.31
CA GLU A 353 45.40 17.48 -4.20
C GLU A 353 45.19 19.01 -4.13
N ILE A 354 46.27 19.78 -4.25
CA ILE A 354 46.22 21.26 -4.22
C ILE A 354 45.25 21.83 -5.27
N ALA A 355 45.08 21.14 -6.40
CA ALA A 355 44.16 21.53 -7.48
C ALA A 355 42.72 21.73 -6.97
N TRP A 356 42.25 20.90 -6.03
CA TRP A 356 40.90 20.97 -5.49
C TRP A 356 40.65 22.19 -4.60
N GLN A 357 41.70 22.82 -4.07
CA GLN A 357 41.55 24.05 -3.29
C GLN A 357 41.31 25.28 -4.16
N ALA A 358 41.74 25.23 -5.42
CA ALA A 358 41.47 26.28 -6.40
C ALA A 358 40.10 26.08 -7.06
N ALA A 359 39.37 25.01 -6.75
CA ALA A 359 38.06 24.69 -7.31
C ALA A 359 36.95 25.54 -6.66
N ALA A 360 35.85 25.73 -7.39
CA ALA A 360 34.64 26.33 -6.84
C ALA A 360 33.95 25.35 -5.89
N LEU A 361 33.72 25.77 -4.64
CA LEU A 361 32.98 25.01 -3.65
C LEU A 361 31.47 25.27 -3.78
N LEU A 362 30.70 24.21 -3.98
CA LEU A 362 29.23 24.21 -3.91
C LEU A 362 28.79 23.73 -2.53
N SER A 363 28.38 24.67 -1.68
CA SER A 363 27.79 24.42 -0.36
C SER A 363 27.01 25.66 0.11
N PRO A 364 26.02 25.53 1.02
CA PRO A 364 25.53 24.29 1.63
C PRO A 364 24.56 23.52 0.69
N PHE A 365 24.54 22.19 0.81
CA PHE A 365 23.45 21.36 0.28
C PHE A 365 22.22 21.51 1.16
N GLN A 366 21.03 21.29 0.59
CA GLN A 366 19.74 21.45 1.26
C GLN A 366 18.87 20.22 1.07
N ASN A 367 17.93 20.00 1.99
CA ASN A 367 16.87 19.00 1.84
C ASN A 367 15.97 19.32 0.62
N PRO A 368 15.18 18.35 0.12
CA PRO A 368 14.41 18.53 -1.12
C PRO A 368 13.40 19.67 -1.05
N ASP A 369 12.89 20.00 0.14
CA ASP A 369 11.96 21.11 0.39
C ASP A 369 12.64 22.49 0.51
N GLY A 370 13.98 22.54 0.49
CA GLY A 370 14.77 23.76 0.65
C GLY A 370 14.73 24.36 2.06
N THR A 371 14.24 23.64 3.07
CA THR A 371 13.97 24.21 4.41
C THR A 371 14.98 23.87 5.51
N ASP A 372 16.01 23.04 5.26
CA ASP A 372 16.98 22.61 6.28
C ASP A 372 18.36 22.16 5.74
N VAL A 373 19.36 22.07 6.63
CA VAL A 373 20.71 21.50 6.39
C VAL A 373 20.65 19.96 6.52
N PRO A 374 21.20 19.18 5.57
CA PRO A 374 21.18 17.72 5.66
C PRO A 374 21.92 17.20 6.89
N SER A 375 21.45 16.07 7.43
CA SER A 375 22.00 15.42 8.62
C SER A 375 23.46 14.99 8.45
N ASN A 376 23.84 14.67 7.21
CA ASN A 376 25.21 14.47 6.79
C ASN A 376 25.55 15.44 5.66
N SER A 377 26.52 16.32 5.88
CA SER A 377 26.93 17.31 4.90
C SER A 377 27.54 16.66 3.65
N THR A 378 27.43 17.39 2.54
CA THR A 378 28.08 17.04 1.26
C THR A 378 28.74 18.31 0.74
N GLU A 379 30.01 18.20 0.36
CA GLU A 379 30.80 19.27 -0.25
C GLU A 379 31.11 18.87 -1.69
N THR A 380 30.89 19.78 -2.64
CA THR A 380 31.22 19.53 -4.06
C THR A 380 32.18 20.59 -4.57
N PHE A 381 33.22 20.15 -5.27
CA PHE A 381 34.29 20.97 -5.83
C PHE A 381 34.23 20.89 -7.35
N LEU A 382 34.18 22.05 -8.02
CA LEU A 382 34.08 22.15 -9.48
C LEU A 382 35.25 22.93 -10.07
N MET A 383 35.89 22.38 -11.10
CA MET A 383 36.92 23.07 -11.88
C MET A 383 36.95 22.52 -13.31
N TRP A 384 37.72 23.16 -14.20
CA TRP A 384 37.78 22.73 -15.61
C TRP A 384 39.15 22.98 -16.26
N ASP A 385 39.42 22.24 -17.33
CA ASP A 385 40.51 22.51 -18.27
C ASP A 385 40.05 22.34 -19.73
N ALA A 386 41.00 22.42 -20.68
CA ALA A 386 40.70 22.29 -22.11
C ALA A 386 40.09 20.94 -22.52
N GLU A 387 40.28 19.88 -21.74
CA GLU A 387 39.84 18.52 -22.06
C GLU A 387 38.61 18.10 -21.22
N ASN A 388 38.59 18.43 -19.93
CA ASN A 388 37.64 17.88 -18.97
C ASN A 388 36.97 18.94 -18.08
N PHE A 389 35.76 18.59 -17.64
CA PHE A 389 35.09 19.18 -16.50
C PHE A 389 35.27 18.25 -15.29
N TYR A 390 35.74 18.77 -14.17
CA TYR A 390 36.05 17.97 -12.99
C TYR A 390 35.02 18.22 -11.88
N VAL A 391 34.50 17.12 -11.31
CA VAL A 391 33.59 17.13 -10.17
C VAL A 391 34.23 16.32 -9.04
N GLY A 392 34.53 16.97 -7.93
CA GLY A 392 34.97 16.33 -6.69
C GLY A 392 33.84 16.37 -5.66
N VAL A 393 33.56 15.26 -4.97
CA VAL A 393 32.52 15.22 -3.94
C VAL A 393 33.06 14.58 -2.67
N LYS A 394 32.85 15.25 -1.53
CA LYS A 394 33.13 14.71 -0.20
C LYS A 394 31.80 14.55 0.55
N ALA A 395 31.43 13.29 0.77
CA ALA A 395 30.15 12.90 1.36
C ALA A 395 30.36 12.37 2.78
N TYR A 396 30.06 13.20 3.79
CA TYR A 396 30.29 12.84 5.19
C TYR A 396 29.36 11.70 5.65
N MET A 397 29.85 10.91 6.58
CA MET A 397 29.17 9.75 7.18
C MET A 397 29.24 9.89 8.70
N SER A 398 28.18 9.49 9.40
CA SER A 398 28.21 9.41 10.87
C SER A 398 28.65 8.02 11.34
N ASP A 399 29.27 7.95 12.53
CA ASP A 399 29.87 6.74 13.13
C ASP A 399 28.90 5.53 13.27
N ALA A 400 27.59 5.73 13.05
CA ALA A 400 26.56 4.72 13.22
C ALA A 400 26.14 4.02 11.90
N PHE A 401 26.55 4.54 10.75
CA PHE A 401 25.96 4.20 9.45
C PHE A 401 27.02 3.91 8.38
N LEU A 402 26.77 2.87 7.57
CA LEU A 402 27.56 2.55 6.39
C LEU A 402 26.77 2.83 5.11
N PRO A 403 27.43 3.21 4.00
CA PRO A 403 26.75 3.34 2.72
C PRO A 403 26.17 2.00 2.28
N TYR A 404 24.88 2.01 1.94
CA TYR A 404 24.20 0.86 1.40
C TYR A 404 24.60 0.67 -0.07
N ILE A 405 25.23 -0.47 -0.37
CA ILE A 405 25.68 -0.83 -1.71
C ILE A 405 25.10 -2.20 -2.08
N SER A 406 24.20 -2.20 -3.05
CA SER A 406 23.58 -3.39 -3.64
C SER A 406 24.03 -3.55 -5.10
N GLN A 407 24.17 -2.44 -5.82
CA GLN A 407 24.53 -2.37 -7.21
C GLN A 407 26.04 -2.30 -7.40
N THR A 408 26.49 -2.95 -8.46
CA THR A 408 27.92 -3.23 -8.64
C THR A 408 28.35 -3.06 -10.08
N GLN A 409 27.53 -3.43 -11.04
CA GLN A 409 27.90 -3.34 -12.45
C GLN A 409 27.73 -1.91 -12.97
N GLN A 410 28.58 -1.50 -13.90
CA GLN A 410 28.33 -0.32 -14.71
C GLN A 410 27.00 -0.48 -15.43
N ASP A 411 26.24 0.60 -15.53
CA ASP A 411 24.90 0.64 -16.13
C ASP A 411 23.89 -0.32 -15.47
N SER A 412 24.04 -0.55 -14.16
CA SER A 412 22.99 -1.17 -13.33
C SER A 412 22.12 -0.09 -12.65
N PRO A 413 21.01 -0.45 -11.98
CA PRO A 413 20.13 0.51 -11.26
C PRO A 413 20.77 1.25 -10.07
N ILE A 414 21.90 1.95 -10.27
CA ILE A 414 22.76 2.51 -9.21
C ILE A 414 21.99 3.40 -8.23
N TRP A 415 20.94 4.10 -8.67
CA TRP A 415 20.08 4.95 -7.84
C TRP A 415 19.35 4.21 -6.70
N GLY A 416 19.39 2.88 -6.67
CA GLY A 416 18.91 2.07 -5.55
C GLY A 416 19.81 2.09 -4.32
N ASP A 417 21.10 2.41 -4.51
CA ASP A 417 22.15 2.48 -3.49
C ASP A 417 22.24 3.87 -2.85
N GLU A 418 23.19 4.04 -1.92
CA GLU A 418 23.73 5.38 -1.69
C GLU A 418 24.45 5.85 -2.96
N CYS A 419 24.18 7.06 -3.42
CA CYS A 419 24.81 7.58 -4.64
C CYS A 419 24.84 9.12 -4.71
N ILE A 420 25.72 9.62 -5.57
CA ILE A 420 25.70 10.99 -6.10
C ILE A 420 25.11 10.96 -7.49
N GLU A 421 24.17 11.86 -7.75
CA GLU A 421 23.54 12.07 -9.04
C GLU A 421 23.88 13.46 -9.56
N ILE A 422 24.34 13.53 -10.81
CA ILE A 422 24.83 14.74 -11.46
C ILE A 422 24.01 14.98 -12.71
N LEU A 423 23.45 16.19 -12.82
CA LEU A 423 22.67 16.67 -13.95
C LEU A 423 23.42 17.78 -14.66
N ILE A 424 23.63 17.64 -15.97
CA ILE A 424 24.38 18.61 -16.78
C ILE A 424 23.63 18.89 -18.06
N ASP A 425 23.30 20.16 -18.28
CA ASP A 425 22.81 20.66 -19.57
C ASP A 425 23.79 21.72 -20.11
N PRO A 426 24.63 21.34 -21.09
CA PRO A 426 25.62 22.24 -21.68
C PRO A 426 25.02 23.21 -22.71
N ASN A 427 23.75 23.06 -23.09
CA ASN A 427 23.07 23.91 -24.04
C ASN A 427 21.60 24.15 -23.65
N PRO A 428 21.32 25.20 -22.85
CA PRO A 428 19.98 25.49 -22.33
C PRO A 428 18.94 25.87 -23.41
N LYS A 429 19.31 25.85 -24.70
CA LYS A 429 18.38 25.99 -25.83
C LYS A 429 17.76 24.66 -26.28
N THR A 430 18.20 23.54 -25.71
CA THR A 430 17.69 22.22 -26.03
C THR A 430 17.05 21.59 -24.81
N ASP A 431 16.14 20.64 -25.01
CA ASP A 431 15.55 19.86 -23.92
C ASP A 431 16.40 18.63 -23.54
N ILE A 432 17.69 18.66 -23.93
CA ILE A 432 18.63 17.56 -23.74
C ILE A 432 19.52 17.86 -22.55
N TYR A 433 19.56 16.93 -21.59
CA TYR A 433 20.52 16.97 -20.49
C TYR A 433 21.09 15.57 -20.24
N TYR A 434 22.21 15.53 -19.56
CA TYR A 434 22.94 14.31 -19.22
C TYR A 434 22.77 14.02 -17.73
N HIS A 435 22.56 12.75 -17.40
CA HIS A 435 22.43 12.28 -16.02
C HIS A 435 23.47 11.21 -15.74
N LEU A 436 24.25 11.41 -14.68
CA LEU A 436 25.21 10.44 -14.18
C LEU A 436 24.88 10.10 -12.73
N VAL A 437 24.86 8.82 -12.40
CA VAL A 437 24.60 8.29 -11.06
C VAL A 437 25.79 7.44 -10.63
N ILE A 438 26.41 7.75 -9.50
CA ILE A 438 27.65 7.09 -9.05
C ILE A 438 27.54 6.73 -7.57
N ASN A 439 27.75 5.46 -7.23
CA ASN A 439 27.75 5.00 -5.83
C ASN A 439 29.15 5.08 -5.17
N PRO A 440 29.28 4.87 -3.84
CA PRO A 440 30.55 5.02 -3.11
C PRO A 440 31.72 4.15 -3.57
N ILE A 441 31.45 3.07 -4.31
CA ILE A 441 32.50 2.20 -4.88
C ILE A 441 32.85 2.56 -6.33
N GLY A 442 32.28 3.65 -6.87
CA GLY A 442 32.55 4.15 -8.20
C GLY A 442 31.78 3.44 -9.32
N ALA A 443 30.84 2.54 -9.01
CA ALA A 443 29.95 1.98 -10.02
C ALA A 443 29.01 3.10 -10.51
N SER A 444 28.91 3.22 -11.83
CA SER A 444 28.23 4.34 -12.47
C SER A 444 27.14 3.89 -13.44
N PHE A 445 26.11 4.70 -13.57
CA PHE A 445 25.09 4.64 -14.61
C PHE A 445 25.04 6.02 -15.28
N ASP A 446 24.99 6.03 -16.61
CA ASP A 446 24.91 7.27 -17.37
C ASP A 446 23.83 7.21 -18.45
N GLN A 447 23.21 8.35 -18.74
CA GLN A 447 22.18 8.42 -19.77
C GLN A 447 22.08 9.83 -20.37
N ARG A 448 21.65 9.88 -21.63
CA ARG A 448 21.26 11.11 -22.32
C ARG A 448 19.74 11.22 -22.32
N VAL A 449 19.19 12.24 -21.67
CA VAL A 449 17.74 12.46 -21.57
C VAL A 449 17.31 13.47 -22.62
N ASN A 450 16.39 13.10 -23.52
CA ASN A 450 15.96 13.94 -24.65
C ASN A 450 14.66 14.74 -24.39
N THR A 451 13.93 14.43 -23.32
CA THR A 451 12.71 15.16 -22.93
C THR A 451 12.52 15.02 -21.41
N PRO A 452 12.33 16.13 -20.66
CA PRO A 452 11.88 16.08 -19.27
C PRO A 452 10.58 15.28 -19.15
N GLY A 453 10.47 14.43 -18.14
CA GLY A 453 9.35 13.49 -18.02
C GLY A 453 8.83 13.36 -16.60
N GLU A 454 7.55 13.01 -16.50
CA GLU A 454 6.85 12.66 -15.26
C GLU A 454 7.62 11.59 -14.46
N PRO A 455 7.55 11.61 -13.11
CA PRO A 455 8.17 10.63 -12.23
C PRO A 455 7.90 9.18 -12.66
N SER A 456 8.93 8.51 -13.18
CA SER A 456 8.83 7.11 -13.53
C SER A 456 9.23 6.24 -12.34
N PHE A 457 8.24 5.55 -11.77
CA PHE A 457 8.41 4.66 -10.61
C PHE A 457 9.37 3.48 -10.85
N GLN A 458 9.81 3.22 -12.08
CA GLN A 458 10.87 2.25 -12.35
C GLN A 458 12.22 2.69 -11.75
N PHE A 459 12.42 4.00 -11.58
CA PHE A 459 13.60 4.59 -10.94
C PHE A 459 13.38 4.87 -9.45
N ALA A 460 12.21 4.51 -8.92
CA ALA A 460 11.96 4.62 -7.49
C ALA A 460 12.80 3.59 -6.71
N PRO A 461 13.24 3.92 -5.50
CA PRO A 461 13.68 2.95 -4.49
C PRO A 461 12.85 1.65 -4.43
N HIS A 462 13.50 0.49 -4.26
CA HIS A 462 12.78 -0.81 -4.25
C HIS A 462 11.73 -0.91 -3.12
N ASP A 463 12.04 -0.40 -1.94
CA ASP A 463 11.15 -0.25 -0.79
C ASP A 463 9.93 0.64 -1.09
N VAL A 464 10.10 1.71 -1.88
CA VAL A 464 8.99 2.56 -2.35
C VAL A 464 8.13 1.82 -3.37
N GLN A 465 8.75 1.03 -4.27
CA GLN A 465 8.01 0.19 -5.23
C GLN A 465 7.17 -0.90 -4.54
N VAL A 466 7.69 -1.52 -3.47
CA VAL A 466 7.04 -2.62 -2.73
C VAL A 466 5.87 -2.13 -1.86
N THR A 467 6.00 -0.97 -1.22
CA THR A 467 5.00 -0.42 -0.29
C THR A 467 3.67 -0.06 -0.96
N LEU A 468 3.67 0.21 -2.28
CA LEU A 468 2.49 0.65 -3.02
C LEU A 468 1.60 -0.48 -3.55
N ASN A 469 1.88 -1.75 -3.23
CA ASN A 469 1.08 -2.96 -3.55
C ASN A 469 0.51 -3.02 -5.00
N ARG A 470 1.19 -2.38 -5.95
CA ARG A 470 0.98 -2.60 -7.38
C ARG A 470 1.73 -3.89 -7.70
N LYS A 471 1.05 -4.89 -8.27
CA LYS A 471 1.66 -6.14 -8.78
C LYS A 471 3.02 -5.79 -9.36
N THR A 472 4.08 -6.33 -8.76
CA THR A 472 5.49 -6.16 -9.15
C THR A 472 5.60 -6.02 -10.66
N MET A 473 5.72 -4.78 -11.14
CA MET A 473 6.15 -4.52 -12.50
C MET A 473 7.62 -4.91 -12.53
N LYS A 474 7.89 -6.20 -12.78
CA LYS A 474 9.18 -6.63 -13.33
C LYS A 474 9.24 -6.11 -14.78
N THR A 475 9.32 -4.80 -14.95
CA THR A 475 9.86 -4.23 -16.18
C THR A 475 11.35 -4.51 -16.14
N VAL A 476 11.83 -5.30 -17.10
CA VAL A 476 13.26 -5.54 -17.29
C VAL A 476 13.87 -4.17 -17.53
N PHE A 477 14.72 -3.72 -16.60
CA PHE A 477 15.52 -2.51 -16.80
C PHE A 477 16.46 -2.78 -17.97
N ASP A 478 16.44 -1.89 -18.96
CA ASP A 478 17.33 -1.90 -20.13
C ASP A 478 18.06 -0.55 -20.13
N ALA A 479 19.38 -0.60 -19.95
CA ALA A 479 20.21 0.61 -19.90
C ALA A 479 20.28 1.26 -21.28
N ASP A 480 20.49 2.59 -21.33
CA ASP A 480 20.66 3.31 -22.59
C ASP A 480 22.01 2.96 -23.23
N SER A 481 22.02 1.91 -24.05
CA SER A 481 23.22 1.50 -24.80
C SER A 481 23.61 2.47 -25.94
N THR A 482 22.84 3.53 -26.17
CA THR A 482 23.05 4.43 -27.34
C THR A 482 23.98 5.60 -27.05
N TRP A 483 24.30 5.88 -25.78
CA TRP A 483 25.19 6.94 -25.35
C TRP A 483 26.04 6.51 -24.14
N ASN A 484 27.25 7.05 -24.02
CA ASN A 484 28.14 6.82 -22.86
C ASN A 484 28.98 8.08 -22.61
N SER A 485 29.08 8.50 -21.35
CA SER A 485 29.80 9.69 -20.89
C SER A 485 31.32 9.58 -21.08
N ASN A 486 31.86 8.35 -21.11
CA ASN A 486 33.29 8.06 -21.00
C ASN A 486 33.96 8.76 -19.80
N ALA A 487 33.21 9.03 -18.73
CA ALA A 487 33.72 9.66 -17.54
C ALA A 487 34.73 8.75 -16.84
N LYS A 488 35.84 9.33 -16.36
CA LYS A 488 36.72 8.62 -15.43
C LYS A 488 36.23 8.89 -14.02
N VAL A 489 36.08 7.82 -13.25
CA VAL A 489 35.55 7.86 -11.88
C VAL A 489 36.56 7.22 -10.93
N GLY A 490 36.92 7.94 -9.88
CA GLY A 490 37.72 7.45 -8.76
C GLY A 490 36.94 7.65 -7.46
N SER A 491 36.93 6.67 -6.56
CA SER A 491 36.24 6.79 -5.28
C SER A 491 37.02 6.15 -4.14
N GLN A 492 36.85 6.68 -2.93
CA GLN A 492 37.43 6.12 -1.72
C GLN A 492 36.40 6.14 -0.59
N ILE A 493 36.38 5.09 0.23
CA ILE A 493 35.50 4.99 1.40
C ILE A 493 36.37 4.98 2.66
N ASN A 494 36.29 6.06 3.43
CA ASN A 494 36.98 6.25 4.70
C ASN A 494 36.02 6.02 5.87
N ALA A 495 36.51 6.21 7.10
CA ALA A 495 35.70 6.00 8.30
C ALA A 495 34.65 7.09 8.52
N ALA A 496 34.94 8.33 8.14
CA ALA A 496 34.09 9.50 8.41
C ALA A 496 33.42 10.09 7.16
N PHE A 497 33.83 9.67 5.97
CA PHE A 497 33.27 10.11 4.70
C PHE A 497 33.64 9.13 3.59
N TRP A 498 32.97 9.24 2.46
CA TRP A 498 33.47 8.73 1.19
C TRP A 498 33.64 9.88 0.20
N SER A 499 34.60 9.74 -0.68
CA SER A 499 34.96 10.75 -1.68
C SER A 499 34.84 10.19 -3.09
N LEU A 500 34.60 11.10 -4.01
CA LEU A 500 34.38 10.83 -5.43
C LEU A 500 35.10 11.89 -6.26
N GLU A 501 35.80 11.46 -7.29
CA GLU A 501 36.38 12.30 -8.33
C GLU A 501 35.87 11.86 -9.69
N VAL A 502 35.40 12.82 -10.48
CA VAL A 502 34.88 12.58 -11.82
C VAL A 502 35.58 13.51 -12.80
N ALA A 503 36.18 12.95 -13.85
CA ALA A 503 36.64 13.71 -15.02
C ALA A 503 35.72 13.44 -16.20
N LEU A 504 34.99 14.46 -16.64
CA LEU A 504 34.03 14.42 -17.73
C LEU A 504 34.60 15.04 -19.00
N PRO A 505 34.79 14.27 -20.10
CA PRO A 505 35.29 14.81 -21.35
C PRO A 505 34.34 15.85 -21.96
N ARG A 506 34.78 17.10 -22.11
CA ARG A 506 33.93 18.20 -22.60
C ARG A 506 33.42 18.00 -24.02
N LYS A 507 34.24 17.40 -24.88
CA LYS A 507 33.88 17.08 -26.28
C LYS A 507 32.64 16.21 -26.40
N MET A 508 32.35 15.37 -25.41
CA MET A 508 31.15 14.50 -25.42
C MET A 508 29.88 15.30 -25.12
N LEU A 509 29.98 16.32 -24.27
CA LEU A 509 28.87 17.17 -23.84
C LEU A 509 28.54 18.26 -24.88
N GLU A 510 29.55 18.81 -25.57
CA GLU A 510 29.43 19.98 -26.47
C GLU A 510 29.09 19.63 -27.95
N SER A 511 28.97 18.35 -28.32
CA SER A 511 28.91 17.91 -29.71
C SER A 511 27.51 18.00 -30.37
N SER A 512 26.94 19.20 -30.55
CA SER A 512 25.77 19.37 -31.43
C SER A 512 25.56 20.78 -32.03
N THR A 513 26.59 21.38 -32.66
CA THR A 513 26.38 22.55 -33.52
C THR A 513 27.09 22.41 -34.87
N LYS A 514 26.39 21.80 -35.83
CA LYS A 514 26.66 21.99 -37.26
C LYS A 514 25.41 22.53 -37.96
N THR A 515 25.08 23.80 -37.71
CA THR A 515 24.37 24.61 -38.71
C THR A 515 24.50 26.11 -38.42
N ASP A 516 24.88 26.83 -39.48
CA ASP A 516 24.76 28.26 -39.73
C ASP A 516 25.57 29.26 -38.90
N ALA A 517 26.75 29.54 -39.47
CA ALA A 517 27.53 30.75 -39.24
C ALA A 517 26.74 31.99 -39.68
N GLN A 518 26.04 32.65 -38.75
CA GLN A 518 25.80 34.11 -38.72
C GLN A 518 24.97 34.51 -37.48
N SER A 519 25.49 34.24 -36.28
CA SER A 519 25.24 35.05 -35.08
C SER A 519 26.18 34.55 -33.99
N THR A 520 27.02 35.42 -33.45
CA THR A 520 27.83 35.13 -32.27
C THR A 520 26.91 35.27 -31.05
N PRO A 521 26.58 34.22 -30.27
CA PRO A 521 25.77 34.38 -29.07
C PRO A 521 26.64 34.30 -27.80
N ALA A 522 26.38 35.19 -26.85
CA ALA A 522 27.04 35.31 -25.55
C ALA A 522 26.87 34.10 -24.59
N PHE A 523 26.48 32.92 -25.09
CA PHE A 523 26.12 31.73 -24.31
C PHE A 523 27.14 30.58 -24.37
N GLU A 524 28.23 30.69 -25.15
CA GLU A 524 29.22 29.59 -25.30
C GLU A 524 29.94 29.18 -23.99
N ASN A 525 29.83 29.95 -22.91
CA ASN A 525 30.51 29.70 -21.63
C ASN A 525 29.57 29.45 -20.42
N LYS A 526 28.28 29.14 -20.63
CA LYS A 526 27.33 28.89 -19.53
C LYS A 526 26.65 27.53 -19.64
N TRP A 527 26.72 26.70 -18.59
CA TRP A 527 26.02 25.41 -18.50
C TRP A 527 25.00 25.45 -17.37
N LEU A 528 23.90 24.69 -17.50
CA LEU A 528 23.03 24.38 -16.36
C LEU A 528 23.53 23.12 -15.66
N PHE A 529 23.52 23.15 -14.33
CA PHE A 529 24.07 22.08 -13.50
C PHE A 529 23.25 21.90 -12.22
N ASN A 530 23.06 20.65 -11.81
CA ASN A 530 22.67 20.33 -10.44
C ASN A 530 23.33 19.03 -9.99
N ILE A 531 23.48 18.86 -8.68
CA ILE A 531 24.06 17.68 -8.08
C ILE A 531 23.32 17.38 -6.78
N HIS A 532 23.07 16.10 -6.52
CA HIS A 532 22.41 15.66 -5.29
C HIS A 532 22.94 14.33 -4.79
N ARG A 533 22.84 14.13 -3.47
CA ARG A 533 23.15 12.90 -2.79
C ARG A 533 21.86 12.18 -2.42
N LYS A 534 21.76 10.91 -2.80
CA LYS A 534 20.80 9.96 -2.24
C LYS A 534 21.54 9.18 -1.17
N MET A 535 21.47 9.63 0.07
CA MET A 535 22.03 8.86 1.18
C MET A 535 21.10 7.68 1.45
N HIS A 536 21.69 6.49 1.47
CA HIS A 536 21.00 5.26 1.85
C HIS A 536 21.96 4.50 2.76
N SER A 537 21.62 4.34 4.03
CA SER A 537 22.59 3.77 4.97
C SER A 537 22.07 2.59 5.77
N SER A 538 22.95 1.64 6.09
CA SER A 538 22.69 0.50 6.95
C SER A 538 23.25 0.75 8.36
N ASN A 539 22.46 0.46 9.39
CA ASN A 539 22.87 0.65 10.79
C ASN A 539 23.85 -0.44 11.26
N MET A 540 25.03 -0.04 11.74
CA MET A 540 26.09 -0.95 12.22
C MET A 540 25.73 -1.74 13.50
N LYS A 541 24.69 -1.36 14.25
CA LYS A 541 24.34 -1.94 15.57
C LYS A 541 23.15 -2.90 15.53
N SER A 542 22.50 -3.06 14.39
CA SER A 542 21.30 -3.91 14.25
C SER A 542 21.59 -5.16 13.43
N LEU A 543 21.17 -6.33 13.92
CA LEU A 543 21.17 -7.60 13.17
C LEU A 543 20.09 -7.63 12.07
N ILE A 544 19.23 -6.62 12.02
CA ILE A 544 18.23 -6.38 10.97
C ILE A 544 18.65 -5.08 10.27
N PRO A 545 18.97 -5.10 8.95
CA PRO A 545 19.30 -3.88 8.23
C PRO A 545 18.07 -2.96 8.21
N ALA A 546 18.04 -1.98 9.11
CA ALA A 546 17.16 -0.84 9.00
C ALA A 546 17.85 0.16 8.07
N THR A 547 17.27 0.38 6.90
CA THR A 547 17.78 1.30 5.88
C THR A 547 17.16 2.68 6.07
N SER A 548 17.98 3.71 6.32
CA SER A 548 17.53 5.10 6.30
C SER A 548 17.83 5.74 4.95
N ARG A 549 16.92 6.58 4.45
CA ARG A 549 17.09 7.36 3.22
C ARG A 549 17.03 8.85 3.52
N GLU A 550 17.96 9.60 2.96
CA GLU A 550 17.97 11.07 2.97
C GLU A 550 18.38 11.57 1.59
N TYR A 551 17.79 12.67 1.15
CA TYR A 551 18.08 13.29 -0.14
C TYR A 551 18.57 14.71 0.10
N SER A 552 19.69 15.10 -0.50
CA SER A 552 20.20 16.46 -0.39
C SER A 552 20.71 16.99 -1.72
N TYR A 553 20.40 18.24 -2.02
CA TYR A 553 20.61 18.87 -3.32
C TYR A 553 21.45 20.14 -3.18
N TRP A 554 22.29 20.47 -4.18
CA TRP A 554 22.89 21.79 -4.25
C TRP A 554 21.82 22.87 -4.50
N LEU A 555 20.93 22.63 -5.47
CA LEU A 555 19.71 23.41 -5.65
C LEU A 555 18.49 22.50 -5.43
N PRO A 556 17.67 22.75 -4.40
CA PRO A 556 16.53 21.89 -4.09
C PRO A 556 15.51 21.91 -5.22
N ILE A 557 14.90 20.75 -5.46
CA ILE A 557 13.83 20.59 -6.44
C ILE A 557 12.46 21.00 -5.87
N TYR A 558 12.39 21.34 -4.59
CA TYR A 558 11.17 21.72 -3.84
C TYR A 558 10.03 20.69 -3.97
N ASP A 559 10.35 19.42 -4.27
CA ASP A 559 9.42 18.30 -4.39
C ASP A 559 9.68 17.29 -3.25
N THR A 560 8.74 17.21 -2.32
CA THR A 560 8.76 16.25 -1.20
C THR A 560 8.00 14.96 -1.51
N VAL A 561 7.26 14.91 -2.62
CA VAL A 561 6.48 13.75 -3.07
C VAL A 561 7.38 12.75 -3.80
N TYR A 562 8.26 13.25 -4.68
CA TYR A 562 9.21 12.44 -5.44
C TYR A 562 10.66 12.91 -5.24
N PRO A 563 11.19 12.95 -4.00
CA PRO A 563 12.53 13.46 -3.72
C PRO A 563 13.66 12.61 -4.32
N TRP A 564 13.33 11.47 -4.93
CA TRP A 564 14.23 10.59 -5.67
C TRP A 564 14.21 10.81 -7.20
N TRP A 565 13.38 11.72 -7.72
CA TRP A 565 13.21 11.97 -9.16
C TRP A 565 13.68 13.39 -9.55
N PRO A 566 14.97 13.56 -9.92
CA PRO A 566 15.54 14.89 -10.19
C PRO A 566 15.28 15.39 -11.63
N HIS A 567 14.50 14.66 -12.43
CA HIS A 567 14.39 14.79 -13.88
C HIS A 567 13.39 15.86 -14.39
N SER A 568 13.20 16.95 -13.62
CA SER A 568 12.40 18.13 -14.02
C SER A 568 13.26 19.41 -14.14
N PRO A 569 14.19 19.49 -15.12
CA PRO A 569 15.22 20.53 -15.18
C PRO A 569 14.76 21.96 -15.49
N GLN A 570 13.59 22.15 -16.13
CA GLN A 570 13.23 23.44 -16.76
C GLN A 570 12.06 24.19 -16.09
N GLU A 571 11.24 23.54 -15.26
CA GLU A 571 10.05 24.17 -14.68
C GLU A 571 9.85 23.75 -13.22
N TYR A 572 9.83 24.73 -12.31
CA TYR A 572 9.31 24.58 -10.96
C TYR A 572 8.45 25.80 -10.57
N THR A 573 7.29 25.54 -9.97
CA THR A 573 6.36 26.55 -9.41
C THR A 573 6.28 26.38 -7.90
N GLY A 574 6.85 27.31 -7.14
CA GLY A 574 6.88 27.23 -5.68
C GLY A 574 5.63 27.78 -4.98
N PRO A 575 5.34 27.34 -3.74
CA PRO A 575 4.03 27.51 -3.09
C PRO A 575 3.70 28.92 -2.58
N LEU A 576 4.56 29.94 -2.80
CA LEU A 576 4.44 31.24 -2.12
C LEU A 576 4.84 32.48 -2.94
N SER A 577 5.16 32.42 -4.23
CA SER A 577 5.60 33.62 -4.95
C SER A 577 5.14 33.81 -6.40
N GLY A 578 4.51 32.81 -7.03
CA GLY A 578 4.16 32.91 -8.45
C GLY A 578 5.35 33.22 -9.36
N ARG A 579 6.60 32.93 -8.93
CA ARG A 579 7.82 33.12 -9.73
C ARG A 579 8.29 31.80 -10.32
N TYR A 580 8.60 31.84 -11.62
CA TYR A 580 9.30 30.79 -12.37
C TYR A 580 10.79 30.80 -11.97
N GLY A 581 11.35 29.65 -11.56
CA GLY A 581 12.79 29.51 -11.26
C GLY A 581 13.35 28.17 -11.76
N PRO A 582 14.63 28.10 -12.19
CA PRO A 582 15.21 26.88 -12.77
C PRO A 582 15.60 25.85 -11.69
N ALA A 583 15.33 24.57 -11.93
CA ALA A 583 15.76 23.44 -11.07
C ALA A 583 17.26 23.10 -11.19
N MET A 584 17.98 23.81 -12.06
CA MET A 584 19.42 23.73 -12.26
C MET A 584 20.05 25.12 -12.20
N GLY A 585 21.25 25.21 -11.64
CA GLY A 585 22.00 26.45 -11.47
C GLY A 585 22.83 26.75 -12.70
N ILE A 586 23.19 28.03 -12.90
CA ILE A 586 24.02 28.45 -14.03
C ILE A 586 25.48 28.42 -13.62
N LEU A 587 26.29 27.58 -14.26
CA LEU A 587 27.75 27.60 -14.17
C LEU A 587 28.31 28.53 -15.25
N GLN A 588 29.31 29.34 -14.92
CA GLN A 588 30.03 30.19 -15.86
C GLN A 588 31.52 29.83 -15.86
N PHE A 589 32.03 29.35 -16.99
CA PHE A 589 33.44 28.97 -17.12
C PHE A 589 34.31 30.22 -17.25
N VAL A 590 35.22 30.43 -16.30
CA VAL A 590 36.11 31.60 -16.25
C VAL A 590 37.59 31.20 -16.42
N THR A 591 38.31 31.94 -17.26
CA THR A 591 39.75 31.74 -17.53
C THR A 591 40.66 32.68 -16.73
N THR A 592 40.10 33.76 -16.18
CA THR A 592 40.78 34.69 -15.27
C THR A 592 40.24 34.47 -13.85
N PRO A 593 41.09 34.37 -12.82
CA PRO A 593 40.62 34.21 -11.44
C PRO A 593 39.74 35.41 -11.09
N SER A 594 38.45 35.17 -10.87
CA SER A 594 37.53 36.17 -10.34
C SER A 594 37.92 36.40 -8.88
N THR A 595 38.66 37.48 -8.63
CA THR A 595 38.83 38.02 -7.28
C THR A 595 37.45 38.44 -6.77
N SER A 596 36.89 37.69 -5.82
CA SER A 596 35.86 38.25 -4.93
C SER A 596 36.49 39.45 -4.20
N GLU A 597 35.73 40.52 -4.04
CA GLU A 597 36.20 41.79 -3.47
C GLU A 597 36.59 41.72 -1.97
N ASP A 598 36.67 40.52 -1.36
CA ASP A 598 36.97 40.33 0.06
C ASP A 598 38.35 39.74 0.38
N PHE A 599 39.19 39.39 -0.60
CA PHE A 599 40.56 38.94 -0.32
C PHE A 599 41.60 40.06 -0.50
N VAL A 600 41.77 40.82 0.57
CA VAL A 600 43.02 41.55 0.85
C VAL A 600 44.19 40.56 0.84
N SER A 601 45.31 40.92 0.21
CA SER A 601 46.53 40.13 0.01
C SER A 601 46.79 39.04 1.06
N GLU A 602 46.53 37.77 0.72
CA GLU A 602 46.91 36.64 1.58
C GLU A 602 48.44 36.50 1.64
N GLU A 603 48.98 36.33 2.84
CA GLU A 603 50.40 36.06 3.04
C GLU A 603 50.76 34.67 2.51
N LYS A 604 51.69 34.63 1.55
CA LYS A 604 52.26 33.41 0.99
C LYS A 604 53.54 33.05 1.75
N PHE A 605 53.78 31.77 1.96
CA PHE A 605 54.97 31.26 2.64
C PHE A 605 55.64 30.20 1.77
N ARG A 606 56.97 30.18 1.72
CA ARG A 606 57.72 29.07 1.11
C ARG A 606 58.02 28.01 2.15
N VAL A 607 57.72 26.75 1.88
CA VAL A 607 58.05 25.62 2.77
C VAL A 607 59.51 25.25 2.59
N GLU A 608 60.31 25.34 3.64
CA GLU A 608 61.74 24.98 3.58
C GLU A 608 61.99 23.53 4.02
N ALA A 609 61.29 23.08 5.05
CA ALA A 609 61.39 21.71 5.57
C ALA A 609 60.08 21.26 6.23
N ILE A 610 59.82 19.95 6.19
CA ILE A 610 58.68 19.30 6.87
C ILE A 610 59.23 18.25 7.84
N GLU A 611 59.14 18.52 9.14
CA GLU A 611 59.54 17.60 10.20
C GLU A 611 58.32 16.93 10.84
N ILE A 612 58.29 15.59 10.87
CA ILE A 612 57.22 14.81 11.53
C ILE A 612 57.79 14.18 12.81
N LYS A 613 57.12 14.37 13.95
CA LYS A 613 57.54 13.84 15.26
C LYS A 613 56.37 13.22 16.02
N GLY A 614 56.63 12.10 16.70
CA GLY A 614 55.64 11.39 17.53
C GLY A 614 55.06 10.13 16.87
N ASN A 615 55.46 9.83 15.63
CA ASN A 615 55.25 8.54 15.00
C ASN A 615 56.24 7.49 15.54
N THR A 616 55.73 6.31 15.89
CA THR A 616 56.47 5.21 16.53
C THR A 616 56.33 3.88 15.77
N THR A 617 55.20 3.67 15.09
CA THR A 617 54.81 2.44 14.38
C THR A 617 54.77 2.67 12.88
N ILE A 618 54.37 3.87 12.44
CA ILE A 618 54.28 4.27 11.04
C ILE A 618 55.58 5.01 10.67
N PRO A 619 56.35 4.53 9.68
CA PRO A 619 57.59 5.20 9.26
C PRO A 619 57.32 6.61 8.74
N THR A 620 58.24 7.55 9.02
CA THR A 620 58.11 8.96 8.61
C THR A 620 57.94 9.10 7.10
N GLU A 621 58.61 8.24 6.32
CA GLU A 621 58.55 8.22 4.87
C GLU A 621 57.15 7.86 4.35
N VAL A 622 56.40 7.03 5.09
CA VAL A 622 55.02 6.66 4.74
C VAL A 622 54.09 7.85 4.92
N ILE A 623 54.26 8.60 6.02
CA ILE A 623 53.46 9.79 6.32
C ILE A 623 53.79 10.92 5.33
N GLN A 624 55.08 11.14 5.02
CA GLN A 624 55.50 12.17 4.06
C GLN A 624 54.98 11.93 2.64
N ARG A 625 54.84 10.67 2.20
CA ARG A 625 54.25 10.34 0.89
C ARG A 625 52.76 10.67 0.79
N HIS A 626 52.06 10.79 1.93
CA HIS A 626 50.65 11.13 2.00
C HIS A 626 50.43 12.63 2.23
N LEU A 627 51.50 13.45 2.30
CA LEU A 627 51.36 14.90 2.36
C LEU A 627 51.24 15.49 0.95
N PRO A 628 50.26 16.37 0.71
CA PRO A 628 50.04 17.01 -0.58
C PRO A 628 51.03 18.16 -0.88
N ILE A 629 51.97 18.41 0.03
CA ILE A 629 53.01 19.45 -0.10
C ILE A 629 54.39 18.82 0.05
N GLN A 630 55.36 19.41 -0.65
CA GLN A 630 56.77 19.06 -0.59
C GLN A 630 57.59 20.27 -0.15
N PRO A 631 58.83 20.07 0.33
CA PRO A 631 59.78 21.17 0.47
C PRO A 631 59.89 21.97 -0.84
N GLU A 632 60.03 23.30 -0.73
CA GLU A 632 60.00 24.33 -1.78
C GLU A 632 58.64 24.78 -2.31
N ASP A 633 57.54 24.13 -1.90
CA ASP A 633 56.20 24.57 -2.28
C ASP A 633 55.85 25.93 -1.64
N VAL A 634 55.13 26.78 -2.38
CA VAL A 634 54.62 28.06 -1.87
C VAL A 634 53.18 27.86 -1.44
N ILE A 635 52.92 28.03 -0.14
CA ILE A 635 51.64 27.72 0.49
C ILE A 635 51.00 28.95 1.19
N THR A 636 49.69 28.92 1.37
CA THR A 636 48.89 29.93 2.08
C THR A 636 48.44 29.45 3.48
N GLY A 637 47.96 30.36 4.32
CA GLY A 637 47.38 30.00 5.63
C GLY A 637 46.26 28.94 5.59
N PRO A 638 45.32 29.02 4.62
CA PRO A 638 44.32 27.97 4.39
C PRO A 638 44.92 26.62 3.99
N GLN A 639 45.95 26.62 3.12
CA GLN A 639 46.67 25.39 2.71
C GLN A 639 47.31 24.66 3.90
N LEU A 640 47.80 25.41 4.89
CA LEU A 640 48.34 24.85 6.14
C LEU A 640 47.26 24.21 7.02
N SER A 641 46.07 24.81 7.10
CA SER A 641 44.97 24.26 7.90
C SER A 641 44.45 22.96 7.30
N TRP A 642 44.35 22.90 5.97
CA TRP A 642 43.90 21.72 5.24
C TRP A 642 44.85 20.52 5.38
N LEU A 643 46.16 20.76 5.44
CA LEU A 643 47.17 19.72 5.72
C LEU A 643 46.91 18.98 7.05
N ILE A 644 46.45 19.70 8.08
CA ILE A 644 46.15 19.12 9.39
C ILE A 644 44.88 18.29 9.33
N THR A 645 43.85 18.80 8.64
CA THR A 645 42.59 18.08 8.43
C THR A 645 42.84 16.74 7.75
N GLU A 646 43.68 16.74 6.71
CA GLU A 646 43.97 15.54 5.93
C GLU A 646 44.64 14.43 6.75
N LEU A 647 45.65 14.79 7.54
CA LEU A 647 46.31 13.83 8.41
C LEU A 647 45.38 13.26 9.49
N ARG A 648 44.41 14.04 9.96
CA ARG A 648 43.41 13.57 10.94
C ARG A 648 42.42 12.58 10.31
N GLU A 649 42.06 12.82 9.06
CA GLU A 649 41.04 12.04 8.34
C GLU A 649 41.51 10.64 7.93
N HIS A 650 42.81 10.41 7.77
CA HIS A 650 43.39 9.08 7.53
C HIS A 650 43.18 8.05 8.66
N GLY A 651 42.82 8.50 9.87
CA GLY A 651 42.60 7.61 11.02
C GLY A 651 43.89 6.97 11.58
N TRP A 652 45.07 7.37 11.09
CA TRP A 652 46.38 6.92 11.57
C TRP A 652 46.80 7.59 12.88
N PHE A 653 46.22 8.75 13.22
CA PHE A 653 46.62 9.56 14.37
C PHE A 653 45.39 9.94 15.21
N GLN A 654 45.54 9.92 16.54
CA GLN A 654 44.54 10.44 17.49
C GLN A 654 44.60 11.96 17.62
N ASP A 655 45.78 12.55 17.46
CA ASP A 655 46.02 13.99 17.52
C ASP A 655 47.09 14.38 16.49
N VAL A 656 46.88 15.51 15.81
CA VAL A 656 47.81 16.11 14.85
C VAL A 656 47.89 17.59 15.15
N ARG A 657 49.11 18.10 15.39
CA ARG A 657 49.41 19.51 15.66
C ARG A 657 50.47 20.01 14.71
N LEU A 658 50.28 21.22 14.18
CA LEU A 658 51.22 21.89 13.30
C LEU A 658 51.79 23.11 14.01
N GLU A 659 53.12 23.18 14.10
CA GLU A 659 53.87 24.35 14.56
C GLU A 659 54.65 24.90 13.35
N THR A 660 54.42 26.17 12.99
CA THR A 660 55.23 26.86 11.96
C THR A 660 56.36 27.63 12.64
N LYS A 661 57.58 27.53 12.08
CA LYS A 661 58.70 28.37 12.49
C LYS A 661 59.16 29.19 11.30
N GLN A 662 59.16 30.51 11.46
CA GLN A 662 59.71 31.42 10.46
C GLN A 662 61.22 31.21 10.41
N VAL A 663 61.73 30.98 9.20
CA VAL A 663 63.18 30.89 8.99
C VAL A 663 63.62 32.29 8.59
N ASP A 664 64.16 33.02 9.57
CA ASP A 664 64.80 34.30 9.28
C ASP A 664 65.99 34.01 8.36
N GLY A 665 65.97 34.61 7.17
CA GLY A 665 67.13 34.61 6.28
C GLY A 665 68.29 35.28 6.97
N GLY A 666 69.16 34.50 7.62
CA GLY A 666 70.28 35.04 8.34
C GLY A 666 71.13 33.97 9.04
N SER A 667 72.24 33.64 8.39
CA SER A 667 73.48 33.09 8.97
C SER A 667 73.47 31.68 9.55
N GLU A 668 74.47 30.94 9.06
CA GLU A 668 75.02 29.68 9.54
C GLU A 668 74.97 29.46 11.07
N GLU A 669 74.57 28.23 11.40
CA GLU A 669 75.09 27.36 12.47
C GLU A 669 75.55 27.98 13.80
N SER A 670 74.92 27.53 14.89
CA SER A 670 75.71 26.92 15.98
C SER A 670 74.89 26.01 16.90
N ILE A 671 75.52 24.87 17.13
CA ILE A 671 75.14 23.66 17.89
C ILE A 671 75.08 23.93 19.40
N GLY A 672 74.16 23.26 20.13
CA GLY A 672 74.28 23.17 21.59
C GLY A 672 73.15 22.50 22.39
N THR A 673 73.21 21.17 22.52
CA THR A 673 73.02 20.36 23.77
C THR A 673 71.73 20.39 24.65
N GLN A 674 71.02 19.25 24.61
CA GLN A 674 70.55 18.35 25.71
C GLN A 674 69.72 18.82 26.94
N LYS A 675 68.46 18.29 27.03
CA LYS A 675 67.73 17.55 28.12
C LYS A 675 67.63 18.09 29.59
N PRO A 676 66.68 17.62 30.45
CA PRO A 676 65.23 17.33 30.28
C PRO A 676 64.32 17.74 31.50
N GLU A 677 62.99 17.54 31.34
CA GLU A 677 61.95 17.19 32.36
C GLU A 677 61.45 18.17 33.46
N GLY A 678 60.11 18.29 33.60
CA GLY A 678 59.45 18.57 34.89
C GLY A 678 58.09 19.31 34.92
N LEU A 679 56.99 18.55 34.75
CA LEU A 679 55.59 18.63 35.27
C LEU A 679 54.98 19.90 35.98
N VAL A 680 53.73 20.22 35.56
CA VAL A 680 52.47 20.46 36.32
C VAL A 680 52.34 21.76 37.16
N SER A 681 51.23 22.53 37.24
CA SER A 681 49.94 22.74 36.52
C SER A 681 49.38 24.13 37.00
N PRO A 682 48.06 24.45 37.00
CA PRO A 682 47.49 25.62 36.30
C PRO A 682 46.93 26.70 37.26
N ASP A 683 46.47 27.84 36.73
CA ASP A 683 45.11 28.34 37.04
C ASP A 683 44.75 29.71 36.43
N THR A 684 43.47 29.78 36.05
CA THR A 684 42.53 30.91 36.08
C THR A 684 42.60 32.07 35.08
N ALA A 685 41.58 32.04 34.22
CA ALA A 685 40.49 33.03 34.08
C ALA A 685 40.82 34.47 33.65
N LEU A 686 40.33 34.79 32.45
CA LEU A 686 40.13 36.16 31.95
C LEU A 686 38.65 36.55 32.08
N PRO A 687 38.32 37.76 32.57
CA PRO A 687 37.05 38.41 32.32
C PRO A 687 37.16 39.50 31.24
N THR A 688 35.99 39.88 30.77
CA THR A 688 35.64 40.65 29.58
C THR A 688 35.63 42.19 29.75
N THR A 689 35.45 42.85 28.59
CA THR A 689 34.83 44.18 28.31
C THR A 689 35.65 45.47 28.38
N ASP A 690 35.91 46.01 27.18
CA ASP A 690 35.38 47.26 26.59
C ASP A 690 35.71 48.63 27.21
N ASN A 691 36.39 49.48 26.42
CA ASN A 691 35.96 50.83 26.04
C ASN A 691 37.13 51.66 25.46
N ARG A 692 36.95 52.28 24.28
CA ARG A 692 36.86 53.76 24.17
C ARG A 692 36.67 54.26 22.73
N LYS A 693 35.79 55.25 22.65
CA LYS A 693 35.35 56.04 21.49
C LYS A 693 36.22 57.27 21.19
N ASP A 694 35.96 57.78 19.98
CA ASP A 694 35.93 59.18 19.48
C ASP A 694 37.22 59.85 19.01
N PHE A 695 37.25 60.29 17.74
CA PHE A 695 37.28 61.72 17.36
C PHE A 695 36.88 61.96 15.88
N ARG A 696 36.41 63.18 15.60
CA ARG A 696 35.50 63.66 14.53
C ARG A 696 36.11 64.02 13.15
N ARG A 697 35.26 63.85 12.11
CA ARG A 697 34.92 64.68 10.91
C ARG A 697 35.97 65.65 10.31
N GLN A 698 36.15 65.64 8.97
CA GLN A 698 35.42 66.46 7.94
C GLN A 698 36.13 66.46 6.56
N GLY A 699 35.37 66.36 5.46
CA GLY A 699 35.63 67.09 4.19
C GLY A 699 36.39 66.39 3.04
N SER A 700 35.67 66.08 1.94
CA SER A 700 36.19 66.01 0.54
C SER A 700 36.01 67.40 -0.14
N PRO A 701 36.40 67.67 -1.41
CA PRO A 701 36.91 66.78 -2.48
C PRO A 701 38.03 67.35 -3.40
N HIS A 702 38.41 66.53 -4.41
CA HIS A 702 39.07 66.81 -5.70
C HIS A 702 40.49 66.26 -5.93
N GLY A 703 40.57 65.20 -6.76
CA GLY A 703 41.06 65.33 -8.14
C GLY A 703 42.56 65.17 -8.43
N LEU A 704 42.89 63.98 -8.95
CA LEU A 704 43.67 63.74 -10.19
C LEU A 704 45.17 63.30 -10.12
N HIS A 705 45.36 62.01 -10.45
CA HIS A 705 46.39 61.32 -11.26
C HIS A 705 47.89 61.19 -10.88
N THR A 706 48.29 59.90 -10.75
CA THR A 706 49.52 59.20 -11.22
C THR A 706 50.85 59.56 -10.53
N VAL A 707 51.76 58.65 -10.13
CA VAL A 707 52.37 57.48 -10.82
C VAL A 707 52.95 56.44 -9.81
N ASP A 708 53.01 55.19 -10.27
CA ASP A 708 53.66 53.95 -9.78
C ASP A 708 54.99 54.03 -9.01
N SER A 709 55.10 53.17 -7.99
CA SER A 709 56.36 52.53 -7.57
C SER A 709 56.08 51.09 -7.11
N SER A 710 56.38 50.12 -7.97
CA SER A 710 56.32 48.68 -7.67
C SER A 710 57.48 48.26 -6.76
N GLU A 711 57.22 48.03 -5.47
CA GLU A 711 58.13 47.29 -4.59
C GLU A 711 57.87 45.79 -4.72
N THR A 712 58.89 45.03 -5.12
CA THR A 712 58.92 43.56 -5.06
C THR A 712 58.95 43.10 -3.59
N ARG A 713 57.81 42.62 -3.07
CA ARG A 713 57.74 41.94 -1.76
C ARG A 713 58.36 40.54 -1.86
N THR A 714 59.37 40.26 -1.05
CA THR A 714 59.95 38.92 -0.84
C THR A 714 59.00 38.03 -0.03
N ILE A 715 58.77 36.80 -0.49
CA ILE A 715 57.91 35.80 0.18
C ILE A 715 58.69 35.18 1.37
N PRO A 716 58.19 35.22 2.61
CA PRO A 716 58.85 34.62 3.79
C PRO A 716 58.93 33.08 3.70
N SER A 717 60.01 32.48 4.22
CA SER A 717 60.20 31.02 4.29
C SER A 717 59.88 30.49 5.69
N ILE A 718 59.24 29.33 5.77
CA ILE A 718 58.81 28.68 7.01
C ILE A 718 59.20 27.20 7.02
N SER A 719 59.57 26.69 8.20
CA SER A 719 59.67 25.24 8.47
C SER A 719 58.41 24.75 9.17
N LEU A 720 57.88 23.60 8.72
CA LEU A 720 56.67 22.97 9.22
C LEU A 720 57.03 21.83 10.18
N HIS A 721 56.65 21.95 11.45
CA HIS A 721 56.82 20.89 12.45
C HIS A 721 55.47 20.25 12.77
N ILE A 722 55.24 19.04 12.27
CA ILE A 722 54.03 18.26 12.48
C ILE A 722 54.25 17.29 13.65
N ARG A 723 53.55 17.51 14.77
CA ARG A 723 53.52 16.58 15.90
C ARG A 723 52.29 15.69 15.81
N VAL A 724 52.49 14.38 15.81
CA VAL A 724 51.42 13.38 15.73
C VAL A 724 51.40 12.47 16.95
N THR A 725 50.21 12.01 17.34
CA THR A 725 50.02 10.91 18.30
C THR A 725 49.36 9.75 17.55
N GLU A 726 50.04 8.62 17.37
CA GLU A 726 49.52 7.49 16.60
C GLU A 726 48.27 6.85 17.21
N ALA A 727 47.30 6.52 16.36
CA ALA A 727 46.19 5.65 16.68
C ALA A 727 46.61 4.18 16.57
N ARG A 728 45.79 3.28 17.12
CA ARG A 728 46.04 1.83 17.00
C ARG A 728 45.83 1.43 15.53
N VAL A 729 46.88 1.07 14.83
CA VAL A 729 46.86 0.62 13.42
C VAL A 729 47.35 -0.81 13.28
N LEU A 730 46.85 -1.54 12.28
CA LEU A 730 47.26 -2.91 11.95
C LEU A 730 48.04 -2.89 10.63
N PHE A 731 49.25 -3.46 10.62
CA PHE A 731 50.00 -3.65 9.39
C PHE A 731 49.63 -4.98 8.73
N ALA A 732 49.26 -4.93 7.46
CA ALA A 732 48.98 -6.12 6.64
C ALA A 732 49.89 -6.11 5.40
N GLN A 733 50.83 -7.03 5.34
CA GLN A 733 51.68 -7.25 4.16
C GLN A 733 50.90 -7.92 3.02
N GLN A 734 49.95 -8.79 3.35
CA GLN A 734 49.12 -9.49 2.37
C GLN A 734 47.67 -9.61 2.85
N ILE A 735 46.71 -9.49 1.92
CA ILE A 735 45.29 -9.76 2.19
C ILE A 735 44.85 -11.05 1.49
N LYS A 736 44.10 -11.91 2.20
CA LYS A 736 43.56 -13.19 1.72
C LYS A 736 42.04 -13.26 1.97
N ILE A 737 41.32 -13.90 1.05
CA ILE A 737 39.88 -14.16 1.17
C ILE A 737 39.68 -15.68 1.18
N ALA A 738 38.87 -16.19 2.12
CA ALA A 738 38.58 -17.61 2.28
C ALA A 738 37.08 -17.85 2.48
N GLY A 739 36.59 -19.04 2.08
CA GLY A 739 35.20 -19.48 2.28
C GLY A 739 34.19 -19.02 1.22
N ASN A 740 34.58 -18.12 0.33
CA ASN A 740 33.81 -17.67 -0.82
C ASN A 740 33.70 -18.77 -1.91
N LYS A 741 32.53 -19.39 -2.05
CA LYS A 741 32.23 -20.39 -3.09
C LYS A 741 31.40 -19.81 -4.23
N SER A 742 30.56 -18.82 -3.92
CA SER A 742 29.63 -18.18 -4.84
C SER A 742 30.27 -17.03 -5.62
N PHE A 743 31.30 -16.38 -5.06
CA PHE A 743 31.99 -15.24 -5.70
C PHE A 743 33.53 -15.42 -5.68
N PRO A 744 34.28 -15.03 -6.74
CA PRO A 744 35.74 -15.16 -6.78
C PRO A 744 36.48 -14.26 -5.78
N SER A 745 37.63 -14.73 -5.25
CA SER A 745 38.41 -13.96 -4.27
C SER A 745 39.01 -12.68 -4.85
N GLN A 746 39.43 -12.70 -6.12
CA GLN A 746 39.98 -11.53 -6.81
C GLN A 746 38.94 -10.42 -6.92
N PHE A 747 37.71 -10.81 -7.30
CA PHE A 747 36.56 -9.91 -7.34
C PHE A 747 36.38 -9.22 -5.99
N ILE A 748 36.29 -9.96 -4.88
CA ILE A 748 36.09 -9.36 -3.55
C ILE A 748 37.22 -8.39 -3.17
N LYS A 749 38.49 -8.68 -3.51
CA LYS A 749 39.62 -7.80 -3.18
C LYS A 749 39.60 -6.47 -3.94
N GLU A 750 39.42 -6.53 -5.25
CA GLU A 750 39.34 -5.35 -6.11
C GLU A 750 38.10 -4.53 -5.73
N TRP A 751 36.98 -5.20 -5.51
CA TRP A 751 35.68 -4.58 -5.26
C TRP A 751 35.64 -3.72 -3.99
N PHE A 752 36.22 -4.23 -2.91
CA PHE A 752 36.23 -3.54 -1.63
C PHE A 752 37.54 -2.79 -1.37
N GLN A 753 38.38 -2.59 -2.40
CA GLN A 753 39.67 -1.88 -2.32
C GLN A 753 40.51 -2.38 -1.12
N LEU A 754 40.69 -3.70 -1.06
CA LEU A 754 41.43 -4.34 0.02
C LEU A 754 42.93 -4.27 -0.29
N GLU A 755 43.60 -3.24 0.21
CA GLU A 755 45.02 -2.97 -0.02
C GLU A 755 45.92 -3.33 1.17
N SER A 756 47.14 -3.79 0.87
CA SER A 756 48.18 -4.02 1.88
C SER A 756 48.72 -2.70 2.42
N GLY A 757 48.89 -2.58 3.74
CA GLY A 757 49.38 -1.36 4.37
C GLY A 757 48.99 -1.25 5.83
N TYR A 758 49.00 -0.02 6.36
CA TYR A 758 48.54 0.30 7.71
C TYR A 758 47.05 0.60 7.71
N LEU A 759 46.26 -0.29 8.31
CA LEU A 759 44.81 -0.25 8.34
C LEU A 759 44.31 0.08 9.75
N ALA A 760 43.46 1.10 9.86
CA ALA A 760 42.78 1.42 11.11
C ALA A 760 41.72 0.33 11.43
N PRO A 761 41.53 -0.06 12.70
CA PRO A 761 40.51 -1.04 13.11
C PRO A 761 39.09 -0.68 12.67
N THR A 762 38.76 0.61 12.59
CA THR A 762 37.48 1.11 12.09
C THR A 762 37.30 0.78 10.61
N VAL A 763 38.35 0.96 9.80
CA VAL A 763 38.36 0.62 8.37
C VAL A 763 38.23 -0.90 8.18
N LEU A 764 38.89 -1.71 9.00
CA LEU A 764 38.75 -3.17 8.93
C LEU A 764 37.33 -3.65 9.20
N ARG A 765 36.66 -3.08 10.22
CA ARG A 765 35.26 -3.38 10.54
C ARG A 765 34.32 -2.93 9.43
N LEU A 766 34.54 -1.74 8.88
CA LEU A 766 33.83 -1.22 7.72
C LEU A 766 33.92 -2.19 6.53
N LYS A 767 35.13 -2.59 6.14
CA LYS A 767 35.35 -3.53 5.02
C LYS A 767 34.72 -4.90 5.29
N GLN A 768 34.78 -5.42 6.52
CA GLN A 768 34.11 -6.67 6.89
C GLN A 768 32.57 -6.58 6.69
N GLN A 769 31.96 -5.48 7.17
CA GLN A 769 30.52 -5.29 7.07
C GLN A 769 30.08 -5.09 5.61
N LEU A 770 30.83 -4.33 4.80
CA LEU A 770 30.55 -4.15 3.38
C LEU A 770 30.52 -5.49 2.62
N ILE A 771 31.44 -6.41 2.94
CA ILE A 771 31.43 -7.76 2.36
C ILE A 771 30.20 -8.54 2.85
N ALA A 772 29.83 -8.45 4.14
CA ALA A 772 28.65 -9.15 4.66
C ALA A 772 27.34 -8.66 4.03
N ASP A 773 27.17 -7.34 3.92
CA ASP A 773 26.02 -6.68 3.30
C ASP A 773 25.91 -7.07 1.81
N PHE A 774 27.04 -7.20 1.10
CA PHE A 774 27.07 -7.66 -0.29
C PHE A 774 26.45 -9.05 -0.50
N TYR A 775 26.71 -10.00 0.42
CA TYR A 775 26.11 -11.33 0.38
C TYR A 775 24.63 -11.29 0.77
N SER A 776 24.30 -10.59 1.86
CA SER A 776 22.92 -10.45 2.34
C SER A 776 22.00 -9.85 1.27
N ASN A 777 22.44 -8.77 0.60
CA ASN A 777 21.72 -8.09 -0.48
C ASN A 777 21.49 -8.99 -1.72
N ARG A 778 22.29 -10.05 -1.89
CA ARG A 778 22.13 -11.06 -2.96
C ARG A 778 21.31 -12.28 -2.52
N GLY A 779 20.65 -12.19 -1.37
CA GLY A 779 19.75 -13.20 -0.84
C GLY A 779 20.44 -14.26 0.02
N TYR A 780 21.72 -14.13 0.34
CA TYR A 780 22.42 -15.02 1.27
C TYR A 780 22.15 -14.58 2.71
N GLU A 781 20.92 -14.81 3.18
CA GLU A 781 20.37 -14.31 4.46
C GLU A 781 21.17 -14.77 5.70
N PHE A 782 21.95 -15.84 5.57
CA PHE A 782 22.75 -16.41 6.66
C PHE A 782 24.25 -16.15 6.53
N ALA A 783 24.67 -15.36 5.53
CA ALA A 783 26.08 -15.11 5.30
C ALA A 783 26.71 -14.32 6.44
N THR A 784 27.94 -14.67 6.82
CA THR A 784 28.72 -13.96 7.83
C THR A 784 30.16 -13.80 7.38
N VAL A 785 30.79 -12.69 7.78
CA VAL A 785 32.19 -12.38 7.43
C VAL A 785 32.94 -12.05 8.69
N THR A 786 34.14 -12.63 8.83
CA THR A 786 35.06 -12.38 9.95
C THR A 786 36.45 -12.07 9.39
N HIS A 787 37.27 -11.36 10.15
CA HIS A 787 38.67 -11.14 9.78
C HIS A 787 39.62 -11.58 10.90
N GLN A 788 40.80 -12.07 10.52
CA GLN A 788 41.88 -12.40 11.42
C GLN A 788 43.21 -11.96 10.81
N SER A 789 44.15 -11.47 11.63
CA SER A 789 45.51 -11.17 11.19
C SER A 789 46.49 -12.13 11.87
N VAL A 790 47.26 -12.86 11.06
CA VAL A 790 48.29 -13.80 11.51
C VAL A 790 49.55 -13.58 10.68
N ASN A 791 50.68 -13.29 11.32
CA ASN A 791 51.98 -13.04 10.67
C ASN A 791 51.90 -12.01 9.53
N ASP A 792 51.31 -10.84 9.79
CA ASP A 792 51.10 -9.75 8.82
C ASP A 792 50.25 -10.14 7.58
N VAL A 793 49.56 -11.29 7.62
CA VAL A 793 48.54 -11.68 6.63
C VAL A 793 47.15 -11.47 7.23
N LEU A 794 46.39 -10.56 6.63
CA LEU A 794 45.00 -10.31 6.98
C LEU A 794 44.07 -11.20 6.14
N GLU A 795 43.39 -12.15 6.78
CA GLU A 795 42.45 -13.06 6.14
C GLU A 795 41.00 -12.69 6.47
N PHE A 796 40.16 -12.47 5.45
CA PHE A 796 38.71 -12.38 5.57
C PHE A 796 38.09 -13.76 5.30
N SER A 797 37.41 -14.33 6.30
CA SER A 797 36.70 -15.61 6.22
C SER A 797 35.20 -15.38 6.06
N ILE A 798 34.63 -15.92 4.97
CA ILE A 798 33.23 -15.79 4.58
C ILE A 798 32.52 -17.14 4.75
N ASP A 799 31.48 -17.19 5.58
CA ASP A 799 30.51 -18.29 5.60
C ASP A 799 29.26 -17.84 4.84
N GLU A 800 28.96 -18.45 3.69
CA GLU A 800 27.81 -18.07 2.84
C GLU A 800 26.46 -18.54 3.40
N GLY A 801 26.50 -19.37 4.46
CA GLY A 801 25.32 -19.81 5.19
C GLY A 801 24.66 -21.08 4.62
N THR A 802 24.46 -22.07 5.48
CA THR A 802 23.72 -23.30 5.16
C THR A 802 22.50 -23.45 6.07
N LEU A 803 21.45 -24.12 5.57
CA LEU A 803 20.29 -24.44 6.40
C LEU A 803 20.57 -25.65 7.30
N HIS A 804 20.20 -25.53 8.56
CA HIS A 804 20.41 -26.55 9.58
C HIS A 804 19.14 -27.37 9.85
N GLU A 805 17.95 -26.75 9.76
CA GLU A 805 16.68 -27.40 10.09
C GLU A 805 15.55 -26.89 9.19
N ILE A 806 14.60 -27.78 8.87
CA ILE A 806 13.33 -27.43 8.20
C ILE A 806 12.18 -27.89 9.09
N ARG A 807 11.29 -26.95 9.43
CA ARG A 807 10.14 -27.14 10.30
C ARG A 807 8.86 -26.90 9.51
N PHE A 808 7.91 -27.82 9.66
CA PHE A 808 6.57 -27.70 9.08
C PHE A 808 5.55 -27.46 10.18
N THR A 809 4.59 -26.57 9.93
CA THR A 809 3.45 -26.32 10.81
C THR A 809 2.14 -26.55 10.06
N GLY A 810 1.05 -26.80 10.79
CA GLY A 810 -0.29 -26.99 10.20
C GLY A 810 -0.53 -28.35 9.52
N ASN A 811 0.49 -29.22 9.46
CA ASN A 811 0.39 -30.57 8.92
C ASN A 811 -0.02 -31.58 10.02
N SER A 812 -1.30 -31.94 10.05
CA SER A 812 -1.87 -32.94 10.97
C SER A 812 -2.04 -34.32 10.34
N ARG A 813 -2.24 -34.36 9.02
CA ARG A 813 -2.49 -35.56 8.21
C ARG A 813 -1.45 -35.77 7.13
N ILE A 814 -0.74 -34.73 6.69
CA ILE A 814 0.39 -34.86 5.75
C ILE A 814 1.66 -35.17 6.55
N SER A 815 2.32 -36.27 6.21
CA SER A 815 3.51 -36.73 6.94
C SER A 815 4.72 -35.82 6.70
N ARG A 816 5.60 -35.67 7.69
CA ARG A 816 6.84 -34.90 7.54
C ARG A 816 7.73 -35.41 6.39
N ALA A 817 7.77 -36.72 6.18
CA ALA A 817 8.56 -37.34 5.11
C ALA A 817 8.07 -36.93 3.71
N GLU A 818 6.74 -36.88 3.51
CA GLU A 818 6.12 -36.39 2.27
C GLU A 818 6.45 -34.92 2.02
N LEU A 819 6.39 -34.08 3.06
CA LEU A 819 6.71 -32.65 2.97
C LEU A 819 8.19 -32.42 2.64
N LEU A 820 9.11 -33.16 3.26
CA LEU A 820 10.54 -33.08 2.99
C LEU A 820 10.87 -33.55 1.55
N SER A 821 10.27 -34.64 1.11
CA SER A 821 10.43 -35.15 -0.26
C SER A 821 9.95 -34.14 -1.30
N ALA A 822 8.79 -33.50 -1.05
CA ALA A 822 8.24 -32.49 -1.96
C ALA A 822 9.05 -31.19 -1.98
N LEU A 823 9.68 -30.83 -0.85
CA LEU A 823 10.53 -29.64 -0.74
C LEU A 823 11.91 -29.85 -1.39
N ASP A 824 12.51 -31.04 -1.27
CA ASP A 824 13.77 -31.42 -1.90
C ASP A 824 14.93 -30.44 -1.60
N LEU A 825 15.12 -30.09 -0.32
CA LEU A 825 16.18 -29.17 0.13
C LEU A 825 17.06 -29.87 1.18
N LYS A 826 18.39 -29.81 1.02
CA LYS A 826 19.33 -30.52 1.89
C LYS A 826 19.77 -29.65 3.07
N THR A 827 19.76 -30.22 4.28
CA THR A 827 20.21 -29.54 5.51
C THR A 827 21.57 -30.05 5.99
N ALA A 828 22.31 -29.20 6.69
CA ALA A 828 23.63 -29.53 7.26
C ALA A 828 23.58 -30.55 8.41
N ALA A 829 22.46 -30.61 9.14
CA ALA A 829 22.18 -31.68 10.10
C ALA A 829 21.30 -32.74 9.42
N GLY A 830 21.93 -33.74 8.83
CA GLY A 830 21.24 -34.94 8.35
C GLY A 830 20.87 -35.83 9.53
N ASP A 831 19.56 -36.03 9.74
CA ASP A 831 19.06 -37.13 10.55
C ASP A 831 19.46 -38.46 9.87
N GLY A 832 20.53 -39.08 10.34
CA GLY A 832 20.63 -40.54 10.43
C GLY A 832 21.09 -41.37 9.23
N GLU A 833 21.45 -40.83 8.07
CA GLU A 833 22.08 -41.63 7.00
C GLU A 833 23.40 -41.04 6.52
N GLN A 834 24.45 -41.86 6.61
CA GLN A 834 25.76 -41.65 6.01
C GLN A 834 25.61 -41.57 4.49
N ASP A 835 25.34 -40.39 3.96
CA ASP A 835 25.78 -40.09 2.60
C ASP A 835 26.42 -38.71 2.53
N SER A 836 27.56 -38.67 1.88
CA SER A 836 28.55 -37.60 1.94
C SER A 836 28.16 -36.45 1.02
N GLN A 837 26.92 -35.98 1.11
CA GLN A 837 26.41 -34.92 0.24
C GLN A 837 26.56 -33.56 0.93
N VAL A 838 27.26 -32.66 0.24
CA VAL A 838 27.49 -31.28 0.66
C VAL A 838 26.13 -30.59 0.86
N SER A 839 25.93 -29.96 2.01
CA SER A 839 24.74 -29.17 2.31
C SER A 839 24.58 -28.02 1.31
N ASP A 840 23.33 -27.74 0.95
CA ASP A 840 23.05 -26.65 0.02
C ASP A 840 23.34 -25.30 0.71
N ILE A 841 24.07 -24.44 0.01
CA ILE A 841 24.25 -23.03 0.40
C ILE A 841 22.89 -22.36 0.22
N TYR A 842 22.35 -21.81 1.30
CA TYR A 842 21.01 -21.24 1.27
C TYR A 842 21.06 -19.80 0.79
N TYR A 843 20.24 -19.51 -0.21
CA TYR A 843 19.90 -18.16 -0.62
C TYR A 843 18.41 -18.09 -0.97
N HIS A 844 17.78 -16.93 -0.77
CA HIS A 844 16.33 -16.76 -0.84
C HIS A 844 15.69 -17.31 -2.13
N ALA A 845 16.34 -17.09 -3.28
CA ALA A 845 15.83 -17.56 -4.58
C ALA A 845 15.80 -19.10 -4.69
N LEU A 846 16.73 -19.81 -4.04
CA LEU A 846 16.68 -21.28 -3.95
C LEU A 846 15.47 -21.72 -3.12
N GLY A 847 15.26 -21.10 -1.95
CA GLY A 847 14.11 -21.40 -1.07
C GLY A 847 12.77 -21.21 -1.78
N GLN A 848 12.60 -20.08 -2.47
CA GLN A 848 11.40 -19.77 -3.25
C GLN A 848 11.15 -20.79 -4.37
N SER A 849 12.19 -21.21 -5.09
CA SER A 849 12.10 -22.25 -6.13
C SER A 849 11.62 -23.58 -5.57
N LYS A 850 12.18 -24.00 -4.42
CA LYS A 850 11.85 -25.26 -3.74
C LYS A 850 10.42 -25.25 -3.18
N ILE A 851 9.96 -24.14 -2.60
CA ILE A 851 8.56 -23.97 -2.16
C ILE A 851 7.57 -24.07 -3.33
N ASN A 852 7.89 -23.48 -4.48
CA ASN A 852 7.03 -23.56 -5.66
C ASN A 852 6.92 -24.99 -6.18
N ARG A 853 8.02 -25.73 -6.19
CA ARG A 853 8.01 -27.17 -6.50
C ARG A 853 7.15 -27.95 -5.50
N MET A 854 7.37 -27.75 -4.21
CA MET A 854 6.61 -28.42 -3.14
C MET A 854 5.10 -28.20 -3.30
N ARG A 855 4.67 -26.96 -3.57
CA ARG A 855 3.26 -26.61 -3.81
C ARG A 855 2.67 -27.39 -4.98
N LYS A 856 3.42 -27.54 -6.07
CA LYS A 856 2.99 -28.28 -7.26
C LYS A 856 2.90 -29.79 -6.97
N GLU A 857 3.91 -30.35 -6.32
CA GLU A 857 3.97 -31.78 -6.04
C GLU A 857 2.87 -32.22 -5.06
N LEU A 858 2.60 -31.42 -4.02
CA LEU A 858 1.54 -31.71 -3.05
C LEU A 858 0.13 -31.50 -3.61
N SER A 859 -0.07 -30.53 -4.50
CA SER A 859 -1.40 -30.32 -5.13
C SER A 859 -1.78 -31.44 -6.10
N GLU A 860 -0.79 -32.07 -6.74
CA GLU A 860 -1.00 -33.20 -7.65
C GLU A 860 -1.17 -34.54 -6.90
N ASN A 861 -0.45 -34.73 -5.78
CA ASN A 861 -0.32 -36.05 -5.15
C ASN A 861 -0.98 -36.19 -3.76
N SER A 862 -1.27 -35.11 -3.04
CA SER A 862 -1.79 -35.16 -1.67
C SER A 862 -3.28 -34.79 -1.57
N GLU A 863 -4.13 -35.65 -1.02
CA GLU A 863 -5.57 -35.38 -0.88
C GLU A 863 -5.90 -34.40 0.25
N HIS A 864 -4.98 -34.27 1.21
CA HIS A 864 -5.15 -33.46 2.40
C HIS A 864 -4.63 -32.05 2.21
N PHE A 865 -3.80 -31.79 1.20
CA PHE A 865 -3.21 -30.49 0.93
C PHE A 865 -4.24 -29.48 0.41
N LYS A 866 -4.21 -28.27 0.96
CA LYS A 866 -4.99 -27.13 0.46
C LYS A 866 -4.07 -26.05 -0.10
N SER A 867 -3.13 -25.56 0.71
CA SER A 867 -2.20 -24.49 0.34
C SER A 867 -0.99 -24.44 1.27
N ILE A 868 0.06 -23.73 0.85
CA ILE A 868 1.11 -23.25 1.77
C ILE A 868 0.68 -21.84 2.19
N ARG A 869 0.42 -21.62 3.48
CA ARG A 869 -0.07 -20.35 4.02
C ARG A 869 1.03 -19.30 4.06
N ASN A 870 2.21 -19.67 4.55
CA ASN A 870 3.38 -18.82 4.63
C ASN A 870 4.68 -19.64 4.71
N TRP A 871 5.83 -19.02 4.44
CA TRP A 871 7.15 -19.58 4.71
C TRP A 871 8.16 -18.46 5.01
N HIS A 872 9.15 -18.74 5.84
CA HIS A 872 10.23 -17.81 6.17
C HIS A 872 11.45 -18.57 6.69
N VAL A 873 12.57 -17.87 6.85
CA VAL A 873 13.77 -18.42 7.47
C VAL A 873 14.26 -17.52 8.61
N GLN A 874 14.86 -18.13 9.64
CA GLN A 874 15.35 -17.40 10.81
C GLN A 874 16.46 -18.18 11.52
N ARG A 875 17.23 -17.49 12.37
CA ARG A 875 18.26 -18.13 13.20
C ARG A 875 17.71 -18.39 14.61
N GLU A 876 17.57 -19.66 14.98
CA GLU A 876 17.11 -20.10 16.31
C GLU A 876 18.22 -20.88 17.01
N GLY A 877 18.66 -20.44 18.19
CA GLY A 877 19.63 -21.19 19.00
C GLY A 877 20.96 -21.49 18.30
N GLY A 878 21.41 -20.61 17.40
CA GLY A 878 22.62 -20.80 16.60
C GLY A 878 22.44 -21.67 15.35
N LYS A 879 21.23 -22.13 15.06
CA LYS A 879 20.88 -22.88 13.83
C LYS A 879 20.12 -22.00 12.86
N ASN A 880 20.38 -22.16 11.57
CA ASN A 880 19.58 -21.53 10.51
C ASN A 880 18.38 -22.44 10.18
N VAL A 881 17.15 -21.97 10.39
CA VAL A 881 15.91 -22.76 10.31
C VAL A 881 14.99 -22.20 9.25
N MET A 882 14.39 -23.07 8.43
CA MET A 882 13.30 -22.74 7.51
C MET A 882 11.97 -23.22 8.08
N ILE A 883 10.96 -22.35 8.12
CA ILE A 883 9.62 -22.67 8.64
C ILE A 883 8.61 -22.56 7.51
N VAL A 884 7.81 -23.62 7.30
CA VAL A 884 6.80 -23.71 6.23
C VAL A 884 5.44 -24.06 6.84
N ASP A 885 4.46 -23.18 6.66
CA ASP A 885 3.11 -23.35 7.21
C ASP A 885 2.16 -23.95 6.16
N ILE A 886 1.62 -25.13 6.46
CA ILE A 886 0.79 -25.93 5.57
C ILE A 886 -0.67 -25.85 6.01
N GLU A 887 -1.55 -25.60 5.05
CA GLU A 887 -2.99 -25.63 5.25
C GLU A 887 -3.58 -26.92 4.66
N GLU A 888 -4.41 -27.62 5.44
CA GLU A 888 -5.06 -28.86 5.03
C GLU A 888 -6.57 -28.72 4.77
N GLN A 889 -7.14 -29.65 4.00
CA GLN A 889 -8.57 -29.69 3.65
C GLN A 889 -9.47 -30.01 4.87
N PRO A 890 -10.59 -29.32 5.11
CA PRO A 890 -11.48 -29.60 6.24
C PRO A 890 -12.12 -31.00 6.15
N PHE A 891 -12.31 -31.66 7.29
CA PHE A 891 -12.83 -33.04 7.39
C PHE A 891 -14.29 -33.20 6.91
N ALA A 892 -15.12 -32.18 7.15
CA ALA A 892 -16.51 -32.14 6.72
C ALA A 892 -16.83 -30.75 6.15
N ARG A 893 -17.65 -30.72 5.10
CA ARG A 893 -18.11 -29.46 4.49
C ARG A 893 -19.64 -29.40 4.59
N PRO A 894 -20.19 -28.65 5.57
CA PRO A 894 -21.63 -28.42 5.66
C PRO A 894 -22.05 -27.37 4.63
N GLY A 895 -23.11 -27.66 3.87
CA GLY A 895 -23.81 -26.72 3.00
C GLY A 895 -25.25 -26.55 3.47
N GLY A 896 -25.75 -25.32 3.55
CA GLY A 896 -27.12 -25.03 3.94
C GLY A 896 -27.75 -24.00 3.00
N PHE A 897 -29.03 -24.16 2.67
CA PHE A 897 -29.77 -23.25 1.81
C PHE A 897 -31.24 -23.08 2.27
N PRO A 898 -31.78 -21.85 2.26
CA PRO A 898 -33.20 -21.62 2.52
C PRO A 898 -34.05 -21.97 1.30
N ILE A 899 -35.30 -22.39 1.54
CA ILE A 899 -36.31 -22.62 0.51
C ILE A 899 -37.40 -21.56 0.70
N LEU A 900 -37.55 -20.67 -0.29
CA LEU A 900 -38.59 -19.65 -0.35
C LEU A 900 -39.25 -19.70 -1.72
N GLN A 901 -40.51 -20.10 -1.77
CA GLN A 901 -41.26 -20.23 -3.03
C GLN A 901 -42.71 -19.79 -2.86
N PHE A 902 -43.37 -19.49 -3.96
CA PHE A 902 -44.80 -19.20 -3.99
C PHE A 902 -45.46 -19.87 -5.19
N ASN A 903 -46.57 -20.57 -4.96
CA ASN A 903 -47.40 -21.07 -6.05
C ASN A 903 -48.88 -21.18 -5.63
N ARG A 904 -49.76 -21.39 -6.61
CA ARG A 904 -51.23 -21.45 -6.39
C ARG A 904 -51.71 -22.59 -5.49
N VAL A 905 -50.90 -23.64 -5.33
CA VAL A 905 -51.23 -24.82 -4.53
C VAL A 905 -50.79 -24.63 -3.09
N HIS A 906 -49.57 -24.13 -2.85
CA HIS A 906 -49.01 -24.00 -1.52
C HIS A 906 -49.17 -22.61 -0.92
N GLY A 907 -49.47 -21.60 -1.73
CA GLY A 907 -49.23 -20.20 -1.38
C GLY A 907 -47.75 -19.98 -1.11
N LEU A 908 -47.44 -19.22 -0.06
CA LEU A 908 -46.08 -19.11 0.44
C LEU A 908 -45.59 -20.48 0.93
N MET A 909 -44.39 -20.88 0.51
CA MET A 909 -43.70 -22.08 0.96
C MET A 909 -42.36 -21.69 1.57
N LEU A 910 -42.13 -22.08 2.82
CA LEU A 910 -40.88 -21.86 3.54
C LEU A 910 -40.26 -23.20 3.93
N GLY A 911 -38.94 -23.26 3.88
CA GLY A 911 -38.18 -24.45 4.25
C GLY A 911 -36.69 -24.21 4.31
N ALA A 912 -35.95 -25.28 4.58
CA ALA A 912 -34.50 -25.30 4.56
C ALA A 912 -34.02 -26.64 4.04
N GLY A 913 -32.85 -26.64 3.41
CA GLY A 913 -32.13 -27.85 3.04
C GLY A 913 -30.64 -27.69 3.25
N GLY A 914 -29.93 -28.80 3.10
CA GLY A 914 -28.49 -28.81 3.25
C GLY A 914 -27.86 -30.08 2.73
N THR A 915 -26.53 -30.01 2.59
CA THR A 915 -25.66 -31.11 2.22
C THR A 915 -24.54 -31.23 3.26
N LEU A 916 -24.05 -32.44 3.46
CA LEU A 916 -22.92 -32.74 4.31
C LEU A 916 -21.99 -33.64 3.51
N SER A 917 -20.90 -33.06 3.02
CA SER A 917 -19.84 -33.82 2.36
C SER A 917 -18.80 -34.29 3.37
N THR A 918 -18.48 -35.58 3.37
CA THR A 918 -17.48 -36.22 4.24
C THR A 918 -16.44 -36.99 3.42
N HIS A 919 -15.31 -37.30 4.05
CA HIS A 919 -14.18 -38.02 3.45
C HIS A 919 -13.79 -39.30 4.23
N LEU A 920 -14.75 -40.07 4.72
CA LEU A 920 -14.48 -41.20 5.64
C LEU A 920 -13.88 -42.42 4.93
N THR A 921 -14.39 -42.77 3.74
CA THR A 921 -13.92 -43.92 2.93
C THR A 921 -13.98 -43.64 1.41
N GLY A 922 -14.12 -42.38 1.04
CA GLY A 922 -14.42 -41.89 -0.31
C GLY A 922 -14.98 -40.46 -0.22
N LYS A 923 -15.60 -39.94 -1.28
CA LYS A 923 -16.45 -38.73 -1.16
C LYS A 923 -17.87 -39.19 -0.89
N GLU A 924 -18.35 -39.01 0.33
CA GLU A 924 -19.76 -39.23 0.68
C GLU A 924 -20.49 -37.89 0.79
N GLU A 925 -21.71 -37.82 0.28
CA GLU A 925 -22.58 -36.65 0.39
C GLU A 925 -23.94 -37.08 0.92
N VAL A 926 -24.29 -36.59 2.12
CA VAL A 926 -25.62 -36.72 2.70
C VAL A 926 -26.36 -35.42 2.42
N PHE A 927 -27.61 -35.50 1.98
CA PHE A 927 -28.40 -34.30 1.68
C PHE A 927 -29.84 -34.44 2.14
N GLY A 928 -30.46 -33.32 2.46
CA GLY A 928 -31.85 -33.30 2.87
C GLY A 928 -32.48 -31.92 2.81
N SER A 929 -33.81 -31.89 2.74
CA SER A 929 -34.59 -30.67 2.71
C SER A 929 -35.99 -30.89 3.29
N ILE A 930 -36.53 -29.87 3.94
CA ILE A 930 -37.89 -29.85 4.47
C ILE A 930 -38.53 -28.49 4.17
N SER A 931 -39.78 -28.49 3.72
CA SER A 931 -40.54 -27.27 3.49
C SER A 931 -42.03 -27.45 3.77
N ARG A 932 -42.72 -26.33 4.04
CA ARG A 932 -44.15 -26.28 4.34
C ARG A 932 -44.84 -25.23 3.49
N GLY A 933 -45.89 -25.64 2.79
CA GLY A 933 -46.80 -24.74 2.08
C GLY A 933 -47.90 -24.23 3.01
N PHE A 934 -47.99 -22.93 3.24
CA PHE A 934 -48.88 -22.33 4.24
C PHE A 934 -50.36 -22.38 3.87
N SER A 935 -50.71 -22.21 2.59
CA SER A 935 -52.10 -22.28 2.14
C SER A 935 -52.58 -23.73 1.99
N SER A 936 -51.77 -24.63 1.43
CA SER A 936 -52.11 -26.06 1.32
C SER A 936 -52.06 -26.83 2.65
N LYS A 937 -51.34 -26.31 3.65
CA LYS A 937 -50.93 -27.03 4.86
C LYS A 937 -50.16 -28.35 4.60
N THR A 938 -49.50 -28.48 3.45
CA THR A 938 -48.74 -29.67 3.05
C THR A 938 -47.27 -29.54 3.40
N TRP A 939 -46.67 -30.63 3.89
CA TRP A 939 -45.23 -30.76 4.09
C TRP A 939 -44.59 -31.48 2.91
N ASN A 940 -43.50 -30.91 2.42
CA ASN A 940 -42.57 -31.56 1.50
C ASN A 940 -41.27 -31.86 2.25
N TYR A 941 -40.74 -33.04 2.01
CA TYR A 941 -39.47 -33.47 2.59
C TYR A 941 -38.73 -34.35 1.62
N HIS A 942 -37.42 -34.39 1.78
CA HIS A 942 -36.56 -35.19 0.97
C HIS A 942 -35.25 -35.43 1.71
N ALA A 943 -34.74 -36.65 1.66
CA ALA A 943 -33.44 -37.02 2.18
C ALA A 943 -32.79 -38.11 1.32
N GLY A 944 -31.47 -38.06 1.20
CA GLY A 944 -30.71 -39.02 0.43
C GLY A 944 -29.23 -39.03 0.79
N ILE A 945 -28.55 -40.02 0.23
CA ILE A 945 -27.10 -40.23 0.36
C ILE A 945 -26.53 -40.61 -1.00
N GLU A 946 -25.37 -40.06 -1.33
CA GLU A 946 -24.57 -40.43 -2.49
C GLU A 946 -23.14 -40.77 -2.04
N LYS A 947 -22.57 -41.83 -2.60
CA LYS A 947 -21.19 -42.25 -2.35
C LYS A 947 -20.44 -42.37 -3.67
N SER A 948 -19.30 -41.69 -3.75
CA SER A 948 -18.41 -41.71 -4.90
C SER A 948 -17.20 -42.60 -4.67
N PHE A 949 -16.85 -43.39 -5.68
CA PHE A 949 -15.72 -44.29 -5.73
C PHE A 949 -14.81 -43.92 -6.91
N PHE A 950 -13.49 -44.06 -6.70
CA PHE A 950 -12.40 -43.78 -7.66
C PHE A 950 -12.25 -42.30 -8.09
N LYS A 951 -11.02 -41.78 -8.12
CA LYS A 951 -10.77 -40.36 -8.46
C LYS A 951 -10.79 -40.03 -9.96
N ARG A 952 -10.28 -40.92 -10.81
CA ARG A 952 -10.13 -40.66 -12.26
C ARG A 952 -11.33 -41.08 -13.13
N LYS A 953 -12.05 -42.14 -12.71
CA LYS A 953 -13.24 -42.66 -13.40
C LYS A 953 -14.35 -42.79 -12.37
N LEU A 954 -15.02 -41.67 -12.13
CA LEU A 954 -15.89 -41.51 -10.97
C LEU A 954 -17.11 -42.41 -11.12
N LEU A 955 -17.29 -43.32 -10.17
CA LEU A 955 -18.47 -44.18 -10.07
C LEU A 955 -19.24 -43.78 -8.81
N ARG A 956 -20.52 -43.44 -8.94
CA ARG A 956 -21.35 -43.00 -7.81
C ARG A 956 -22.56 -43.88 -7.64
N PHE A 957 -22.90 -44.15 -6.38
CA PHE A 957 -24.11 -44.86 -5.98
C PHE A 957 -24.88 -43.95 -5.05
N GLY A 958 -26.16 -43.77 -5.31
CA GLY A 958 -27.01 -42.95 -4.47
C GLY A 958 -28.42 -43.48 -4.33
N GLY A 959 -29.08 -43.04 -3.27
CA GLY A 959 -30.46 -43.35 -3.00
C GLY A 959 -31.13 -42.23 -2.21
N SER A 960 -32.41 -42.01 -2.47
CA SER A 960 -33.22 -40.99 -1.79
C SER A 960 -34.65 -41.46 -1.57
N PHE A 961 -35.31 -40.83 -0.59
CA PHE A 961 -36.74 -40.93 -0.37
C PHE A 961 -37.33 -39.54 -0.19
N TYR A 962 -38.56 -39.36 -0.65
CA TYR A 962 -39.14 -38.03 -0.73
C TYR A 962 -40.66 -38.00 -0.76
N LYS A 963 -41.19 -36.85 -0.36
CA LYS A 963 -42.54 -36.38 -0.63
C LYS A 963 -42.43 -34.94 -1.13
N LEU A 964 -42.72 -34.74 -2.42
CA LEU A 964 -42.45 -33.49 -3.12
C LEU A 964 -43.66 -33.05 -3.93
N THR A 965 -43.69 -31.76 -4.24
CA THR A 965 -44.63 -31.18 -5.20
C THR A 965 -43.91 -30.94 -6.51
N ASP A 966 -44.33 -31.64 -7.55
CA ASP A 966 -43.76 -31.55 -8.88
C ASP A 966 -44.77 -30.91 -9.85
N VAL A 967 -44.33 -30.64 -11.08
CA VAL A 967 -45.14 -29.98 -12.11
C VAL A 967 -45.33 -30.91 -13.31
N SER A 968 -46.53 -30.89 -13.85
CA SER A 968 -46.95 -31.71 -14.99
C SER A 968 -46.41 -31.22 -16.33
N SER A 969 -45.88 -30.00 -16.41
CA SER A 969 -45.43 -29.41 -17.66
C SER A 969 -44.21 -28.49 -17.50
N ASN A 970 -43.38 -28.52 -18.55
CA ASN A 970 -42.21 -27.68 -18.82
C ASN A 970 -41.00 -27.87 -17.86
N LEU A 971 -40.10 -28.81 -18.21
CA LEU A 971 -38.81 -29.02 -17.54
C LEU A 971 -37.91 -27.77 -17.54
N TYR A 972 -38.16 -26.83 -18.45
CA TYR A 972 -37.27 -25.71 -18.72
C TYR A 972 -37.71 -24.40 -18.08
N LEU A 973 -38.92 -24.29 -17.51
CA LEU A 973 -39.34 -23.06 -16.82
C LEU A 973 -38.65 -22.99 -15.45
N HIS A 974 -37.85 -21.95 -15.20
CA HIS A 974 -37.21 -21.76 -13.91
C HIS A 974 -38.26 -21.61 -12.80
N GLN A 975 -37.99 -22.26 -11.67
CA GLN A 975 -38.86 -22.20 -10.51
C GLN A 975 -38.99 -20.76 -9.96
N GLY A 976 -37.95 -19.94 -10.17
CA GLY A 976 -37.96 -18.51 -9.89
C GLY A 976 -39.00 -17.76 -10.72
N ASP A 977 -39.00 -17.93 -12.05
CA ASP A 977 -39.99 -17.30 -12.93
C ASP A 977 -41.42 -17.71 -12.59
N ALA A 978 -41.67 -19.00 -12.42
CA ALA A 978 -42.98 -19.52 -12.04
C ALA A 978 -43.47 -18.90 -10.72
N THR A 979 -42.57 -18.77 -9.74
CA THR A 979 -42.83 -18.16 -8.45
C THR A 979 -43.08 -16.67 -8.58
N LEU A 980 -42.25 -15.95 -9.32
CA LEU A 980 -42.34 -14.50 -9.51
C LEU A 980 -43.62 -14.13 -10.25
N SER A 981 -43.92 -14.78 -11.38
CA SER A 981 -45.13 -14.51 -12.15
C SER A 981 -46.40 -14.89 -11.37
N ALA A 982 -46.37 -15.98 -10.60
CA ALA A 982 -47.49 -16.33 -9.71
C ALA A 982 -47.64 -15.33 -8.54
N THR A 983 -46.54 -14.81 -7.99
CA THR A 983 -46.56 -13.84 -6.88
C THR A 983 -47.02 -12.47 -7.36
N TYR A 984 -46.50 -11.99 -8.49
CA TYR A 984 -46.67 -10.60 -8.94
C TYR A 984 -47.94 -10.42 -9.76
N ASP A 985 -48.08 -11.16 -10.87
CA ASP A 985 -49.20 -11.06 -11.81
C ASP A 985 -50.33 -12.06 -11.51
N GLY A 986 -50.02 -13.11 -10.72
CA GLY A 986 -50.94 -14.21 -10.46
C GLY A 986 -51.10 -15.13 -11.64
N SER A 987 -50.09 -15.18 -12.52
CA SER A 987 -50.13 -16.02 -13.70
C SER A 987 -49.99 -17.50 -13.32
N ALA A 988 -50.62 -18.33 -14.13
CA ALA A 988 -50.91 -19.73 -13.82
C ALA A 988 -50.17 -20.66 -14.79
N LEU A 989 -48.84 -20.52 -14.87
CA LEU A 989 -48.03 -21.20 -15.89
C LEU A 989 -47.93 -22.73 -15.72
N GLN A 990 -47.90 -23.22 -14.48
CA GLN A 990 -47.64 -24.64 -14.17
C GLN A 990 -48.79 -25.31 -13.42
N ASP A 991 -49.08 -26.57 -13.75
CA ASP A 991 -49.99 -27.43 -12.99
C ASP A 991 -49.20 -28.41 -12.12
N TYR A 992 -49.55 -28.48 -10.84
CA TYR A 992 -48.78 -29.15 -9.79
C TYR A 992 -49.40 -30.49 -9.37
N TYR A 993 -48.58 -31.45 -8.99
CA TYR A 993 -49.02 -32.73 -8.43
C TYR A 993 -48.04 -33.23 -7.37
N GLN A 994 -48.47 -34.18 -6.54
CA GLN A 994 -47.64 -34.72 -5.47
C GLN A 994 -46.99 -36.02 -5.90
N ARG A 995 -45.69 -36.14 -5.63
CA ARG A 995 -44.88 -37.35 -5.79
C ARG A 995 -44.43 -37.83 -4.42
N GLN A 996 -44.62 -39.11 -4.12
CA GLN A 996 -44.13 -39.72 -2.89
C GLN A 996 -43.53 -41.09 -3.18
N GLY A 997 -42.26 -41.28 -2.84
CA GLY A 997 -41.56 -42.51 -3.19
C GLY A 997 -40.06 -42.49 -2.86
N SER A 998 -39.34 -43.36 -3.55
CA SER A 998 -37.90 -43.53 -3.44
C SER A 998 -37.24 -43.71 -4.79
N GLN A 999 -35.99 -43.29 -4.88
CA GLN A 999 -35.15 -43.45 -6.07
C GLN A 999 -33.78 -44.02 -5.69
N GLY A 1000 -33.22 -44.84 -6.57
CA GLY A 1000 -31.84 -45.33 -6.49
C GLY A 1000 -31.15 -45.17 -7.82
N TRP A 1001 -29.89 -44.74 -7.82
CA TRP A 1001 -29.14 -44.49 -9.05
C TRP A 1001 -27.68 -44.93 -8.99
N ILE A 1002 -27.14 -45.19 -10.17
CA ILE A 1002 -25.73 -45.46 -10.43
C ILE A 1002 -25.26 -44.47 -11.49
N THR A 1003 -24.22 -43.70 -11.20
CA THR A 1003 -23.64 -42.73 -12.12
C THR A 1003 -22.21 -43.13 -12.46
N TYR A 1004 -21.91 -43.36 -13.73
CA TYR A 1004 -20.57 -43.58 -14.26
C TYR A 1004 -20.13 -42.38 -15.09
N ALA A 1005 -19.12 -41.65 -14.61
CA ALA A 1005 -18.55 -40.49 -15.29
C ALA A 1005 -17.14 -40.84 -15.83
N PRO A 1006 -17.01 -41.26 -17.10
CA PRO A 1006 -15.72 -41.60 -17.70
C PRO A 1006 -14.83 -40.38 -17.99
N SER A 1007 -15.40 -39.17 -17.99
CA SER A 1007 -14.70 -37.90 -18.17
C SER A 1007 -15.40 -36.80 -17.37
N GLU A 1008 -14.79 -35.61 -17.27
CA GLU A 1008 -15.40 -34.43 -16.63
C GLU A 1008 -16.52 -33.79 -17.46
N TRP A 1009 -16.71 -34.22 -18.70
CA TRP A 1009 -17.66 -33.63 -19.65
C TRP A 1009 -18.79 -34.57 -19.99
N SER A 1010 -18.83 -35.79 -19.44
CA SER A 1010 -19.85 -36.79 -19.78
C SER A 1010 -20.14 -37.74 -18.64
N TYR A 1011 -21.41 -38.16 -18.50
CA TYR A 1011 -21.80 -39.22 -17.57
C TYR A 1011 -22.92 -40.10 -18.12
N PHE A 1012 -22.94 -41.34 -17.65
CA PHE A 1012 -24.06 -42.27 -17.75
C PHE A 1012 -24.71 -42.39 -16.38
N ARG A 1013 -26.04 -42.35 -16.32
CA ARG A 1013 -26.82 -42.55 -15.10
C ARG A 1013 -27.91 -43.57 -15.33
N LEU A 1014 -27.87 -44.65 -14.58
CA LEU A 1014 -28.94 -45.63 -14.49
C LEU A 1014 -29.76 -45.35 -13.23
N GLU A 1015 -31.07 -45.19 -13.36
CA GLU A 1015 -31.94 -44.81 -12.24
C GLU A 1015 -33.20 -45.68 -12.17
N PHE A 1016 -33.50 -46.12 -10.96
CA PHE A 1016 -34.69 -46.88 -10.60
C PHE A 1016 -35.61 -45.99 -9.77
N THR A 1017 -36.84 -45.80 -10.22
CA THR A 1017 -37.84 -44.96 -9.55
C THR A 1017 -39.05 -45.79 -9.14
N GLY A 1018 -39.47 -45.66 -7.89
CA GLY A 1018 -40.70 -46.25 -7.37
C GLY A 1018 -41.48 -45.21 -6.56
N GLU A 1019 -42.59 -44.72 -7.10
CA GLU A 1019 -43.33 -43.61 -6.49
C GLU A 1019 -44.84 -43.64 -6.77
N ARG A 1020 -45.60 -42.89 -5.97
CA ARG A 1020 -47.04 -42.68 -6.14
C ARG A 1020 -47.31 -41.24 -6.55
N HIS A 1021 -48.22 -41.06 -7.51
CA HIS A 1021 -48.67 -39.75 -7.96
C HIS A 1021 -50.08 -39.42 -7.45
N ASP A 1022 -50.20 -38.28 -6.77
CA ASP A 1022 -51.45 -37.79 -6.18
C ASP A 1022 -51.83 -36.39 -6.68
N ASN A 1023 -53.14 -36.10 -6.69
CA ASN A 1023 -53.66 -34.79 -7.11
C ASN A 1023 -53.41 -33.73 -6.03
N LEU A 1024 -53.08 -32.51 -6.48
CA LEU A 1024 -53.08 -31.31 -5.65
C LEU A 1024 -54.17 -30.34 -6.13
N SER A 1025 -54.79 -29.63 -5.21
CA SER A 1025 -55.83 -28.63 -5.49
C SER A 1025 -55.30 -27.22 -5.30
N LYS A 1026 -55.83 -26.26 -6.07
CA LYS A 1026 -55.57 -24.82 -5.83
C LYS A 1026 -56.06 -24.47 -4.41
N SER A 1027 -55.24 -23.77 -3.63
CA SER A 1027 -55.60 -23.34 -2.27
C SER A 1027 -55.50 -21.82 -2.05
N THR A 1028 -55.03 -21.06 -3.02
CA THR A 1028 -54.93 -19.59 -2.95
C THR A 1028 -55.14 -18.95 -4.32
N ASP A 1029 -55.73 -17.76 -4.31
CA ASP A 1029 -55.87 -16.86 -5.47
C ASP A 1029 -55.01 -15.58 -5.33
N TRP A 1030 -54.20 -15.51 -4.26
CA TRP A 1030 -53.39 -14.33 -3.96
C TRP A 1030 -52.34 -14.06 -5.04
N SER A 1031 -52.20 -12.79 -5.42
CA SER A 1031 -51.11 -12.22 -6.24
C SER A 1031 -51.00 -10.71 -5.93
N TYR A 1032 -49.88 -10.07 -6.23
CA TYR A 1032 -49.60 -8.70 -5.82
C TYR A 1032 -50.39 -7.66 -6.62
N LEU A 1033 -50.36 -7.71 -7.95
CA LEU A 1033 -51.06 -6.78 -8.84
C LEU A 1033 -52.54 -7.12 -8.96
N ASN A 1034 -52.84 -8.39 -9.23
CA ASN A 1034 -54.18 -8.84 -9.61
C ASN A 1034 -54.92 -9.50 -8.44
N ARG A 1035 -54.98 -8.81 -7.29
CA ARG A 1035 -55.52 -9.33 -6.01
C ARG A 1035 -56.97 -9.80 -6.08
N ASN A 1036 -57.78 -9.18 -6.94
CA ASN A 1036 -59.23 -9.38 -6.99
C ASN A 1036 -59.68 -10.29 -8.14
N LEU A 1037 -58.73 -10.84 -8.93
CA LEU A 1037 -59.05 -11.70 -10.06
C LEU A 1037 -58.97 -13.18 -9.65
N ILE A 1038 -60.03 -13.93 -9.95
CA ILE A 1038 -60.04 -15.39 -9.77
C ILE A 1038 -59.01 -16.02 -10.71
N LYS A 1039 -58.09 -16.81 -10.17
CA LYS A 1039 -57.03 -17.45 -10.95
C LYS A 1039 -57.44 -18.85 -11.40
N ARG A 1040 -56.86 -19.31 -12.51
CA ARG A 1040 -57.08 -20.65 -13.05
C ARG A 1040 -56.81 -21.73 -11.98
N GLY A 1041 -57.71 -22.71 -11.89
CA GLY A 1041 -57.50 -23.90 -11.05
C GLY A 1041 -56.27 -24.73 -11.43
N ASN A 1042 -55.95 -25.70 -10.58
CA ASN A 1042 -54.89 -26.69 -10.83
C ASN A 1042 -55.48 -27.90 -11.58
N SER A 1043 -54.87 -28.30 -12.68
CA SER A 1043 -55.35 -29.45 -13.47
C SER A 1043 -55.24 -30.76 -12.69
N ARG A 1044 -56.24 -31.64 -12.84
CA ARG A 1044 -56.19 -33.00 -12.27
C ARG A 1044 -55.29 -33.90 -13.12
N ILE A 1045 -54.48 -34.71 -12.45
CA ILE A 1045 -53.62 -35.75 -13.01
C ILE A 1045 -54.31 -37.13 -12.97
N LYS A 1046 -53.77 -38.09 -13.73
CA LYS A 1046 -54.11 -39.52 -13.58
C LYS A 1046 -53.33 -40.03 -12.37
N ARG A 1047 -54.01 -40.43 -11.30
CA ARG A 1047 -53.38 -41.00 -10.10
C ARG A 1047 -52.92 -42.44 -10.37
N GLY A 1048 -51.88 -42.88 -9.65
CA GLY A 1048 -51.34 -44.22 -9.79
C GLY A 1048 -49.88 -44.33 -9.35
N GLN A 1049 -49.39 -45.55 -9.28
CA GLN A 1049 -48.04 -45.94 -8.94
C GLN A 1049 -47.15 -45.95 -10.20
N LEU A 1050 -46.06 -45.17 -10.18
CA LEU A 1050 -44.99 -45.25 -11.17
C LEU A 1050 -43.89 -46.19 -10.66
N ARG A 1051 -43.52 -47.15 -11.49
CA ARG A 1051 -42.29 -47.93 -11.34
C ARG A 1051 -41.55 -47.88 -12.66
N SER A 1052 -40.37 -47.27 -12.69
CA SER A 1052 -39.61 -47.10 -13.92
C SER A 1052 -38.12 -47.31 -13.75
N LEU A 1053 -37.49 -47.71 -14.85
CA LEU A 1053 -36.05 -47.78 -15.04
C LEU A 1053 -35.67 -46.78 -16.12
N SER A 1054 -34.72 -45.90 -15.85
CA SER A 1054 -34.23 -44.94 -16.83
C SER A 1054 -32.71 -45.00 -16.98
N LEU A 1055 -32.25 -44.84 -18.23
CA LEU A 1055 -30.85 -44.68 -18.58
C LEU A 1055 -30.67 -43.31 -19.21
N VAL A 1056 -29.79 -42.49 -18.64
CA VAL A 1056 -29.46 -41.15 -19.12
C VAL A 1056 -27.99 -41.11 -19.51
N TYR A 1057 -27.70 -40.69 -20.74
CA TYR A 1057 -26.37 -40.27 -21.17
C TYR A 1057 -26.38 -38.77 -21.37
N ALA A 1058 -25.43 -38.07 -20.76
CA ALA A 1058 -25.33 -36.63 -20.84
C ALA A 1058 -23.89 -36.19 -21.06
N PHE A 1059 -23.71 -35.11 -21.82
CA PHE A 1059 -22.42 -34.49 -22.04
C PHE A 1059 -22.52 -32.96 -22.09
N ASP A 1060 -21.51 -32.28 -21.56
CA ASP A 1060 -21.41 -30.82 -21.55
C ASP A 1060 -19.94 -30.39 -21.72
N THR A 1061 -19.65 -29.82 -22.88
CA THR A 1061 -18.34 -29.30 -23.29
C THR A 1061 -18.34 -27.77 -23.42
N ARG A 1062 -19.38 -27.11 -22.89
CA ARG A 1062 -19.47 -25.64 -22.91
C ARG A 1062 -18.31 -25.02 -22.14
N ASP A 1063 -17.86 -23.87 -22.65
CA ASP A 1063 -16.82 -23.05 -22.02
C ASP A 1063 -17.30 -22.41 -20.72
N HIS A 1064 -18.55 -21.94 -20.69
CA HIS A 1064 -19.23 -21.48 -19.48
C HIS A 1064 -20.42 -22.38 -19.19
N ARG A 1065 -20.35 -23.14 -18.09
CA ARG A 1065 -21.39 -24.11 -17.71
C ARG A 1065 -22.30 -23.51 -16.66
N ALA A 1066 -23.59 -23.77 -16.82
CA ALA A 1066 -24.58 -23.57 -15.77
C ALA A 1066 -25.38 -24.86 -15.63
N THR A 1067 -25.63 -25.26 -14.38
CA THR A 1067 -26.41 -26.45 -14.05
C THR A 1067 -27.28 -26.18 -12.83
N THR A 1068 -28.58 -26.45 -12.95
CA THR A 1068 -29.50 -26.49 -11.80
C THR A 1068 -29.76 -27.94 -11.40
N ILE A 1069 -29.85 -28.23 -10.10
CA ILE A 1069 -30.32 -29.55 -9.63
C ILE A 1069 -31.81 -29.44 -9.34
N ARG A 1070 -32.63 -30.23 -10.03
CA ARG A 1070 -34.07 -30.35 -9.77
C ARG A 1070 -34.45 -31.81 -9.61
N HIS A 1071 -35.05 -32.15 -8.47
CA HIS A 1071 -35.48 -33.53 -8.18
C HIS A 1071 -34.38 -34.56 -8.53
N PHE A 1072 -33.14 -34.29 -8.12
CA PHE A 1072 -31.96 -35.16 -8.30
C PHE A 1072 -31.40 -35.23 -9.72
N HIS A 1073 -32.03 -34.59 -10.68
CA HIS A 1073 -31.50 -34.48 -12.02
C HIS A 1073 -30.70 -33.18 -12.17
N THR A 1074 -29.47 -33.32 -12.67
CA THR A 1074 -28.71 -32.19 -13.20
C THR A 1074 -29.40 -31.73 -14.47
N LEU A 1075 -29.99 -30.55 -14.42
CA LEU A 1075 -30.55 -29.88 -15.59
C LEU A 1075 -29.48 -28.93 -16.11
N PHE A 1076 -29.08 -29.13 -17.36
CA PHE A 1076 -28.21 -28.18 -18.05
C PHE A 1076 -29.02 -26.93 -18.36
N SER A 1077 -28.62 -25.86 -17.71
CA SER A 1077 -29.23 -24.56 -17.77
C SER A 1077 -28.36 -23.70 -18.70
N ALA A 1078 -28.92 -22.77 -19.50
CA ALA A 1078 -28.11 -22.01 -20.47
C ALA A 1078 -27.15 -21.06 -19.72
N ASN A 1079 -26.16 -20.46 -20.35
CA ASN A 1079 -25.39 -19.40 -19.69
C ASN A 1079 -25.20 -18.29 -20.71
N GLU A 1080 -25.54 -17.05 -20.34
CA GLU A 1080 -25.50 -15.92 -21.26
C GLU A 1080 -24.10 -15.69 -21.85
N ARG A 1081 -23.06 -16.11 -21.12
CA ARG A 1081 -21.63 -16.09 -21.53
C ARG A 1081 -21.18 -17.33 -22.30
N THR A 1082 -22.05 -18.32 -22.54
CA THR A 1082 -21.67 -19.50 -23.32
C THR A 1082 -21.37 -19.06 -24.75
N ARG A 1083 -20.11 -19.18 -25.17
CA ARG A 1083 -19.70 -18.79 -26.54
C ARG A 1083 -19.46 -20.00 -27.42
N ARG A 1084 -18.98 -21.10 -26.83
CA ARG A 1084 -18.62 -22.31 -27.57
C ARG A 1084 -18.89 -23.60 -26.81
N GLY A 1085 -18.91 -24.69 -27.57
CA GLY A 1085 -19.07 -26.04 -27.05
C GLY A 1085 -20.42 -26.66 -27.43
N TRP A 1086 -20.65 -27.84 -26.86
CA TRP A 1086 -21.85 -28.65 -27.05
C TRP A 1086 -22.43 -29.03 -25.70
N ARG A 1087 -23.75 -29.10 -25.62
CA ARG A 1087 -24.46 -29.82 -24.55
C ARG A 1087 -25.41 -30.83 -25.17
N GLY A 1088 -25.56 -31.98 -24.54
CA GLY A 1088 -26.57 -32.93 -24.96
C GLY A 1088 -26.96 -33.93 -23.88
N GLN A 1089 -28.18 -34.41 -24.00
CA GLN A 1089 -28.78 -35.39 -23.09
C GLN A 1089 -29.62 -36.36 -23.91
N PHE A 1090 -29.41 -37.64 -23.68
CA PHE A 1090 -30.20 -38.73 -24.23
C PHE A 1090 -30.74 -39.53 -23.06
N ALA A 1091 -32.03 -39.85 -23.09
CA ALA A 1091 -32.66 -40.64 -22.03
C ALA A 1091 -33.62 -41.66 -22.61
N VAL A 1092 -33.59 -42.86 -22.04
CA VAL A 1092 -34.58 -43.91 -22.28
C VAL A 1092 -35.19 -44.25 -20.94
N GLU A 1093 -36.52 -44.30 -20.86
CA GLU A 1093 -37.27 -44.68 -19.67
C GLU A 1093 -38.28 -45.77 -20.02
N ILE A 1094 -38.29 -46.82 -19.22
CA ILE A 1094 -39.22 -47.93 -19.30
C ILE A 1094 -40.04 -47.89 -18.01
N ALA A 1095 -41.32 -47.58 -18.12
CA ALA A 1095 -42.26 -47.51 -17.00
C ALA A 1095 -43.30 -48.62 -17.12
N GLY A 1096 -43.65 -49.25 -16.00
CA GLY A 1096 -44.67 -50.30 -15.97
C GLY A 1096 -44.09 -51.66 -16.33
N HIS A 1097 -44.64 -52.33 -17.34
CA HIS A 1097 -44.27 -53.71 -17.73
C HIS A 1097 -44.19 -54.67 -16.53
N GLY A 1098 -43.29 -55.65 -16.58
CA GLY A 1098 -43.01 -56.61 -15.49
C GLY A 1098 -42.54 -55.99 -14.16
N PHE A 1099 -42.43 -54.67 -14.03
CA PHE A 1099 -42.11 -53.98 -12.78
C PHE A 1099 -43.36 -53.73 -11.89
N GLY A 1100 -44.58 -53.82 -12.44
CA GLY A 1100 -45.84 -53.78 -11.67
C GLY A 1100 -46.32 -52.39 -11.24
N GLY A 1101 -46.19 -51.37 -12.11
CA GLY A 1101 -46.77 -50.03 -11.91
C GLY A 1101 -48.08 -49.83 -12.69
N ASP A 1102 -48.84 -48.78 -12.35
CA ASP A 1102 -50.14 -48.45 -12.98
C ASP A 1102 -49.99 -47.71 -14.33
N TYR A 1103 -48.79 -47.22 -14.64
CA TYR A 1103 -48.46 -46.60 -15.91
C TYR A 1103 -47.56 -47.52 -16.71
N ASP A 1104 -47.88 -47.72 -17.98
CA ASP A 1104 -47.15 -48.62 -18.87
C ASP A 1104 -46.78 -47.89 -20.16
N PHE A 1105 -45.51 -47.48 -20.28
CA PHE A 1105 -45.01 -46.75 -21.45
C PHE A 1105 -43.49 -46.84 -21.57
N ASN A 1106 -43.00 -46.78 -22.82
CA ASN A 1106 -41.58 -46.55 -23.12
C ASN A 1106 -41.43 -45.12 -23.62
N PHE A 1107 -40.44 -44.39 -23.09
CA PHE A 1107 -40.25 -42.98 -23.37
C PHE A 1107 -38.79 -42.68 -23.71
N TYR A 1108 -38.59 -42.08 -24.89
CA TYR A 1108 -37.29 -41.78 -25.46
C TYR A 1108 -37.14 -40.27 -25.58
N ARG A 1109 -36.01 -39.72 -25.14
CA ARG A 1109 -35.73 -38.29 -25.18
C ARG A 1109 -34.34 -38.03 -25.69
N PHE A 1110 -34.19 -37.03 -26.53
CA PHE A 1110 -32.91 -36.46 -26.88
C PHE A 1110 -32.99 -34.94 -26.91
N GLU A 1111 -31.92 -34.30 -26.46
CA GLU A 1111 -31.70 -32.87 -26.61
C GLU A 1111 -30.23 -32.64 -26.92
N VAL A 1112 -29.95 -31.83 -27.93
CA VAL A 1112 -28.59 -31.40 -28.26
C VAL A 1112 -28.63 -29.92 -28.55
N ALA A 1113 -27.70 -29.17 -27.98
CA ALA A 1113 -27.47 -27.78 -28.33
C ALA A 1113 -26.00 -27.49 -28.61
N ARG A 1114 -25.77 -26.65 -29.61
CA ARG A 1114 -24.47 -26.25 -30.13
C ARG A 1114 -24.34 -24.73 -30.09
N TYR A 1115 -23.28 -24.25 -29.45
CA TYR A 1115 -22.95 -22.82 -29.33
C TYR A 1115 -21.74 -22.54 -30.22
N THR A 1116 -21.88 -21.76 -31.29
CA THR A 1116 -20.82 -21.58 -32.29
C THR A 1116 -20.42 -20.12 -32.39
N PRO A 1117 -19.17 -19.74 -32.09
CA PRO A 1117 -18.68 -18.40 -32.39
C PRO A 1117 -18.52 -18.25 -33.91
N LEU A 1118 -19.00 -17.14 -34.45
CA LEU A 1118 -18.85 -16.81 -35.88
C LEU A 1118 -17.64 -15.90 -36.09
N SER A 1119 -17.71 -14.66 -35.58
CA SER A 1119 -16.62 -13.67 -35.63
C SER A 1119 -16.83 -12.61 -34.56
N GLY A 1120 -15.79 -12.21 -33.84
CA GLY A 1120 -15.89 -11.16 -32.81
C GLY A 1120 -17.00 -11.45 -31.77
N PRO A 1121 -17.93 -10.51 -31.52
CA PRO A 1121 -19.04 -10.70 -30.57
C PRO A 1121 -20.20 -11.57 -31.10
N HIS A 1122 -20.14 -12.06 -32.35
CA HIS A 1122 -21.23 -12.75 -33.03
C HIS A 1122 -21.23 -14.27 -32.80
N HIS A 1123 -22.37 -14.82 -32.39
CA HIS A 1123 -22.55 -16.22 -32.03
C HIS A 1123 -23.84 -16.79 -32.62
N LEU A 1124 -23.81 -18.09 -32.93
CA LEU A 1124 -24.97 -18.85 -33.40
C LEU A 1124 -25.22 -20.05 -32.47
N ASN A 1125 -26.42 -20.09 -31.90
CA ASN A 1125 -26.91 -21.15 -31.05
C ASN A 1125 -27.96 -21.96 -31.79
N VAL A 1126 -27.79 -23.27 -31.78
CA VAL A 1126 -28.76 -24.21 -32.36
C VAL A 1126 -29.13 -25.22 -31.28
N ARG A 1127 -30.42 -25.42 -31.05
CA ARG A 1127 -30.94 -26.43 -30.14
C ARG A 1127 -31.95 -27.30 -30.86
N ILE A 1128 -31.78 -28.61 -30.75
CA ILE A 1128 -32.71 -29.61 -31.27
C ILE A 1128 -33.13 -30.49 -30.10
N ALA A 1129 -34.43 -30.68 -29.92
CA ALA A 1129 -34.98 -31.57 -28.91
C ALA A 1129 -36.09 -32.44 -29.50
N GLY A 1130 -36.13 -33.70 -29.09
CA GLY A 1130 -37.15 -34.65 -29.49
C GLY A 1130 -37.51 -35.60 -28.36
N ASP A 1131 -38.79 -35.87 -28.20
CA ASP A 1131 -39.33 -36.75 -27.19
C ASP A 1131 -40.39 -37.65 -27.83
N PHE A 1132 -40.30 -38.96 -27.59
CA PHE A 1132 -41.16 -39.95 -28.24
C PHE A 1132 -41.65 -40.98 -27.24
N ALA A 1133 -42.95 -41.20 -27.21
CA ALA A 1133 -43.61 -42.22 -26.40
C ALA A 1133 -44.18 -43.32 -27.29
N ALA A 1134 -43.95 -44.58 -26.89
CA ALA A 1134 -44.50 -45.74 -27.59
C ALA A 1134 -45.97 -46.04 -27.19
N ALA A 1135 -46.52 -45.30 -26.23
CA ALA A 1135 -47.88 -45.44 -25.72
C ALA A 1135 -48.37 -44.10 -25.17
N ALA A 1136 -49.68 -43.97 -24.95
CA ALA A 1136 -50.29 -42.77 -24.39
C ALA A 1136 -49.65 -42.41 -23.04
N LEU A 1137 -49.15 -41.18 -22.93
CA LEU A 1137 -48.58 -40.68 -21.69
C LEU A 1137 -49.71 -40.31 -20.72
N PRO A 1138 -49.55 -40.55 -19.41
CA PRO A 1138 -50.48 -40.01 -18.43
C PRO A 1138 -50.43 -38.48 -18.47
N ARG A 1139 -51.55 -37.81 -18.16
CA ARG A 1139 -51.71 -36.35 -18.33
C ARG A 1139 -50.56 -35.52 -17.73
N GLN A 1140 -50.02 -35.94 -16.60
CA GLN A 1140 -48.89 -35.27 -15.92
C GLN A 1140 -47.52 -35.44 -16.61
N ARG A 1141 -47.46 -36.19 -17.70
CA ARG A 1141 -46.26 -36.48 -18.50
C ARG A 1141 -46.41 -36.01 -19.96
N LEU A 1142 -47.54 -35.38 -20.31
CA LEU A 1142 -47.75 -34.85 -21.65
C LEU A 1142 -46.67 -33.82 -22.00
N LEU A 1143 -46.28 -33.83 -23.26
CA LEU A 1143 -45.31 -32.92 -23.81
C LEU A 1143 -46.01 -31.66 -24.27
N HIS A 1144 -45.37 -30.52 -24.02
CA HIS A 1144 -45.95 -29.22 -24.32
C HIS A 1144 -45.01 -28.35 -25.16
N LEU A 1145 -45.62 -27.53 -26.02
CA LEU A 1145 -44.97 -26.43 -26.74
C LEU A 1145 -45.73 -25.11 -26.49
N GLY A 1146 -44.98 -24.01 -26.49
CA GLY A 1146 -45.44 -22.65 -26.20
C GLY A 1146 -44.85 -22.08 -24.90
N GLY A 1147 -44.75 -20.76 -24.82
CA GLY A 1147 -44.12 -20.01 -23.73
C GLY A 1147 -42.62 -19.72 -23.95
N GLY A 1148 -41.97 -19.10 -22.96
CA GLY A 1148 -40.64 -18.49 -23.10
C GLY A 1148 -39.46 -19.43 -23.42
N ASN A 1149 -39.60 -20.75 -23.20
CA ASN A 1149 -38.48 -21.70 -23.29
C ASN A 1149 -38.63 -22.78 -24.39
N THR A 1150 -39.71 -22.74 -25.16
CA THR A 1150 -39.95 -23.66 -26.29
C THR A 1150 -40.25 -22.89 -27.58
N LEU A 1151 -41.50 -22.51 -27.81
CA LEU A 1151 -41.93 -21.67 -28.92
C LEU A 1151 -42.29 -20.28 -28.39
N ARG A 1152 -41.32 -19.36 -28.39
CA ARG A 1152 -41.53 -17.98 -27.92
C ARG A 1152 -42.56 -17.29 -28.81
N GLY A 1153 -43.48 -16.51 -28.22
CA GLY A 1153 -44.57 -15.84 -28.95
C GLY A 1153 -45.90 -16.60 -28.96
N HIS A 1154 -45.91 -17.88 -28.56
CA HIS A 1154 -47.12 -18.63 -28.29
C HIS A 1154 -47.40 -18.71 -26.79
N ASP A 1155 -48.68 -18.83 -26.41
CA ASP A 1155 -49.09 -19.02 -25.02
C ASP A 1155 -48.44 -20.25 -24.37
N SER A 1156 -48.19 -20.17 -23.06
CA SER A 1156 -47.54 -21.25 -22.32
C SER A 1156 -48.35 -22.54 -22.34
N ASN A 1157 -47.71 -23.65 -22.73
CA ASN A 1157 -48.31 -24.99 -22.86
C ASN A 1157 -49.54 -25.05 -23.82
N LEU A 1158 -49.61 -24.15 -24.81
CA LEU A 1158 -50.73 -24.08 -25.76
C LEU A 1158 -50.92 -25.38 -26.54
N PHE A 1159 -49.83 -26.01 -26.97
CA PHE A 1159 -49.87 -27.26 -27.72
C PHE A 1159 -49.47 -28.42 -26.81
N ALA A 1160 -50.12 -29.58 -26.96
CA ALA A 1160 -49.86 -30.78 -26.17
C ALA A 1160 -49.87 -32.05 -27.03
N GLY A 1161 -49.09 -33.06 -26.64
CA GLY A 1161 -49.07 -34.39 -27.27
C GLY A 1161 -48.24 -35.41 -26.50
N ASP A 1162 -48.16 -36.64 -27.01
CA ASP A 1162 -47.30 -37.72 -26.47
C ASP A 1162 -45.89 -37.69 -27.07
N ASN A 1163 -45.76 -37.09 -28.25
CA ASN A 1163 -44.50 -36.91 -28.97
C ASN A 1163 -44.26 -35.43 -29.26
N ARG A 1164 -42.99 -35.03 -29.35
CA ARG A 1164 -42.56 -33.64 -29.58
C ARG A 1164 -41.29 -33.59 -30.42
N LEU A 1165 -41.22 -32.60 -31.30
CA LEU A 1165 -39.99 -32.15 -31.95
C LEU A 1165 -39.87 -30.62 -31.82
N LEU A 1166 -38.67 -30.13 -31.54
CA LEU A 1166 -38.36 -28.73 -31.35
C LEU A 1166 -37.00 -28.38 -31.97
N LEU A 1167 -36.95 -27.25 -32.66
CA LEU A 1167 -35.75 -26.60 -33.16
C LEU A 1167 -35.78 -25.13 -32.72
N ASN A 1168 -34.74 -24.70 -32.02
CA ASN A 1168 -34.50 -23.29 -31.74
C ASN A 1168 -33.20 -22.86 -32.44
N LEU A 1169 -33.29 -21.80 -33.23
CA LEU A 1169 -32.15 -21.13 -33.85
C LEU A 1169 -32.06 -19.73 -33.25
N GLU A 1170 -30.89 -19.37 -32.74
CA GLU A 1170 -30.70 -18.08 -32.08
C GLU A 1170 -29.34 -17.50 -32.46
N TYR A 1171 -29.35 -16.32 -33.06
CA TYR A 1171 -28.17 -15.51 -33.32
C TYR A 1171 -28.00 -14.51 -32.19
N ARG A 1172 -26.78 -14.36 -31.66
CA ARG A 1172 -26.49 -13.51 -30.52
C ARG A 1172 -25.28 -12.61 -30.77
N LEU A 1173 -25.40 -11.37 -30.35
CA LEU A 1173 -24.31 -10.43 -30.17
C LEU A 1173 -24.01 -10.35 -28.67
N ILE A 1174 -22.81 -10.71 -28.24
CA ILE A 1174 -22.42 -10.76 -26.82
C ILE A 1174 -21.28 -9.78 -26.58
N GLN A 1175 -21.48 -8.84 -25.65
CA GLN A 1175 -20.45 -7.89 -25.22
C GLN A 1175 -20.21 -8.04 -23.72
N GLU A 1176 -18.93 -8.11 -23.34
CA GLU A 1176 -18.49 -8.23 -21.95
C GLU A 1176 -17.51 -7.10 -21.61
N THR A 1177 -17.58 -6.63 -20.36
CA THR A 1177 -16.69 -5.65 -19.76
C THR A 1177 -16.25 -6.18 -18.40
N ILE A 1178 -14.95 -6.07 -18.11
CA ILE A 1178 -14.37 -6.38 -16.81
C ILE A 1178 -13.91 -5.05 -16.21
N PRO A 1179 -14.67 -4.44 -15.29
CA PRO A 1179 -14.28 -3.21 -14.63
C PRO A 1179 -13.00 -3.43 -13.81
N SER A 1180 -12.03 -2.50 -13.92
CA SER A 1180 -10.81 -2.54 -13.12
C SER A 1180 -11.15 -2.53 -11.63
N GLY A 1181 -10.64 -3.50 -10.87
CA GLY A 1181 -10.87 -3.61 -9.43
C GLY A 1181 -12.15 -4.34 -8.99
N GLN A 1182 -12.91 -4.95 -9.91
CA GLN A 1182 -14.05 -5.81 -9.54
C GLN A 1182 -13.83 -7.28 -9.91
N ASP A 1183 -14.17 -8.17 -8.97
CA ASP A 1183 -14.25 -9.61 -9.16
C ASP A 1183 -15.60 -10.01 -9.81
N ALA A 1184 -16.00 -9.33 -10.89
CA ALA A 1184 -17.18 -9.72 -11.68
C ALA A 1184 -17.10 -9.27 -13.14
N VAL A 1185 -17.66 -10.09 -14.03
CA VAL A 1185 -17.83 -9.79 -15.46
C VAL A 1185 -19.23 -9.26 -15.69
N PHE A 1186 -19.34 -8.09 -16.29
CA PHE A 1186 -20.61 -7.48 -16.67
C PHE A 1186 -20.77 -7.61 -18.18
N GLY A 1187 -21.98 -7.84 -18.65
CA GLY A 1187 -22.21 -7.89 -20.09
C GLY A 1187 -23.65 -7.72 -20.49
N TRP A 1188 -23.86 -7.62 -21.80
CA TRP A 1188 -25.17 -7.56 -22.41
C TRP A 1188 -25.19 -8.38 -23.69
N THR A 1189 -26.38 -8.86 -24.06
CA THR A 1189 -26.59 -9.57 -25.32
C THR A 1189 -27.77 -9.00 -26.09
N LEU A 1190 -27.64 -9.01 -27.42
CA LEU A 1190 -28.76 -8.83 -28.34
C LEU A 1190 -28.98 -10.15 -29.07
N SER A 1191 -30.22 -10.60 -29.15
CA SER A 1191 -30.57 -11.86 -29.81
C SER A 1191 -31.62 -11.66 -30.90
N CYS A 1192 -31.52 -12.48 -31.94
CA CYS A 1192 -32.58 -12.71 -32.91
C CYS A 1192 -32.79 -14.22 -33.01
N PHE A 1193 -34.03 -14.68 -32.96
CA PHE A 1193 -34.31 -16.11 -32.89
C PHE A 1193 -35.48 -16.52 -33.80
N LEU A 1194 -35.42 -17.78 -34.21
CA LEU A 1194 -36.45 -18.51 -34.90
C LEU A 1194 -36.70 -19.81 -34.12
N ASP A 1195 -37.93 -19.98 -33.65
CA ASP A 1195 -38.34 -21.19 -32.95
C ASP A 1195 -39.33 -21.95 -33.83
N THR A 1196 -39.16 -23.26 -33.98
CA THR A 1196 -40.11 -24.11 -34.70
C THR A 1196 -40.27 -25.46 -34.04
N GLY A 1197 -41.48 -26.00 -34.03
CA GLY A 1197 -41.74 -27.29 -33.38
C GLY A 1197 -43.12 -27.84 -33.65
N SER A 1198 -43.31 -29.11 -33.30
CA SER A 1198 -44.59 -29.79 -33.40
C SER A 1198 -44.77 -30.79 -32.26
N VAL A 1199 -46.03 -31.03 -31.90
CA VAL A 1199 -46.45 -32.08 -30.97
C VAL A 1199 -47.58 -32.87 -31.62
N TRP A 1200 -47.63 -34.18 -31.33
CA TRP A 1200 -48.64 -35.09 -31.85
C TRP A 1200 -48.89 -36.25 -30.89
N TRP A 1201 -49.98 -36.99 -31.09
CA TRP A 1201 -50.33 -38.15 -30.27
C TRP A 1201 -49.54 -39.38 -30.71
N HIS A 1202 -49.38 -40.37 -29.83
CA HIS A 1202 -48.53 -41.53 -30.16
C HIS A 1202 -49.04 -42.36 -31.36
N ASP A 1203 -50.34 -42.33 -31.61
CA ASP A 1203 -50.99 -43.03 -32.73
C ASP A 1203 -50.90 -42.27 -34.06
N ASP A 1204 -50.42 -41.02 -34.06
CA ASP A 1204 -50.23 -40.24 -35.28
C ASP A 1204 -48.90 -40.58 -35.95
N ALA A 1205 -48.90 -40.71 -37.28
CA ALA A 1205 -47.70 -40.94 -38.11
C ALA A 1205 -47.32 -39.68 -38.91
N PRO A 1206 -46.80 -38.62 -38.27
CA PRO A 1206 -46.64 -37.30 -38.89
C PRO A 1206 -45.56 -37.26 -39.98
N PHE A 1207 -44.64 -38.23 -40.02
CA PHE A 1207 -43.57 -38.32 -41.02
C PHE A 1207 -43.93 -39.15 -42.26
N SER A 1208 -45.17 -39.65 -42.36
CA SER A 1208 -45.64 -40.43 -43.52
C SER A 1208 -45.69 -39.59 -44.81
N ASP A 1209 -45.85 -38.27 -44.68
CA ASP A 1209 -45.85 -37.30 -45.77
C ASP A 1209 -45.19 -36.00 -45.29
N LEU A 1210 -44.12 -35.60 -45.99
CA LEU A 1210 -43.31 -34.44 -45.63
C LEU A 1210 -44.06 -33.11 -45.81
N GLU A 1211 -44.92 -32.99 -46.83
CA GLU A 1211 -45.70 -31.76 -47.03
C GLU A 1211 -46.68 -31.55 -45.88
N ASN A 1212 -47.38 -32.62 -45.49
CA ASN A 1212 -48.26 -32.62 -44.34
C ASN A 1212 -47.52 -32.35 -43.02
N PHE A 1213 -46.29 -32.85 -42.84
CA PHE A 1213 -45.49 -32.54 -41.65
C PHE A 1213 -45.14 -31.05 -41.56
N MET A 1214 -44.71 -30.44 -42.67
CA MET A 1214 -44.31 -29.03 -42.70
C MET A 1214 -45.47 -28.10 -42.33
N THR A 1215 -46.71 -28.43 -42.70
CA THR A 1215 -47.91 -27.66 -42.28
C THR A 1215 -48.26 -27.79 -40.79
N ARG A 1216 -47.77 -28.84 -40.10
CA ARG A 1216 -47.97 -29.06 -38.66
C ARG A 1216 -46.97 -28.30 -37.79
N LEU A 1217 -45.89 -27.77 -38.38
CA LEU A 1217 -44.90 -26.98 -37.67
C LEU A 1217 -45.51 -25.66 -37.19
N LYS A 1218 -45.29 -25.34 -35.92
CA LYS A 1218 -45.59 -24.05 -35.32
C LYS A 1218 -44.29 -23.29 -35.24
N THR A 1219 -44.25 -22.13 -35.89
CA THR A 1219 -43.03 -21.34 -36.04
C THR A 1219 -43.26 -19.94 -35.53
N SER A 1220 -42.24 -19.36 -34.90
CA SER A 1220 -42.24 -17.97 -34.46
C SER A 1220 -40.86 -17.35 -34.68
N ILE A 1221 -40.86 -16.02 -34.75
CA ILE A 1221 -39.65 -15.21 -34.87
C ILE A 1221 -39.66 -14.14 -33.79
N GLY A 1222 -38.48 -13.75 -33.32
CA GLY A 1222 -38.39 -12.68 -32.35
C GLY A 1222 -36.99 -12.11 -32.16
N VAL A 1223 -36.94 -11.07 -31.34
CA VAL A 1223 -35.72 -10.37 -30.95
C VAL A 1223 -35.68 -10.17 -29.44
N GLY A 1224 -34.49 -10.11 -28.87
CA GLY A 1224 -34.29 -9.97 -27.44
C GLY A 1224 -33.09 -9.12 -27.08
N CYS A 1225 -33.12 -8.55 -25.89
CA CYS A 1225 -31.94 -8.02 -25.22
C CYS A 1225 -31.83 -8.62 -23.82
N SER A 1226 -30.60 -8.89 -23.38
CA SER A 1226 -30.33 -9.30 -22.01
C SER A 1226 -29.16 -8.52 -21.43
N VAL A 1227 -29.16 -8.33 -20.11
CA VAL A 1227 -28.01 -7.86 -19.33
C VAL A 1227 -27.64 -8.94 -18.32
N PHE A 1228 -26.36 -9.14 -18.07
CA PHE A 1228 -25.88 -10.17 -17.15
C PHE A 1228 -24.66 -9.72 -16.34
N ILE A 1229 -24.49 -10.33 -15.17
CA ILE A 1229 -23.25 -10.25 -14.38
C ILE A 1229 -22.86 -11.66 -13.93
N ASP A 1230 -21.58 -11.96 -14.05
CA ASP A 1230 -20.96 -13.20 -13.61
C ASP A 1230 -19.81 -12.89 -12.62
N PRO A 1231 -20.03 -13.00 -11.30
CA PRO A 1231 -18.99 -12.77 -10.30
C PRO A 1231 -17.96 -13.90 -10.30
N PHE A 1232 -16.67 -13.57 -10.17
CA PHE A 1232 -15.61 -14.57 -10.05
C PHE A 1232 -15.75 -15.30 -8.71
N GLY A 1233 -16.10 -16.59 -8.75
CA GLY A 1233 -16.25 -17.42 -7.56
C GLY A 1233 -17.66 -17.98 -7.40
N ASN A 1234 -18.18 -17.97 -6.17
CA ASN A 1234 -19.46 -18.60 -5.80
C ASN A 1234 -20.34 -17.53 -5.12
N PRO A 1235 -20.96 -16.65 -5.92
CA PRO A 1235 -22.29 -17.02 -6.38
C PRO A 1235 -22.42 -17.16 -7.91
N PRO A 1236 -23.39 -17.94 -8.38
CA PRO A 1236 -23.70 -18.11 -9.81
C PRO A 1236 -24.19 -16.83 -10.52
N PRO A 1237 -24.08 -16.74 -11.86
CA PRO A 1237 -24.32 -15.52 -12.64
C PRO A 1237 -25.79 -15.10 -12.68
N TRP A 1238 -26.10 -13.81 -12.78
CA TRP A 1238 -27.47 -13.30 -12.94
C TRP A 1238 -27.70 -12.68 -14.31
N SER A 1239 -28.94 -12.77 -14.82
CA SER A 1239 -29.32 -12.07 -16.05
C SER A 1239 -30.78 -11.62 -16.06
N LEU A 1240 -31.05 -10.52 -16.76
CA LEU A 1240 -32.38 -10.00 -17.04
C LEU A 1240 -32.54 -9.89 -18.55
N ALA A 1241 -33.55 -10.54 -19.12
CA ALA A 1241 -33.84 -10.47 -20.54
C ALA A 1241 -35.25 -9.96 -20.83
N LEU A 1242 -35.35 -9.14 -21.86
CA LEU A 1242 -36.60 -8.69 -22.45
C LEU A 1242 -36.63 -9.15 -23.90
N GLU A 1243 -37.66 -9.90 -24.26
CA GLU A 1243 -37.82 -10.43 -25.61
C GLU A 1243 -39.20 -10.11 -26.17
N VAL A 1244 -39.25 -10.00 -27.49
CA VAL A 1244 -40.47 -9.77 -28.25
C VAL A 1244 -40.53 -10.83 -29.33
N ALA A 1245 -41.62 -11.59 -29.36
CA ALA A 1245 -41.80 -12.70 -30.29
C ALA A 1245 -43.21 -12.71 -30.90
N GLU A 1246 -43.30 -13.14 -32.16
CA GLU A 1246 -44.55 -13.24 -32.89
C GLU A 1246 -44.66 -14.58 -33.64
N PRO A 1247 -45.79 -15.28 -33.54
CA PRO A 1247 -46.10 -16.45 -34.36
C PRO A 1247 -46.13 -16.14 -35.86
N LEU A 1248 -45.51 -17.01 -36.67
CA LEU A 1248 -45.60 -16.98 -38.12
C LEU A 1248 -46.79 -17.83 -38.58
N ASP A 1249 -47.98 -17.23 -38.60
CA ASP A 1249 -49.20 -17.83 -39.16
C ASP A 1249 -49.93 -16.85 -40.10
N ALA A 1250 -51.11 -17.23 -40.61
CA ALA A 1250 -51.89 -16.42 -41.54
C ALA A 1250 -52.35 -15.05 -40.99
N SER A 1251 -52.17 -14.82 -39.68
CA SER A 1251 -52.53 -13.59 -38.98
C SER A 1251 -51.32 -12.70 -38.61
N PHE A 1252 -50.11 -13.04 -39.08
CA PHE A 1252 -48.88 -12.27 -38.82
C PHE A 1252 -49.10 -10.77 -39.09
N SER A 1253 -49.06 -9.98 -38.02
CA SER A 1253 -49.30 -8.56 -38.01
C SER A 1253 -48.56 -8.04 -36.78
N LEU A 1254 -47.43 -7.35 -37.01
CA LEU A 1254 -46.56 -6.70 -36.01
C LEU A 1254 -47.27 -5.69 -35.07
N ARG A 1255 -48.60 -5.68 -35.03
CA ARG A 1255 -49.47 -4.82 -34.21
C ARG A 1255 -49.54 -5.28 -32.76
N ASN A 1256 -49.52 -6.58 -32.46
CA ASN A 1256 -49.69 -7.13 -31.10
C ASN A 1256 -48.65 -8.23 -30.78
N PRO A 1257 -47.35 -7.92 -30.74
CA PRO A 1257 -46.34 -8.92 -30.45
C PRO A 1257 -46.37 -9.35 -28.98
N SER A 1258 -45.99 -10.60 -28.70
CA SER A 1258 -45.89 -11.10 -27.33
C SER A 1258 -44.60 -10.60 -26.69
N ILE A 1259 -44.72 -9.92 -25.54
CA ILE A 1259 -43.58 -9.47 -24.74
C ILE A 1259 -43.29 -10.52 -23.65
N ILE A 1260 -42.04 -10.95 -23.57
CA ILE A 1260 -41.56 -11.95 -22.63
C ILE A 1260 -40.48 -11.30 -21.76
N LEU A 1261 -40.72 -11.25 -20.46
CA LEU A 1261 -39.72 -10.86 -19.47
C LEU A 1261 -39.15 -12.12 -18.83
N ARG A 1262 -37.83 -12.31 -18.88
CA ARG A 1262 -37.14 -13.42 -18.23
C ARG A 1262 -36.20 -12.87 -17.16
N LEU A 1263 -36.40 -13.30 -15.92
CA LEU A 1263 -35.65 -12.82 -14.77
C LEU A 1263 -34.89 -13.99 -14.16
N ASP A 1264 -33.78 -14.32 -14.80
CA ASP A 1264 -32.95 -15.43 -14.37
C ASP A 1264 -32.05 -14.98 -13.21
N ARG A 1265 -32.46 -15.34 -11.98
CA ARG A 1265 -31.48 -15.63 -10.91
C ARG A 1265 -30.77 -16.89 -11.31
N MET A 1266 -29.81 -16.73 -12.19
CA MET A 1266 -28.97 -17.81 -12.65
C MET A 1266 -29.74 -18.92 -13.35
N PHE A 1267 -29.10 -19.43 -14.37
CA PHE A 1267 -29.24 -20.83 -14.66
C PHE A 1267 -28.52 -21.66 -13.60
#